data_AF-O94822-F1
#
_entry.id   AF-O94822-F1
#
_cell.length_a   1.000
_cell.length_b   1.000
_cell.length_c   1.000
_cell.angle_alpha   90.00
_cell.angle_beta   90.00
_cell.angle_gamma   90.00
#
_symmetry.space_group_name_H-M   'P 1'
#
loop_
_entity.id
_entity.type
_entity.pdbx_description
1 polymer ?
#
loop_
_entity_poly.entity_id
_entity_poly.type
_entity_poly.pdbx_seq_one_letter_code
_entity_poly.pdbx_strand_id
1 'polypeptide(L)'
;MGGKNKQRTKGNLRPSNSGRAAELLAKEQGTVPGFIGFGTSQSDLGYVPAIQGAEEIDSLVDSDFRMVLRKLSKKDVTTKLKAMQEFGTMCTERDTETVKGVLPYWPRIFCKISLDHDRRVREATQQAFEKLILKVKKQLAPYLKSLMGYWLMAQCDTYTPAAFAAKDAFEAAFPPSKQPEAIAFCKDEITSVLQDHLIKETPDTLSDPQTVPEEEREAKFYRVVTCSLLALKRLLCLLPDNELDSLEEKFKSLLSQNKFWKYGKHSVPQIRSAYFELVSALCQRIPQLMKEEASKVSPSVLLSIDDSDPIVCPALWEAVLYTLTTIEDCWLHVNAKKSVFPKLSTVIREGGRGLATVIYPYLLPFISKLPQSITNPKLDFFKNFLTSLVAGLSTERTKTSSLESSAVISAFFECLRFIMQQNLGEEEIEQMLVNDQLIPFIDAVLKDPGLQHGQLFNHLAETLSSWEAKADTEKDEKTAHNLENVLIHFWERLSEICVAKISEPEADVESVLGVSNLLQVLQKPKSSLKSSKKKNGKVRFADEILESNKENEKCVSSEGEKIEGWELTTEPSLTHNSSGLLSPLRKKPLEDLVCKLADISINYVNERKSEQHLRFLSTLLDSFSSSRVFKMLLGDEKQSIVQAKPLEIAKLVQKNPAVQFLYQKLIGWLNEDQRKDFGFLVDILYSALRCCDNDMERKKVLDDLTKVDLKWNSLLKIIEKACPSSDKHALVTPWLKGDILGEKLVNLADCLCNEDLESRVSSESHFSERWTLLSLVLSQHVKNDYLIGDVYVERIIVRLHETLFKTKKLSEAESSDSSVSFICDVAYNYFSSAKGCLLMPSSEDLLLTLFQLCAQSKEKTHLPDFLICKLKNTWLSGVNLLVHQTDSSYKESTFLHLSALWLKNQVQASSLDINSLQVLLSAVDDLLNTLLESEDSYLMGVYIGSVMPNDSEWEKMRQSLPMQWLHRPLLEGRLSLNYECFKTDFKEQDIKTLPSHLCTSALLSKMVLIALRKETVLENNELEKIIAELLYSLQWCEELDNPPIFLIGFCEILQKMNITYDNLRVLGNTSGLLQLLFNRSREHGTLWSLIIAKLILSRSISSDEVKPHYKRKESFFPLTEGNLHTIQSLCPFLSKEEKKEFSAQCIPALLGWTKKDLCSTNGGFGHLAIFNSCLQTKSIDDGELLHGILKIIISWKKEHEDIFLFSCNLSEASPEVLGVNIEIIRFLSLFLKYCSSPLAESEWDFIMCSMLAWLETTSENQALYSIPLVQLFACVSCDLACDLSAFFDSTTLDTIGNLPVNLISEWKEFFSQGIHSLLLPILVTVTGENKDVSETSFQNAMLKPMCETLTYISKEQLLSHKLPARLVADQKTNLPEYLQTLLNTLAPLLLFRARPVQIAVYHMLYKLMPELPQYDQDNLKSYGDEEEEPALSPPAALMSLLSIQEDLLENVLGCIPVGQIVTIKPLSEDFCYVLGYLLTWKLILTFFKAASSQLRALYSMYLRKTKSLNKLLYHLFRLMPENPTYAETAVEVPNKDPKTFFTEELQLSIRETTMLPYHIPHLACSVYHMTLKDLPAMVRLWWNSSEKRVFNIVDRFTSKYVSSVLSFQEISSVQTSTQLFNGMTVKARATTREVMATYTIEDIVIELIIQLPSNYPLGSIIVESGKRVGVAVQQWRNWMLQLSTYLTHQNGSIMEGLALWKNNVDKRFEGVEDCMICFSVIHGFNYSLPKKACRTCKKKFHSACLYKWFTSSNKSTCPLCRETFF
;
A
#
# COMPACT_ATOMS: atom_id res chain seq x y z
N MET A 1 44.00 -31.12 41.27
CA MET A 1 42.91 -32.07 41.56
C MET A 1 41.63 -31.52 40.93
N GLY A 2 41.19 -32.08 39.80
CA GLY A 2 40.03 -31.57 39.07
C GLY A 2 39.82 -32.35 37.78
N GLY A 3 39.13 -33.48 37.86
CA GLY A 3 38.82 -34.32 36.71
C GLY A 3 37.82 -33.63 35.78
N LYS A 4 38.27 -33.24 34.58
CA LYS A 4 37.38 -32.84 33.48
C LYS A 4 37.19 -34.02 32.53
N ASN A 5 35.94 -34.46 32.47
CA ASN A 5 35.40 -35.60 31.74
C ASN A 5 35.83 -35.63 30.27
N LYS A 6 36.77 -36.53 29.92
CA LYS A 6 36.90 -37.03 28.55
C LYS A 6 35.69 -37.91 28.27
N GLN A 7 34.83 -37.48 27.35
CA GLN A 7 33.78 -38.30 26.76
C GLN A 7 34.42 -39.57 26.16
N ARG A 8 34.33 -40.66 26.90
CA ARG A 8 34.69 -42.01 26.47
C ARG A 8 33.45 -42.54 25.75
N THR A 9 33.48 -42.57 24.42
CA THR A 9 32.47 -43.26 23.61
C THR A 9 32.45 -44.73 24.03
N LYS A 10 31.30 -45.19 24.54
CA LYS A 10 31.06 -46.59 24.90
C LYS A 10 31.15 -47.46 23.64
N GLY A 11 31.99 -48.50 23.68
CA GLY A 11 32.14 -49.50 22.62
C GLY A 11 33.14 -49.06 21.55
N ASN A 12 34.17 -49.87 21.33
CA ASN A 12 35.24 -49.73 20.33
C ASN A 12 34.76 -49.76 18.86
N LEU A 13 33.62 -49.15 18.55
CA LEU A 13 33.05 -49.10 17.22
C LEU A 13 33.78 -48.03 16.40
N ARG A 14 34.73 -48.48 15.58
CA ARG A 14 35.33 -47.67 14.52
C ARG A 14 34.20 -47.20 13.59
N PRO A 15 34.15 -45.90 13.21
CA PRO A 15 33.15 -45.40 12.29
C PRO A 15 33.27 -46.12 10.94
N SER A 16 32.17 -46.72 10.49
CA SER A 16 32.04 -47.39 9.20
C SER A 16 32.32 -46.39 8.07
N ASN A 17 33.42 -46.56 7.35
CA ASN A 17 33.75 -45.71 6.20
C ASN A 17 32.78 -46.04 5.06
N SER A 18 31.82 -45.14 4.81
CA SER A 18 30.81 -45.26 3.76
C SER A 18 31.40 -45.48 2.37
N GLY A 19 32.62 -44.98 2.12
CA GLY A 19 33.34 -45.23 0.87
C GLY A 19 33.63 -46.71 0.62
N ARG A 20 33.95 -47.48 1.67
CA ARG A 20 34.24 -48.92 1.54
C ARG A 20 32.98 -49.77 1.36
N ALA A 21 31.84 -49.31 1.90
CA ALA A 21 30.55 -49.95 1.68
C ALA A 21 30.06 -49.72 0.24
N ALA A 22 30.23 -48.51 -0.30
CA ALA A 22 29.93 -48.21 -1.69
C ALA A 22 30.83 -48.98 -2.67
N GLU A 23 32.13 -49.11 -2.37
CA GLU A 23 33.06 -49.88 -3.20
C GLU A 23 32.75 -51.39 -3.22
N LEU A 24 32.31 -51.96 -2.10
CA LEU A 24 31.90 -53.38 -2.03
C LEU A 24 30.62 -53.63 -2.83
N LEU A 25 29.67 -52.70 -2.79
CA LEU A 25 28.43 -52.80 -3.58
C LEU A 25 28.68 -52.63 -5.09
N ALA A 26 29.69 -51.86 -5.49
CA ALA A 26 30.02 -51.67 -6.90
C ALA A 26 30.89 -52.80 -7.49
N LYS A 27 31.64 -53.54 -6.67
CA LYS A 27 32.60 -54.55 -7.15
C LYS A 27 32.01 -55.94 -7.36
N GLU A 28 30.85 -56.26 -6.80
CA GLU A 28 30.19 -57.52 -7.11
C GLU A 28 29.31 -57.34 -8.35
N GLN A 29 29.85 -57.70 -9.51
CA GLN A 29 29.14 -57.90 -10.79
C GLN A 29 28.16 -59.09 -10.74
N GLY A 30 27.57 -59.36 -9.56
CA GLY A 30 26.55 -60.37 -9.35
C GLY A 30 25.20 -59.69 -9.25
N THR A 31 24.33 -59.96 -10.22
CA THR A 31 22.89 -59.77 -10.15
C THR A 31 22.37 -60.07 -8.74
N VAL A 32 22.13 -59.05 -7.92
CA VAL A 32 21.38 -59.21 -6.67
C VAL A 32 19.90 -59.36 -7.08
N PRO A 33 19.31 -60.55 -6.94
CA PRO A 33 17.89 -60.75 -7.20
C PRO A 33 17.10 -59.94 -6.16
N GLY A 34 15.97 -59.36 -6.59
CA GLY A 34 15.10 -58.49 -5.81
C GLY A 34 15.10 -58.78 -4.32
N PHE A 35 15.81 -57.95 -3.56
CA PHE A 35 15.79 -57.98 -2.10
C PHE A 35 14.45 -57.40 -1.65
N ILE A 36 13.47 -58.29 -1.51
CA ILE A 36 12.16 -58.05 -0.88
C ILE A 36 12.43 -57.89 0.62
N GLY A 37 12.93 -56.72 1.00
CA GLY A 37 13.28 -56.35 2.37
C GLY A 37 12.15 -55.55 3.01
N PHE A 38 11.37 -56.24 3.84
CA PHE A 38 10.59 -55.74 4.98
C PHE A 38 9.69 -54.52 4.77
N GLY A 39 8.38 -54.79 4.75
CA GLY A 39 7.30 -53.82 4.80
C GLY A 39 7.53 -52.78 5.88
N THR A 40 8.03 -51.63 5.45
CA THR A 40 8.06 -50.39 6.21
C THR A 40 6.82 -49.63 5.79
N SER A 41 5.86 -49.60 6.72
CA SER A 41 4.79 -48.61 6.86
C SER A 41 4.60 -47.66 5.67
N GLN A 42 3.46 -47.80 4.98
CA GLN A 42 3.01 -47.03 3.81
C GLN A 42 2.91 -45.49 3.99
N SER A 43 3.56 -44.86 4.98
CA SER A 43 3.35 -43.45 5.32
C SER A 43 4.42 -42.46 4.81
N ASP A 44 5.60 -42.89 4.34
CA ASP A 44 6.67 -41.97 3.92
C ASP A 44 6.66 -41.65 2.41
N LEU A 45 5.58 -41.00 1.95
CA LEU A 45 5.39 -40.59 0.55
C LEU A 45 6.17 -39.29 0.23
N GLY A 46 7.49 -39.42 0.10
CA GLY A 46 8.38 -38.42 -0.51
C GLY A 46 8.18 -38.32 -2.03
N TYR A 47 9.04 -37.54 -2.71
CA TYR A 47 9.18 -37.59 -4.17
C TYR A 47 9.48 -39.02 -4.60
N VAL A 48 8.45 -39.77 -5.00
CA VAL A 48 8.58 -41.09 -5.60
C VAL A 48 8.23 -40.92 -7.07
N PRO A 49 9.14 -41.28 -8.00
CA PRO A 49 8.89 -41.19 -9.43
C PRO A 49 7.59 -41.87 -9.83
N ALA A 50 6.83 -41.25 -10.72
CA ALA A 50 5.59 -41.83 -11.23
C ALA A 50 5.94 -43.04 -12.12
N ILE A 51 5.39 -44.21 -11.76
CA ILE A 51 5.29 -45.42 -12.58
C ILE A 51 6.58 -46.25 -12.72
N GLN A 52 6.41 -47.59 -12.73
CA GLN A 52 7.42 -48.58 -13.11
C GLN A 52 8.01 -48.23 -14.49
N GLY A 53 9.28 -47.84 -14.54
CA GLY A 53 9.96 -47.30 -15.75
C GLY A 53 10.65 -45.93 -15.54
N ALA A 54 10.55 -45.39 -14.32
CA ALA A 54 10.88 -44.02 -13.92
C ALA A 54 12.29 -43.45 -14.18
N GLU A 55 13.33 -44.25 -14.46
CA GLU A 55 14.67 -43.66 -14.68
C GLU A 55 14.72 -42.79 -15.94
N GLU A 56 13.89 -43.06 -16.96
CA GLU A 56 13.85 -42.26 -18.19
C GLU A 56 13.03 -40.96 -18.03
N ILE A 57 11.92 -40.96 -17.27
CA ILE A 57 11.02 -39.79 -17.15
C ILE A 57 11.53 -38.77 -16.12
N ASP A 58 12.23 -39.20 -15.06
CA ASP A 58 12.82 -38.30 -14.03
C ASP A 58 13.90 -37.35 -14.61
N SER A 59 14.44 -37.68 -15.79
CA SER A 59 15.38 -36.82 -16.51
C SER A 59 14.75 -35.56 -17.12
N LEU A 60 13.41 -35.53 -17.32
CA LEU A 60 12.69 -34.43 -17.98
C LEU A 60 12.43 -33.21 -17.09
N VAL A 61 12.45 -33.37 -15.76
CA VAL A 61 12.31 -32.23 -14.83
C VAL A 61 13.64 -31.52 -14.72
N ASP A 62 13.68 -30.21 -14.81
CA ASP A 62 14.90 -29.44 -14.56
C ASP A 62 15.49 -29.71 -13.15
N SER A 63 16.81 -29.68 -13.03
CA SER A 63 17.53 -30.06 -11.80
C SER A 63 17.21 -29.15 -10.62
N ASP A 64 16.98 -27.86 -10.86
CA ASP A 64 16.66 -26.90 -9.81
C ASP A 64 15.21 -27.08 -9.36
N PHE A 65 14.29 -27.35 -10.29
CA PHE A 65 12.92 -27.73 -9.92
C PHE A 65 12.95 -29.02 -9.08
N ARG A 66 13.71 -30.04 -9.48
CA ARG A 66 13.91 -31.25 -8.66
C ARG A 66 14.44 -30.91 -7.26
N MET A 67 15.40 -29.99 -7.14
CA MET A 67 15.94 -29.56 -5.85
C MET A 67 14.86 -28.88 -5.00
N VAL A 68 14.10 -27.92 -5.56
CA VAL A 68 13.04 -27.20 -4.85
C VAL A 68 11.92 -28.14 -4.41
N LEU A 69 11.47 -29.03 -5.29
CA LEU A 69 10.45 -30.05 -4.96
C LEU A 69 10.94 -31.00 -3.85
N ARG A 70 12.24 -31.33 -3.81
CA ARG A 70 12.86 -32.04 -2.67
C ARG A 70 12.89 -31.20 -1.39
N LYS A 71 13.16 -29.89 -1.46
CA LYS A 71 13.09 -28.99 -0.29
C LYS A 71 11.67 -28.89 0.27
N LEU A 72 10.64 -28.87 -0.57
CA LEU A 72 9.22 -28.89 -0.14
C LEU A 72 8.85 -30.16 0.64
N SER A 73 9.60 -31.25 0.45
CA SER A 73 9.41 -32.50 1.20
C SER A 73 10.07 -32.49 2.58
N LYS A 74 10.86 -31.47 2.93
CA LYS A 74 11.50 -31.34 4.25
C LYS A 74 10.48 -30.94 5.31
N LYS A 75 10.76 -31.27 6.58
CA LYS A 75 9.86 -31.02 7.73
C LYS A 75 9.84 -29.55 8.17
N ASP A 76 10.96 -28.83 8.06
CA ASP A 76 11.10 -27.45 8.52
C ASP A 76 10.21 -26.47 7.71
N VAL A 77 9.33 -25.77 8.43
CA VAL A 77 8.37 -24.79 7.86
C VAL A 77 9.07 -23.69 7.09
N THR A 78 10.17 -23.15 7.62
CA THR A 78 10.91 -22.06 6.96
C THR A 78 11.50 -22.52 5.63
N THR A 79 12.01 -23.76 5.59
CA THR A 79 12.54 -24.37 4.37
C THR A 79 11.45 -24.62 3.34
N LYS A 80 10.25 -25.08 3.75
CA LYS A 80 9.10 -25.22 2.84
C LYS A 80 8.63 -23.88 2.30
N LEU A 81 8.49 -22.88 3.16
CA LEU A 81 8.05 -21.54 2.79
C LEU A 81 9.01 -20.92 1.77
N LYS A 82 10.33 -20.93 2.08
CA LYS A 82 11.36 -20.45 1.16
C LYS A 82 11.37 -21.22 -0.15
N ALA A 83 11.25 -22.55 -0.10
CA ALA A 83 11.18 -23.38 -1.29
C ALA A 83 9.91 -23.13 -2.12
N MET A 84 8.77 -22.81 -1.51
CA MET A 84 7.53 -22.48 -2.23
C MET A 84 7.60 -21.09 -2.88
N GLN A 85 8.23 -20.13 -2.20
CA GLN A 85 8.53 -18.81 -2.76
C GLN A 85 9.54 -18.90 -3.91
N GLU A 86 10.60 -19.71 -3.74
CA GLU A 86 11.58 -20.06 -4.78
C GLU A 86 10.87 -20.74 -5.97
N PHE A 87 9.98 -21.70 -5.71
CA PHE A 87 9.16 -22.36 -6.75
C PHE A 87 8.33 -21.35 -7.55
N GLY A 88 7.57 -20.48 -6.88
CA GLY A 88 6.77 -19.46 -7.56
C GLY A 88 7.62 -18.47 -8.38
N THR A 89 8.81 -18.12 -7.88
CA THR A 89 9.78 -17.26 -8.59
C THR A 89 10.30 -17.98 -9.84
N MET A 90 10.69 -19.25 -9.72
CA MET A 90 11.11 -20.09 -10.84
C MET A 90 10.02 -20.29 -11.89
N CYS A 91 8.75 -20.44 -11.49
CA CYS A 91 7.62 -20.48 -12.44
C CYS A 91 7.49 -19.19 -13.25
N THR A 92 7.91 -18.06 -12.68
CA THR A 92 7.87 -16.75 -13.35
C THR A 92 9.06 -16.59 -14.29
N GLU A 93 10.27 -16.89 -13.81
CA GLU A 93 11.55 -16.64 -14.48
C GLU A 93 11.91 -17.67 -15.57
N ARG A 94 11.67 -18.97 -15.34
CA ARG A 94 12.05 -20.02 -16.31
C ARG A 94 11.15 -20.03 -17.54
N ASP A 95 11.65 -20.53 -18.65
CA ASP A 95 10.87 -20.66 -19.88
C ASP A 95 9.70 -21.63 -19.69
N THR A 96 8.64 -21.44 -20.48
CA THR A 96 7.40 -22.18 -20.32
C THR A 96 7.58 -23.69 -20.55
N GLU A 97 8.51 -24.14 -21.42
CA GLU A 97 8.77 -25.57 -21.65
C GLU A 97 9.42 -26.22 -20.41
N THR A 98 10.37 -25.54 -19.77
CA THR A 98 10.99 -26.00 -18.52
C THR A 98 9.97 -26.12 -17.39
N VAL A 99 9.07 -25.13 -17.24
CA VAL A 99 8.03 -25.15 -16.20
C VAL A 99 7.00 -26.26 -16.45
N LYS A 100 6.65 -26.56 -17.71
CA LYS A 100 5.76 -27.67 -18.07
C LYS A 100 6.27 -29.02 -17.57
N GLY A 101 7.59 -29.21 -17.52
CA GLY A 101 8.21 -30.43 -16.99
C GLY A 101 7.79 -30.76 -15.55
N VAL A 102 7.33 -29.76 -14.76
CA VAL A 102 6.87 -29.96 -13.39
C VAL A 102 5.41 -30.45 -13.31
N LEU A 103 4.59 -30.18 -14.32
CA LEU A 103 3.15 -30.46 -14.29
C LEU A 103 2.78 -31.92 -13.98
N PRO A 104 3.50 -32.95 -14.48
CA PRO A 104 3.23 -34.34 -14.09
C PRO A 104 3.38 -34.63 -12.59
N TYR A 105 4.17 -33.83 -11.87
CA TYR A 105 4.50 -34.02 -10.45
C TYR A 105 3.72 -33.06 -9.54
N TRP A 106 3.34 -31.89 -10.08
CA TRP A 106 2.72 -30.81 -9.30
C TRP A 106 1.46 -31.25 -8.55
N PRO A 107 0.48 -31.99 -9.13
CA PRO A 107 -0.73 -32.37 -8.40
C PRO A 107 -0.44 -33.07 -7.08
N ARG A 108 0.44 -34.06 -7.08
CA ARG A 108 0.79 -34.79 -5.85
C ARG A 108 1.39 -33.88 -4.78
N ILE A 109 2.19 -32.89 -5.19
CA ILE A 109 2.87 -31.96 -4.30
C ILE A 109 1.91 -30.90 -3.79
N PHE A 110 1.14 -30.29 -4.68
CA PHE A 110 0.10 -29.31 -4.37
C PHE A 110 -0.90 -29.87 -3.37
N CYS A 111 -1.44 -31.07 -3.61
CA CYS A 111 -2.41 -31.72 -2.71
C CYS A 111 -1.82 -31.94 -1.30
N LYS A 112 -0.52 -32.23 -1.19
CA LYS A 112 0.16 -32.40 0.10
C LYS A 112 0.39 -31.06 0.83
N ILE A 113 0.87 -30.04 0.13
CA ILE A 113 1.32 -28.77 0.73
C ILE A 113 0.21 -27.72 0.89
N SER A 114 -0.84 -27.78 0.07
CA SER A 114 -2.08 -27.01 0.30
C SER A 114 -2.75 -27.37 1.63
N LEU A 115 -2.48 -28.57 2.16
CA LEU A 115 -2.94 -29.01 3.48
C LEU A 115 -1.90 -28.82 4.59
N ASP A 116 -0.81 -28.08 4.38
CA ASP A 116 0.24 -27.88 5.39
C ASP A 116 -0.32 -27.25 6.69
N HIS A 117 0.30 -27.57 7.82
CA HIS A 117 -0.12 -27.07 9.13
C HIS A 117 0.12 -25.55 9.24
N ASP A 118 1.21 -25.04 8.65
CA ASP A 118 1.54 -23.62 8.70
C ASP A 118 0.72 -22.82 7.68
N ARG A 119 -0.01 -21.82 8.18
CA ARG A 119 -0.88 -20.96 7.36
C ARG A 119 -0.14 -20.17 6.28
N ARG A 120 1.13 -19.78 6.50
CA ARG A 120 1.95 -19.03 5.53
C ARG A 120 2.39 -19.94 4.38
N VAL A 121 2.67 -21.21 4.68
CA VAL A 121 2.97 -22.21 3.63
C VAL A 121 1.74 -22.45 2.76
N ARG A 122 0.54 -22.53 3.35
CA ARG A 122 -0.71 -22.67 2.57
C ARG A 122 -0.97 -21.45 1.69
N GLU A 123 -0.85 -20.25 2.24
CA GLU A 123 -0.99 -18.99 1.48
C GLU A 123 0.04 -18.91 0.33
N ALA A 124 1.33 -19.12 0.63
CA ALA A 124 2.40 -19.11 -0.37
C ALA A 124 2.21 -20.19 -1.44
N THR A 125 1.61 -21.33 -1.09
CA THR A 125 1.26 -22.38 -2.06
C THR A 125 0.24 -21.88 -3.07
N GLN A 126 -0.81 -21.17 -2.62
CA GLN A 126 -1.82 -20.62 -3.54
C GLN A 126 -1.24 -19.51 -4.43
N GLN A 127 -0.41 -18.62 -3.86
CA GLN A 127 0.30 -17.59 -4.62
C GLN A 127 1.28 -18.18 -5.65
N ALA A 128 2.02 -19.23 -5.29
CA ALA A 128 2.91 -19.91 -6.22
C ALA A 128 2.12 -20.70 -7.28
N PHE A 129 0.96 -21.23 -6.92
CA PHE A 129 0.08 -21.93 -7.85
C PHE A 129 -0.54 -20.97 -8.87
N GLU A 130 -0.94 -19.76 -8.46
CA GLU A 130 -1.35 -18.69 -9.38
C GLU A 130 -0.24 -18.37 -10.39
N LYS A 131 1.01 -18.22 -9.94
CA LYS A 131 2.16 -17.99 -10.83
C LYS A 131 2.35 -19.14 -11.83
N LEU A 132 2.22 -20.39 -11.38
CA LEU A 132 2.25 -21.55 -12.25
C LEU A 132 1.13 -21.49 -13.29
N ILE A 133 -0.11 -21.21 -12.87
CA ILE A 133 -1.29 -21.06 -13.74
C ILE A 133 -1.04 -19.98 -14.81
N LEU A 134 -0.56 -18.81 -14.41
CA LEU A 134 -0.30 -17.69 -15.33
C LEU A 134 0.77 -18.04 -16.38
N LYS A 135 1.74 -18.89 -16.01
CA LYS A 135 2.79 -19.37 -16.93
C LYS A 135 2.31 -20.46 -17.89
N VAL A 136 1.66 -21.51 -17.37
CA VAL A 136 1.29 -22.70 -18.19
C VAL A 136 -0.08 -22.59 -18.86
N LYS A 137 -0.98 -21.76 -18.31
CA LYS A 137 -2.35 -21.49 -18.80
C LYS A 137 -3.10 -22.79 -19.13
N LYS A 138 -3.51 -22.95 -20.40
CA LYS A 138 -4.29 -24.11 -20.89
C LYS A 138 -3.59 -25.46 -20.69
N GLN A 139 -2.27 -25.48 -20.50
CA GLN A 139 -1.51 -26.72 -20.30
C GLN A 139 -1.74 -27.35 -18.93
N LEU A 140 -2.39 -26.64 -17.99
CA LEU A 140 -2.84 -27.22 -16.72
C LEU A 140 -4.05 -28.16 -16.91
N ALA A 141 -4.78 -28.05 -18.02
CA ALA A 141 -6.04 -28.77 -18.27
C ALA A 141 -5.98 -30.29 -18.01
N PRO A 142 -4.94 -31.03 -18.46
CA PRO A 142 -4.83 -32.49 -18.21
C PRO A 142 -4.74 -32.87 -16.73
N TYR A 143 -4.36 -31.92 -15.87
CA TYR A 143 -4.12 -32.13 -14.44
C TYR A 143 -5.24 -31.58 -13.56
N LEU A 144 -6.21 -30.83 -14.12
CA LEU A 144 -7.26 -30.15 -13.35
C LEU A 144 -8.04 -31.09 -12.43
N LYS A 145 -8.43 -32.27 -12.93
CA LYS A 145 -9.15 -33.30 -12.16
C LYS A 145 -8.41 -33.72 -10.88
N SER A 146 -7.08 -33.75 -10.92
CA SER A 146 -6.25 -34.11 -9.76
C SER A 146 -6.02 -32.96 -8.77
N LEU A 147 -6.25 -31.70 -9.18
CA LEU A 147 -6.01 -30.50 -8.38
C LEU A 147 -7.30 -29.93 -7.76
N MET A 148 -8.42 -30.03 -8.48
CA MET A 148 -9.62 -29.24 -8.23
C MET A 148 -10.24 -29.47 -6.85
N GLY A 149 -10.23 -30.71 -6.34
CA GLY A 149 -10.75 -31.00 -5.00
C GLY A 149 -10.03 -30.22 -3.90
N TYR A 150 -8.69 -30.24 -3.91
CA TYR A 150 -7.86 -29.51 -2.94
C TYR A 150 -7.93 -28.00 -3.13
N TRP A 151 -8.09 -27.55 -4.37
CA TRP A 151 -8.22 -26.13 -4.68
C TRP A 151 -9.56 -25.55 -4.19
N LEU A 152 -10.67 -26.26 -4.40
CA LEU A 152 -11.98 -25.85 -3.89
C LEU A 152 -12.00 -25.85 -2.36
N MET A 153 -11.34 -26.82 -1.73
CA MET A 153 -11.13 -26.79 -0.27
C MET A 153 -10.32 -25.59 0.19
N ALA A 154 -9.26 -25.22 -0.54
CA ALA A 154 -8.44 -24.08 -0.17
C ALA A 154 -9.25 -22.76 -0.17
N GLN A 155 -10.25 -22.61 -1.05
CA GLN A 155 -11.18 -21.46 -1.03
C GLN A 155 -12.07 -21.41 0.22
N CYS A 156 -12.14 -22.51 0.97
CA CYS A 156 -12.86 -22.67 2.22
C CYS A 156 -11.91 -22.78 3.43
N ASP A 157 -10.63 -22.40 3.30
CA ASP A 157 -9.66 -22.45 4.41
C ASP A 157 -10.13 -21.56 5.57
N THR A 158 -9.91 -22.04 6.80
CA THR A 158 -10.24 -21.29 8.02
C THR A 158 -9.36 -20.05 8.21
N TYR A 159 -8.20 -19.99 7.55
CA TYR A 159 -7.37 -18.78 7.46
C TYR A 159 -7.73 -17.98 6.21
N THR A 160 -8.45 -16.88 6.42
CA THR A 160 -9.05 -16.06 5.37
C THR A 160 -8.09 -15.61 4.25
N PRO A 161 -6.82 -15.20 4.51
CA PRO A 161 -5.88 -14.84 3.44
C PRO A 161 -5.51 -16.01 2.51
N ALA A 162 -5.39 -17.23 3.03
CA ALA A 162 -5.15 -18.41 2.18
C ALA A 162 -6.39 -18.74 1.33
N ALA A 163 -7.59 -18.55 1.91
CA ALA A 163 -8.85 -18.72 1.18
C ALA A 163 -9.04 -17.68 0.07
N PHE A 164 -8.65 -16.43 0.30
CA PHE A 164 -8.64 -15.41 -0.75
C PHE A 164 -7.60 -15.70 -1.82
N ALA A 165 -6.35 -16.03 -1.47
CA ALA A 165 -5.33 -16.38 -2.46
C ALA A 165 -5.75 -17.60 -3.34
N ALA A 166 -6.47 -18.57 -2.76
CA ALA A 166 -7.04 -19.67 -3.53
C ALA A 166 -8.16 -19.23 -4.49
N LYS A 167 -9.00 -18.27 -4.08
CA LYS A 167 -10.05 -17.67 -4.92
C LYS A 167 -9.45 -16.83 -6.04
N ASP A 168 -8.43 -16.04 -5.75
CA ASP A 168 -7.73 -15.20 -6.73
C ASP A 168 -7.04 -16.08 -7.78
N ALA A 169 -6.33 -17.12 -7.36
CA ALA A 169 -5.78 -18.11 -8.28
C ALA A 169 -6.88 -18.77 -9.13
N PHE A 170 -8.03 -19.07 -8.54
CA PHE A 170 -9.17 -19.70 -9.23
C PHE A 170 -9.80 -18.76 -10.26
N GLU A 171 -9.95 -17.48 -9.94
CA GLU A 171 -10.44 -16.45 -10.85
C GLU A 171 -9.45 -16.17 -11.98
N ALA A 172 -8.14 -16.18 -11.69
CA ALA A 172 -7.09 -16.08 -12.70
C ALA A 172 -7.09 -17.24 -13.71
N ALA A 173 -7.51 -18.44 -13.28
CA ALA A 173 -7.69 -19.58 -14.17
C ALA A 173 -9.06 -19.60 -14.87
N PHE A 174 -10.13 -19.25 -14.14
CA PHE A 174 -11.53 -19.36 -14.55
C PHE A 174 -12.33 -18.11 -14.13
N PRO A 175 -12.66 -17.21 -15.07
CA PRO A 175 -13.56 -16.08 -14.81
C PRO A 175 -14.91 -16.54 -14.22
N PRO A 176 -15.62 -15.70 -13.45
CA PRO A 176 -16.85 -16.10 -12.74
C PRO A 176 -17.89 -16.84 -13.60
N SER A 177 -18.05 -16.46 -14.86
CA SER A 177 -18.96 -17.12 -15.81
C SER A 177 -18.56 -18.56 -16.17
N LYS A 178 -17.28 -18.90 -16.08
CA LYS A 178 -16.72 -20.23 -16.41
C LYS A 178 -16.48 -21.13 -15.20
N GLN A 179 -16.63 -20.60 -13.99
CA GLN A 179 -16.43 -21.39 -12.76
C GLN A 179 -17.40 -22.58 -12.66
N PRO A 180 -18.72 -22.43 -12.95
CA PRO A 180 -19.63 -23.58 -12.98
C PRO A 180 -19.20 -24.68 -13.96
N GLU A 181 -18.73 -24.31 -15.16
CA GLU A 181 -18.27 -25.25 -16.18
C GLU A 181 -17.02 -26.03 -15.73
N ALA A 182 -16.04 -25.32 -15.13
CA ALA A 182 -14.83 -25.93 -14.61
C ALA A 182 -15.11 -26.89 -13.43
N ILE A 183 -16.04 -26.51 -12.55
CA ILE A 183 -16.48 -27.36 -11.44
C ILE A 183 -17.27 -28.57 -11.96
N ALA A 184 -18.16 -28.39 -12.94
CA ALA A 184 -18.88 -29.50 -13.58
C ALA A 184 -17.92 -30.51 -14.24
N PHE A 185 -16.86 -30.02 -14.89
CA PHE A 185 -15.84 -30.88 -15.52
C PHE A 185 -15.04 -31.75 -14.53
N CYS A 186 -14.84 -31.29 -13.29
CA CYS A 186 -14.08 -31.99 -12.25
C CYS A 186 -14.95 -32.51 -11.09
N LYS A 187 -16.28 -32.44 -11.20
CA LYS A 187 -17.24 -32.71 -10.11
C LYS A 187 -17.03 -34.08 -9.46
N ASP A 188 -16.67 -35.07 -10.27
CA ASP A 188 -16.47 -36.44 -9.84
C ASP A 188 -15.25 -36.58 -8.93
N GLU A 189 -14.13 -36.00 -9.35
CA GLU A 189 -12.88 -36.03 -8.62
C GLU A 189 -12.91 -35.13 -7.39
N ILE A 190 -13.57 -33.96 -7.48
CA ILE A 190 -13.83 -33.10 -6.32
C ILE A 190 -14.60 -33.90 -5.26
N THR A 191 -15.72 -34.52 -5.64
CA THR A 191 -16.56 -35.25 -4.70
C THR A 191 -15.80 -36.41 -4.06
N SER A 192 -15.02 -37.17 -4.83
CA SER A 192 -14.22 -38.28 -4.31
C SER A 192 -13.16 -37.82 -3.30
N VAL A 193 -12.44 -36.73 -3.57
CA VAL A 193 -11.44 -36.18 -2.62
C VAL A 193 -12.11 -35.73 -1.31
N LEU A 194 -13.23 -35.02 -1.42
CA LEU A 194 -13.96 -34.52 -0.25
C LEU A 194 -14.53 -35.67 0.58
N GLN A 195 -15.06 -36.71 -0.05
CA GLN A 195 -15.53 -37.92 0.64
C GLN A 195 -14.40 -38.66 1.34
N ASP A 196 -13.22 -38.75 0.73
CA ASP A 196 -12.06 -39.41 1.35
C ASP A 196 -11.62 -38.66 2.60
N HIS A 197 -11.55 -37.33 2.56
CA HIS A 197 -11.25 -36.51 3.74
C HIS A 197 -12.28 -36.64 4.88
N LEU A 198 -13.56 -36.81 4.55
CA LEU A 198 -14.63 -36.95 5.55
C LEU A 198 -14.75 -38.38 6.09
N ILE A 199 -14.54 -39.40 5.26
CA ILE A 199 -14.84 -40.79 5.62
C ILE A 199 -13.57 -41.57 5.96
N LYS A 200 -12.51 -41.44 5.16
CA LYS A 200 -11.31 -42.28 5.29
C LYS A 200 -10.23 -41.66 6.16
N GLU A 201 -10.03 -40.36 6.07
CA GLU A 201 -8.96 -39.68 6.81
C GLU A 201 -9.22 -39.59 8.32
N THR A 202 -8.11 -39.59 9.08
CA THR A 202 -8.01 -39.40 10.53
C THR A 202 -6.82 -38.47 10.84
N PRO A 203 -6.66 -37.97 12.08
CA PRO A 203 -5.49 -37.19 12.47
C PRO A 203 -4.14 -37.90 12.20
N ASP A 204 -4.09 -39.22 12.31
CA ASP A 204 -2.89 -40.05 12.09
C ASP A 204 -2.61 -40.35 10.61
N THR A 205 -3.63 -40.33 9.74
CA THR A 205 -3.44 -40.57 8.29
C THR A 205 -3.06 -39.30 7.55
N LEU A 206 -3.62 -38.14 7.94
CA LEU A 206 -3.28 -36.84 7.35
C LEU A 206 -1.91 -36.32 7.80
N SER A 207 -1.42 -36.78 8.96
CA SER A 207 -0.18 -36.31 9.56
C SER A 207 0.51 -37.46 10.26
N ASP A 208 1.80 -37.63 10.01
CA ASP A 208 2.58 -38.71 10.62
C ASP A 208 2.68 -38.53 12.16
N PRO A 209 2.10 -39.45 12.96
CA PRO A 209 2.07 -39.36 14.41
C PRO A 209 3.46 -39.44 15.06
N GLN A 210 4.49 -39.91 14.34
CA GLN A 210 5.85 -39.91 14.84
C GLN A 210 6.53 -38.55 14.75
N THR A 211 5.97 -37.60 13.98
CA THR A 211 6.67 -36.35 13.62
C THR A 211 5.91 -35.08 13.92
N VAL A 212 4.59 -35.14 13.98
CA VAL A 212 3.73 -33.99 14.27
C VAL A 212 3.05 -34.19 15.63
N PRO A 213 3.13 -33.23 16.57
CA PRO A 213 2.44 -33.30 17.85
C PRO A 213 0.94 -33.52 17.68
N GLU A 214 0.33 -34.26 18.60
CA GLU A 214 -1.11 -34.59 18.55
C GLU A 214 -2.02 -33.37 18.33
N GLU A 215 -1.80 -32.29 19.07
CA GLU A 215 -2.55 -31.04 18.93
C GLU A 215 -2.50 -30.45 17.52
N GLU A 216 -1.33 -30.45 16.87
CA GLU A 216 -1.18 -29.96 15.49
C GLU A 216 -1.84 -30.90 14.46
N ARG A 217 -1.79 -32.22 14.70
CA ARG A 217 -2.44 -33.21 13.84
C ARG A 217 -3.95 -33.09 13.90
N GLU A 218 -4.50 -32.94 15.10
CA GLU A 218 -5.92 -32.71 15.34
C GLU A 218 -6.36 -31.38 14.73
N ALA A 219 -5.63 -30.29 14.96
CA ALA A 219 -5.94 -28.99 14.37
C ALA A 219 -5.96 -29.04 12.84
N LYS A 220 -4.98 -29.73 12.22
CA LYS A 220 -4.98 -29.95 10.76
C LYS A 220 -6.17 -30.77 10.32
N PHE A 221 -6.47 -31.89 10.98
CA PHE A 221 -7.61 -32.74 10.65
C PHE A 221 -8.94 -31.97 10.76
N TYR A 222 -9.15 -31.21 11.84
CA TYR A 222 -10.37 -30.44 12.04
C TYR A 222 -10.54 -29.34 10.98
N ARG A 223 -9.44 -28.68 10.60
CA ARG A 223 -9.46 -27.74 9.47
C ARG A 223 -9.81 -28.44 8.17
N VAL A 224 -9.16 -29.55 7.84
CA VAL A 224 -9.45 -30.33 6.63
C VAL A 224 -10.92 -30.75 6.57
N VAL A 225 -11.47 -31.29 7.65
CA VAL A 225 -12.89 -31.65 7.75
C VAL A 225 -13.80 -30.44 7.54
N THR A 226 -13.56 -29.33 8.24
CA THR A 226 -14.34 -28.09 8.11
C THR A 226 -14.33 -27.57 6.67
N CYS A 227 -13.13 -27.46 6.06
CA CYS A 227 -12.97 -27.01 4.69
C CYS A 227 -13.67 -27.97 3.71
N SER A 228 -13.67 -29.27 3.99
CA SER A 228 -14.27 -30.29 3.12
C SER A 228 -15.80 -30.23 3.14
N LEU A 229 -16.41 -30.04 4.32
CA LEU A 229 -17.85 -29.84 4.47
C LEU A 229 -18.31 -28.57 3.73
N LEU A 230 -17.59 -27.47 3.92
CA LEU A 230 -17.88 -26.20 3.23
C LEU A 230 -17.63 -26.29 1.72
N ALA A 231 -16.61 -27.03 1.29
CA ALA A 231 -16.36 -27.27 -0.13
C ALA A 231 -17.46 -28.11 -0.78
N LEU A 232 -18.04 -29.09 -0.08
CA LEU A 232 -19.22 -29.82 -0.57
C LEU A 232 -20.43 -28.90 -0.71
N LYS A 233 -20.67 -28.00 0.26
CA LYS A 233 -21.72 -26.98 0.15
C LYS A 233 -21.46 -26.10 -1.07
N ARG A 234 -20.23 -25.62 -1.24
CA ARG A 234 -19.86 -24.75 -2.37
C ARG A 234 -20.00 -25.47 -3.71
N LEU A 235 -19.64 -26.74 -3.78
CA LEU A 235 -19.85 -27.60 -4.95
C LEU A 235 -21.34 -27.66 -5.30
N LEU A 236 -22.21 -27.96 -4.33
CA LEU A 236 -23.67 -27.98 -4.54
C LEU A 236 -24.17 -26.62 -5.04
N CYS A 237 -23.71 -25.51 -4.45
CA CYS A 237 -24.14 -24.16 -4.84
C CYS A 237 -23.66 -23.73 -6.24
N LEU A 238 -22.48 -24.16 -6.69
CA LEU A 238 -21.91 -23.76 -7.99
C LEU A 238 -22.34 -24.66 -9.15
N LEU A 239 -22.76 -25.89 -8.88
CA LEU A 239 -23.22 -26.80 -9.92
C LEU A 239 -24.61 -26.37 -10.43
N PRO A 240 -24.82 -26.36 -11.76
CA PRO A 240 -26.16 -26.23 -12.33
C PRO A 240 -26.99 -27.49 -12.05
N ASP A 241 -28.33 -27.36 -12.00
CA ASP A 241 -29.22 -28.44 -11.53
C ASP A 241 -29.13 -29.73 -12.38
N ASN A 242 -28.89 -29.62 -13.69
CA ASN A 242 -28.71 -30.77 -14.58
C ASN A 242 -27.44 -31.60 -14.30
N GLU A 243 -26.43 -31.03 -13.68
CA GLU A 243 -25.18 -31.73 -13.34
C GLU A 243 -25.28 -32.45 -11.98
N LEU A 244 -26.22 -32.06 -11.11
CA LEU A 244 -26.39 -32.64 -9.77
C LEU A 244 -26.87 -34.09 -9.81
N ASP A 245 -27.75 -34.45 -10.74
CA ASP A 245 -28.27 -35.82 -10.91
C ASP A 245 -27.13 -36.83 -11.10
N SER A 246 -26.05 -36.43 -11.78
CA SER A 246 -24.88 -37.29 -12.00
C SER A 246 -24.07 -37.58 -10.73
N LEU A 247 -24.19 -36.76 -9.69
CA LEU A 247 -23.51 -36.94 -8.41
C LEU A 247 -24.38 -37.67 -7.37
N GLU A 248 -25.63 -37.99 -7.69
CA GLU A 248 -26.59 -38.57 -6.76
C GLU A 248 -26.04 -39.85 -6.10
N GLU A 249 -25.50 -40.79 -6.89
CA GLU A 249 -24.88 -42.03 -6.38
C GLU A 249 -23.69 -41.78 -5.45
N LYS A 250 -22.89 -40.75 -5.72
CA LYS A 250 -21.78 -40.37 -4.84
C LYS A 250 -22.30 -39.80 -3.53
N PHE A 251 -23.24 -38.88 -3.56
CA PHE A 251 -23.86 -38.37 -2.33
C PHE A 251 -24.56 -39.48 -1.56
N LYS A 252 -25.22 -40.43 -2.24
CA LYS A 252 -25.82 -41.62 -1.63
C LYS A 252 -24.77 -42.44 -0.87
N SER A 253 -23.61 -42.65 -1.48
CA SER A 253 -22.47 -43.31 -0.82
C SER A 253 -22.00 -42.55 0.42
N LEU A 254 -21.89 -41.21 0.37
CA LEU A 254 -21.50 -40.39 1.53
C LEU A 254 -22.54 -40.45 2.65
N LEU A 255 -23.82 -40.26 2.34
CA LEU A 255 -24.92 -40.28 3.30
C LEU A 255 -25.17 -41.68 3.88
N SER A 256 -24.78 -42.74 3.17
CA SER A 256 -24.81 -44.11 3.72
C SER A 256 -23.85 -44.28 4.93
N GLN A 257 -22.79 -43.46 5.02
CA GLN A 257 -21.74 -43.59 6.03
C GLN A 257 -22.15 -42.99 7.38
N ASN A 258 -22.21 -43.82 8.43
CA ASN A 258 -22.48 -43.36 9.80
C ASN A 258 -21.47 -42.32 10.32
N LYS A 259 -20.24 -42.28 9.77
CA LYS A 259 -19.23 -41.28 10.16
C LYS A 259 -19.64 -39.85 9.77
N PHE A 260 -20.29 -39.67 8.61
CA PHE A 260 -20.76 -38.36 8.16
C PHE A 260 -21.74 -37.75 9.17
N TRP A 261 -22.74 -38.52 9.60
CA TRP A 261 -23.76 -38.05 10.55
C TRP A 261 -23.24 -37.75 11.95
N LYS A 262 -22.04 -38.21 12.30
CA LYS A 262 -21.39 -37.87 13.59
C LYS A 262 -20.84 -36.45 13.63
N TYR A 263 -20.64 -35.80 12.48
CA TYR A 263 -20.12 -34.43 12.44
C TYR A 263 -21.05 -33.40 13.09
N GLY A 264 -22.36 -33.64 13.08
CA GLY A 264 -23.34 -32.80 13.82
C GLY A 264 -23.16 -32.81 15.34
N LYS A 265 -22.40 -33.77 15.89
CA LYS A 265 -22.09 -33.88 17.34
C LYS A 265 -20.58 -33.81 17.62
N HIS A 266 -19.80 -33.28 16.69
CA HIS A 266 -18.36 -33.14 16.86
C HIS A 266 -18.03 -32.12 17.96
N SER A 267 -16.93 -32.28 18.70
CA SER A 267 -16.54 -31.36 19.79
C SER A 267 -16.26 -29.94 19.30
N VAL A 268 -15.68 -29.81 18.10
CA VAL A 268 -15.32 -28.54 17.44
C VAL A 268 -16.53 -27.84 16.81
N PRO A 269 -16.87 -26.60 17.23
CA PRO A 269 -18.03 -25.85 16.70
C PRO A 269 -17.99 -25.58 15.20
N GLN A 270 -16.81 -25.26 14.65
CA GLN A 270 -16.65 -24.96 13.22
C GLN A 270 -17.05 -26.16 12.34
N ILE A 271 -16.77 -27.39 12.80
CA ILE A 271 -17.18 -28.60 12.10
C ILE A 271 -18.70 -28.77 12.18
N ARG A 272 -19.30 -28.56 13.36
CA ARG A 272 -20.77 -28.68 13.53
C ARG A 272 -21.51 -27.66 12.66
N SER A 273 -21.05 -26.41 12.66
CA SER A 273 -21.62 -25.35 11.83
C SER A 273 -21.52 -25.69 10.34
N ALA A 274 -20.32 -26.04 9.85
CA ALA A 274 -20.12 -26.45 8.47
C ALA A 274 -20.96 -27.68 8.08
N TYR A 275 -21.16 -28.61 9.01
CA TYR A 275 -22.03 -29.76 8.83
C TYR A 275 -23.50 -29.33 8.65
N PHE A 276 -24.04 -28.47 9.52
CA PHE A 276 -25.43 -28.02 9.39
C PHE A 276 -25.63 -27.15 8.14
N GLU A 277 -24.66 -26.30 7.78
CA GLU A 277 -24.68 -25.56 6.52
C GLU A 277 -24.74 -26.49 5.29
N LEU A 278 -23.99 -27.59 5.32
CA LEU A 278 -24.05 -28.61 4.28
C LEU A 278 -25.40 -29.34 4.29
N VAL A 279 -25.95 -29.71 5.45
CA VAL A 279 -27.26 -30.36 5.55
C VAL A 279 -28.36 -29.47 4.98
N SER A 280 -28.36 -28.16 5.27
CA SER A 280 -29.27 -27.20 4.65
C SER A 280 -29.16 -27.21 3.13
N ALA A 281 -27.94 -27.16 2.59
CA ALA A 281 -27.69 -27.19 1.16
C ALA A 281 -28.10 -28.53 0.52
N LEU A 282 -27.89 -29.67 1.20
CA LEU A 282 -28.33 -31.00 0.75
C LEU A 282 -29.86 -31.09 0.69
N CYS A 283 -30.56 -30.65 1.74
CA CYS A 283 -32.02 -30.58 1.74
C CYS A 283 -32.55 -29.68 0.63
N GLN A 284 -31.87 -28.57 0.34
CA GLN A 284 -32.29 -27.64 -0.70
C GLN A 284 -32.01 -28.14 -2.13
N ARG A 285 -30.87 -28.80 -2.37
CA ARG A 285 -30.41 -29.15 -3.73
C ARG A 285 -30.64 -30.60 -4.11
N ILE A 286 -30.70 -31.52 -3.14
CA ILE A 286 -30.97 -32.96 -3.38
C ILE A 286 -32.03 -33.51 -2.40
N PRO A 287 -33.25 -32.92 -2.37
CA PRO A 287 -34.27 -33.27 -1.39
C PRO A 287 -34.69 -34.74 -1.43
N GLN A 288 -34.72 -35.37 -2.61
CA GLN A 288 -35.12 -36.77 -2.77
C GLN A 288 -34.19 -37.72 -2.00
N LEU A 289 -32.88 -37.52 -2.11
CA LEU A 289 -31.89 -38.33 -1.41
C LEU A 289 -31.94 -38.11 0.11
N MET A 290 -32.21 -36.87 0.54
CA MET A 290 -32.40 -36.55 1.96
C MET A 290 -33.65 -37.20 2.55
N LYS A 291 -34.73 -37.37 1.75
CA LYS A 291 -35.91 -38.16 2.13
C LYS A 291 -35.57 -39.65 2.28
N GLU A 292 -34.76 -40.23 1.40
CA GLU A 292 -34.31 -41.63 1.54
C GLU A 292 -33.53 -41.87 2.85
N GLU A 293 -32.76 -40.87 3.29
CA GLU A 293 -31.95 -40.92 4.51
C GLU A 293 -32.65 -40.27 5.73
N ALA A 294 -33.98 -40.14 5.68
CA ALA A 294 -34.82 -39.51 6.71
C ALA A 294 -34.55 -40.04 8.13
N SER A 295 -34.28 -41.34 8.26
CA SER A 295 -33.96 -42.00 9.53
C SER A 295 -32.66 -41.53 10.18
N LYS A 296 -31.73 -40.93 9.42
CA LYS A 296 -30.44 -40.44 9.92
C LYS A 296 -30.42 -38.92 10.08
N VAL A 297 -30.89 -38.17 9.08
CA VAL A 297 -30.91 -36.70 9.12
C VAL A 297 -31.83 -36.16 10.20
N SER A 298 -33.04 -36.73 10.34
CA SER A 298 -34.03 -36.27 11.32
C SER A 298 -33.48 -36.26 12.75
N PRO A 299 -32.96 -37.38 13.30
CA PRO A 299 -32.35 -37.36 14.63
C PRO A 299 -31.04 -36.57 14.69
N SER A 300 -30.28 -36.44 13.59
CA SER A 300 -29.02 -35.70 13.61
C SER A 300 -29.22 -34.19 13.76
N VAL A 301 -30.25 -33.64 13.12
CA VAL A 301 -30.62 -32.22 13.21
C VAL A 301 -31.49 -31.94 14.44
N LEU A 302 -32.62 -32.65 14.58
CA LEU A 302 -33.64 -32.32 15.60
C LEU A 302 -33.21 -32.62 17.04
N LEU A 303 -32.24 -33.53 17.26
CA LEU A 303 -31.70 -33.79 18.61
C LEU A 303 -30.56 -32.85 19.00
N SER A 304 -30.12 -31.98 18.09
CA SER A 304 -29.00 -31.04 18.27
C SER A 304 -29.48 -29.61 18.53
N ILE A 305 -30.80 -29.37 18.60
CA ILE A 305 -31.42 -28.04 18.77
C ILE A 305 -30.99 -27.28 20.04
N ASP A 306 -30.39 -27.97 21.01
CA ASP A 306 -29.86 -27.40 22.25
C ASP A 306 -28.38 -27.03 22.19
N ASP A 307 -27.76 -27.10 21.00
CA ASP A 307 -26.46 -26.50 20.75
C ASP A 307 -26.55 -24.99 20.98
N SER A 308 -25.66 -24.48 21.83
CA SER A 308 -25.64 -23.09 22.27
C SER A 308 -24.41 -22.34 21.79
N ASP A 309 -23.67 -22.89 20.84
CA ASP A 309 -22.53 -22.22 20.25
C ASP A 309 -22.99 -21.18 19.20
N PRO A 310 -22.57 -19.90 19.31
CA PRO A 310 -23.01 -18.83 18.40
C PRO A 310 -22.61 -19.08 16.94
N ILE A 311 -21.56 -19.86 16.68
CA ILE A 311 -21.12 -20.22 15.32
C ILE A 311 -22.07 -21.26 14.71
N VAL A 312 -22.66 -22.12 15.55
CA VAL A 312 -23.46 -23.27 15.11
C VAL A 312 -24.94 -22.92 14.98
N CYS A 313 -25.50 -22.13 15.90
CA CYS A 313 -26.95 -21.89 15.98
C CYS A 313 -27.60 -21.39 14.67
N PRO A 314 -27.05 -20.42 13.92
CA PRO A 314 -27.68 -19.98 12.67
C PRO A 314 -27.80 -21.12 11.65
N ALA A 315 -26.71 -21.86 11.44
CA ALA A 315 -26.66 -22.98 10.50
C ALA A 315 -27.59 -24.13 10.95
N LEU A 316 -27.61 -24.42 12.25
CA LEU A 316 -28.47 -25.44 12.84
C LEU A 316 -29.95 -25.12 12.66
N TRP A 317 -30.40 -23.90 12.98
CA TRP A 317 -31.82 -23.54 12.87
C TRP A 317 -32.29 -23.43 11.42
N GLU A 318 -31.40 -23.03 10.51
CA GLU A 318 -31.62 -23.16 9.08
C GLU A 318 -31.81 -24.65 8.69
N ALA A 319 -30.91 -25.53 9.14
CA ALA A 319 -30.99 -26.96 8.88
C ALA A 319 -32.26 -27.59 9.48
N VAL A 320 -32.72 -27.14 10.65
CA VAL A 320 -33.97 -27.57 11.29
C VAL A 320 -35.15 -27.30 10.36
N LEU A 321 -35.30 -26.07 9.85
CA LEU A 321 -36.41 -25.74 8.96
C LEU A 321 -36.34 -26.48 7.63
N TYR A 322 -35.16 -26.57 7.01
CA TYR A 322 -35.00 -27.35 5.78
C TYR A 322 -35.29 -28.82 5.99
N THR A 323 -34.92 -29.40 7.13
CA THR A 323 -35.24 -30.80 7.48
C THR A 323 -36.75 -30.99 7.62
N LEU A 324 -37.43 -30.12 8.39
CA LEU A 324 -38.89 -30.19 8.55
C LEU A 324 -39.66 -29.98 7.25
N THR A 325 -39.12 -29.15 6.34
CA THR A 325 -39.76 -28.86 5.06
C THR A 325 -39.51 -29.98 4.04
N THR A 326 -38.32 -30.60 4.08
CA THR A 326 -37.93 -31.63 3.12
C THR A 326 -38.44 -33.02 3.53
N ILE A 327 -38.57 -33.30 4.83
CA ILE A 327 -38.83 -34.63 5.37
C ILE A 327 -40.12 -34.62 6.17
N GLU A 328 -41.22 -34.81 5.47
CA GLU A 328 -42.58 -34.70 6.00
C GLU A 328 -42.85 -35.71 7.15
N ASP A 329 -42.19 -36.87 7.12
CA ASP A 329 -42.31 -37.95 8.09
C ASP A 329 -41.18 -37.99 9.14
N CYS A 330 -40.41 -36.89 9.29
CA CYS A 330 -39.25 -36.82 10.21
C CYS A 330 -39.56 -37.26 11.66
N TRP A 331 -40.81 -37.09 12.09
CA TRP A 331 -41.31 -37.44 13.42
C TRP A 331 -41.51 -38.95 13.66
N LEU A 332 -41.52 -39.77 12.60
CA LEU A 332 -41.47 -41.23 12.73
C LEU A 332 -40.06 -41.70 13.15
N HIS A 333 -39.04 -40.90 12.85
CA HIS A 333 -37.63 -41.20 13.13
C HIS A 333 -37.12 -40.59 14.44
N VAL A 334 -37.84 -39.62 15.02
CA VAL A 334 -37.45 -38.93 16.25
C VAL A 334 -38.62 -38.85 17.22
N ASN A 335 -38.43 -39.36 18.45
CA ASN A 335 -39.44 -39.21 19.49
C ASN A 335 -39.49 -37.77 20.00
N ALA A 336 -40.42 -36.99 19.44
CA ALA A 336 -40.61 -35.58 19.77
C ALA A 336 -40.76 -35.34 21.29
N LYS A 337 -41.67 -36.07 21.94
CA LYS A 337 -42.00 -35.90 23.36
C LYS A 337 -40.86 -36.27 24.31
N LYS A 338 -40.12 -37.34 24.00
CA LYS A 338 -39.02 -37.81 24.87
C LYS A 338 -37.71 -37.04 24.65
N SER A 339 -37.46 -36.52 23.44
CA SER A 339 -36.11 -36.07 23.07
C SER A 339 -36.03 -34.64 22.52
N VAL A 340 -37.01 -34.20 21.72
CA VAL A 340 -36.96 -32.87 21.06
C VAL A 340 -37.59 -31.80 21.95
N PHE A 341 -38.82 -32.02 22.42
CA PHE A 341 -39.54 -31.02 23.22
C PHE A 341 -38.87 -30.68 24.54
N PRO A 342 -38.26 -31.63 25.30
CA PRO A 342 -37.51 -31.27 26.50
C PRO A 342 -36.31 -30.34 26.20
N LYS A 343 -35.56 -30.62 25.11
CA LYS A 343 -34.44 -29.79 24.65
C LYS A 343 -34.94 -28.40 24.22
N LEU A 344 -35.98 -28.35 23.39
CA LEU A 344 -36.60 -27.11 22.94
C LEU A 344 -37.09 -26.26 24.12
N SER A 345 -37.84 -26.86 25.05
CA SER A 345 -38.34 -26.17 26.24
C SER A 345 -37.19 -25.63 27.09
N THR A 346 -36.07 -26.35 27.18
CA THR A 346 -34.87 -25.86 27.88
C THR A 346 -34.29 -24.62 27.21
N VAL A 347 -34.05 -24.68 25.89
CA VAL A 347 -33.52 -23.56 25.12
C VAL A 347 -34.42 -22.33 25.21
N ILE A 348 -35.73 -22.52 25.11
CA ILE A 348 -36.71 -21.43 25.17
C ILE A 348 -36.77 -20.85 26.59
N ARG A 349 -36.89 -21.69 27.63
CA ARG A 349 -36.94 -21.24 29.05
C ARG A 349 -35.68 -20.51 29.49
N GLU A 350 -34.54 -20.80 28.87
CA GLU A 350 -33.26 -20.12 29.10
C GLU A 350 -33.07 -18.87 28.21
N GLY A 351 -34.12 -18.39 27.54
CA GLY A 351 -34.07 -17.18 26.71
C GLY A 351 -33.16 -17.32 25.49
N GLY A 352 -33.02 -18.54 24.95
CA GLY A 352 -32.07 -18.83 23.86
C GLY A 352 -30.60 -18.72 24.27
N ARG A 353 -30.29 -18.67 25.57
CA ARG A 353 -28.93 -18.49 26.13
C ARG A 353 -28.19 -17.23 25.63
N GLY A 354 -28.92 -16.20 25.18
CA GLY A 354 -28.37 -14.97 24.59
C GLY A 354 -28.30 -14.98 23.05
N LEU A 355 -29.01 -15.91 22.41
CA LEU A 355 -29.16 -16.04 20.96
C LEU A 355 -30.64 -15.96 20.52
N ALA A 356 -31.50 -15.26 21.28
CA ALA A 356 -32.92 -15.14 20.97
C ALA A 356 -33.16 -14.50 19.60
N THR A 357 -32.39 -13.47 19.23
CA THR A 357 -32.46 -12.84 17.91
C THR A 357 -32.15 -13.79 16.75
N VAL A 358 -31.36 -14.85 17.00
CA VAL A 358 -31.07 -15.90 16.02
C VAL A 358 -32.12 -16.99 16.06
N ILE A 359 -32.52 -17.46 17.25
CA ILE A 359 -33.34 -18.67 17.43
C ILE A 359 -34.84 -18.39 17.25
N TYR A 360 -35.34 -17.31 17.85
CA TYR A 360 -36.79 -17.07 17.99
C TYR A 360 -37.52 -16.80 16.67
N PRO A 361 -36.91 -16.16 15.66
CA PRO A 361 -37.52 -16.04 14.33
C PRO A 361 -37.85 -17.39 13.68
N TYR A 362 -37.21 -18.49 14.10
CA TYR A 362 -37.47 -19.83 13.58
C TYR A 362 -38.61 -20.55 14.31
N LEU A 363 -39.10 -20.05 15.45
CA LEU A 363 -40.07 -20.76 16.29
C LEU A 363 -41.47 -20.84 15.68
N LEU A 364 -41.99 -19.75 15.10
CA LEU A 364 -43.28 -19.79 14.40
C LEU A 364 -43.21 -20.77 13.19
N PRO A 365 -42.24 -20.64 12.26
CA PRO A 365 -42.06 -21.62 11.19
C PRO A 365 -41.94 -23.05 11.71
N PHE A 366 -41.20 -23.28 12.80
CA PHE A 366 -41.04 -24.59 13.41
C PHE A 366 -42.37 -25.17 13.90
N ILE A 367 -43.13 -24.42 14.71
CA ILE A 367 -44.42 -24.89 15.26
C ILE A 367 -45.45 -25.10 14.15
N SER A 368 -45.43 -24.24 13.13
CA SER A 368 -46.37 -24.34 12.00
C SER A 368 -46.24 -25.67 11.22
N LYS A 369 -45.12 -26.38 11.37
CA LYS A 369 -44.83 -27.66 10.72
C LYS A 369 -45.00 -28.88 11.65
N LEU A 370 -45.47 -28.71 12.89
CA LEU A 370 -45.69 -29.83 13.82
C LEU A 370 -47.03 -30.54 13.55
N PRO A 371 -47.05 -31.87 13.30
CA PRO A 371 -48.29 -32.60 13.09
C PRO A 371 -49.08 -32.78 14.40
N GLN A 372 -50.40 -32.91 14.29
CA GLN A 372 -51.29 -33.06 15.46
C GLN A 372 -50.99 -34.30 16.31
N SER A 373 -50.44 -35.35 15.69
CA SER A 373 -50.09 -36.62 16.36
C SER A 373 -49.06 -36.44 17.49
N ILE A 374 -48.15 -35.47 17.38
CA ILE A 374 -47.13 -35.21 18.40
C ILE A 374 -47.51 -34.12 19.39
N THR A 375 -48.41 -33.21 19.02
CA THR A 375 -48.87 -32.11 19.88
C THR A 375 -49.96 -32.54 20.85
N ASN A 376 -50.60 -33.70 20.67
CA ASN A 376 -51.65 -34.20 21.58
C ASN A 376 -51.11 -34.69 22.93
N PRO A 377 -51.74 -34.40 24.07
CA PRO A 377 -52.87 -33.47 24.24
C PRO A 377 -52.47 -32.01 24.00
N LYS A 378 -53.19 -31.32 23.10
CA LYS A 378 -52.83 -29.98 22.59
C LYS A 378 -52.72 -28.93 23.69
N LEU A 379 -53.69 -28.94 24.61
CA LEU A 379 -53.79 -27.98 25.72
C LEU A 379 -52.48 -27.95 26.53
N ASP A 380 -52.03 -29.11 27.00
CA ASP A 380 -50.79 -29.23 27.79
C ASP A 380 -49.56 -28.83 26.97
N PHE A 381 -49.51 -29.21 25.69
CA PHE A 381 -48.38 -28.88 24.82
C PHE A 381 -48.24 -27.36 24.63
N PHE A 382 -49.31 -26.69 24.19
CA PHE A 382 -49.28 -25.25 23.94
C PHE A 382 -49.13 -24.42 25.22
N LYS A 383 -49.78 -24.84 26.32
CA LYS A 383 -49.60 -24.21 27.64
C LYS A 383 -48.14 -24.26 28.07
N ASN A 384 -47.50 -25.43 28.00
CA ASN A 384 -46.09 -25.59 28.35
C ASN A 384 -45.16 -24.80 27.40
N PHE A 385 -45.48 -24.74 26.11
CA PHE A 385 -44.71 -23.99 25.12
C PHE A 385 -44.74 -22.47 25.37
N LEU A 386 -45.93 -21.87 25.52
CA LEU A 386 -46.09 -20.44 25.79
C LEU A 386 -45.55 -20.06 27.16
N THR A 387 -45.78 -20.89 28.18
CA THR A 387 -45.20 -20.69 29.52
C THR A 387 -43.67 -20.72 29.45
N SER A 388 -43.10 -21.57 28.59
CA SER A 388 -41.65 -21.60 28.36
C SER A 388 -41.13 -20.29 27.74
N LEU A 389 -41.85 -19.70 26.78
CA LEU A 389 -41.50 -18.41 26.18
C LEU A 389 -41.53 -17.26 27.21
N VAL A 390 -42.58 -17.21 28.03
CA VAL A 390 -42.72 -16.20 29.10
C VAL A 390 -41.60 -16.36 30.15
N ALA A 391 -41.27 -17.60 30.52
CA ALA A 391 -40.13 -17.88 31.39
C ALA A 391 -38.79 -17.44 30.77
N GLY A 392 -38.62 -17.64 29.45
CA GLY A 392 -37.45 -17.19 28.69
C GLY A 392 -37.25 -15.68 28.69
N LEU A 393 -38.33 -14.91 28.56
CA LEU A 393 -38.30 -13.44 28.68
C LEU A 393 -37.93 -12.98 30.09
N SER A 394 -38.23 -13.79 31.10
CA SER A 394 -37.94 -13.47 32.50
C SER A 394 -36.47 -13.71 32.89
N THR A 395 -35.63 -14.21 31.98
CA THR A 395 -34.21 -14.44 32.25
C THR A 395 -33.39 -13.14 32.19
N GLU A 396 -32.34 -13.03 33.01
CA GLU A 396 -31.46 -11.85 33.07
C GLU A 396 -30.85 -11.47 31.71
N ARG A 397 -30.52 -12.46 30.87
CA ARG A 397 -29.90 -12.23 29.56
C ARG A 397 -30.85 -11.59 28.55
N THR A 398 -32.14 -11.93 28.58
CA THR A 398 -33.13 -11.31 27.69
C THR A 398 -33.54 -9.93 28.22
N LYS A 399 -33.76 -9.78 29.54
CA LYS A 399 -34.10 -8.50 30.16
C LYS A 399 -33.06 -7.40 29.92
N THR A 400 -31.78 -7.75 29.88
CA THR A 400 -30.69 -6.80 29.63
C THR A 400 -30.58 -6.36 28.16
N SER A 401 -31.14 -7.13 27.22
CA SER A 401 -31.07 -6.82 25.78
C SER A 401 -32.45 -6.54 25.19
N SER A 402 -32.66 -5.29 24.75
CA SER A 402 -33.92 -4.88 24.11
C SER A 402 -34.22 -5.67 22.84
N LEU A 403 -33.20 -6.00 22.04
CA LEU A 403 -33.34 -6.79 20.81
C LEU A 403 -33.76 -8.23 21.11
N GLU A 404 -33.15 -8.85 22.12
CA GLU A 404 -33.47 -10.22 22.53
C GLU A 404 -34.90 -10.29 23.11
N SER A 405 -35.24 -9.33 23.99
CA SER A 405 -36.60 -9.15 24.51
C SER A 405 -37.62 -8.99 23.39
N SER A 406 -37.33 -8.16 22.38
CA SER A 406 -38.22 -7.95 21.24
C SER A 406 -38.41 -9.22 20.41
N ALA A 407 -37.35 -10.00 20.19
CA ALA A 407 -37.44 -11.27 19.47
C ALA A 407 -38.34 -12.28 20.22
N VAL A 408 -38.22 -12.34 21.55
CA VAL A 408 -39.07 -13.19 22.40
C VAL A 408 -40.54 -12.74 22.35
N ILE A 409 -40.79 -11.44 22.49
CA ILE A 409 -42.14 -10.87 22.45
C ILE A 409 -42.80 -11.13 21.10
N SER A 410 -42.11 -10.88 19.98
CA SER A 410 -42.65 -11.11 18.63
C SER A 410 -43.04 -12.58 18.45
N ALA A 411 -42.13 -13.51 18.80
CA ALA A 411 -42.39 -14.94 18.71
C ALA A 411 -43.55 -15.38 19.60
N PHE A 412 -43.69 -14.82 20.82
CA PHE A 412 -44.83 -15.10 21.69
C PHE A 412 -46.15 -14.71 21.02
N PHE A 413 -46.28 -13.48 20.53
CA PHE A 413 -47.53 -13.02 19.92
C PHE A 413 -47.82 -13.66 18.55
N GLU A 414 -46.78 -13.96 17.76
CA GLU A 414 -46.91 -14.72 16.53
C GLU A 414 -47.42 -16.14 16.81
N CYS A 415 -46.81 -16.83 17.77
CA CYS A 415 -47.25 -18.17 18.16
C CYS A 415 -48.63 -18.14 18.82
N LEU A 416 -48.93 -17.16 19.69
CA LEU A 416 -50.23 -16.98 20.32
C LEU A 416 -51.33 -16.83 19.28
N ARG A 417 -51.14 -15.95 18.28
CA ARG A 417 -52.09 -15.75 17.18
C ARG A 417 -52.28 -17.02 16.37
N PHE A 418 -51.20 -17.70 16.01
CA PHE A 418 -51.26 -18.97 15.29
C PHE A 418 -52.02 -20.06 16.08
N ILE A 419 -51.73 -20.21 17.38
CA ILE A 419 -52.37 -21.21 18.25
C ILE A 419 -53.85 -20.89 18.45
N MET A 420 -54.21 -19.62 18.71
CA MET A 420 -55.60 -19.18 18.81
C MET A 420 -56.35 -19.46 17.51
N GLN A 421 -55.74 -19.16 16.36
CA GLN A 421 -56.37 -19.41 15.06
C GLN A 421 -56.61 -20.91 14.78
N GLN A 422 -55.68 -21.79 15.17
CA GLN A 422 -55.78 -23.22 14.90
C GLN A 422 -56.72 -23.98 15.85
N ASN A 423 -57.09 -23.39 16.99
CA ASN A 423 -57.90 -24.06 18.02
C ASN A 423 -59.12 -23.24 18.45
N LEU A 424 -59.57 -22.31 17.60
CA LEU A 424 -60.77 -21.52 17.83
C LEU A 424 -62.01 -22.45 17.92
N GLY A 425 -62.82 -22.26 18.95
CA GLY A 425 -63.95 -23.13 19.33
C GLY A 425 -63.62 -24.20 20.37
N GLU A 426 -62.35 -24.38 20.75
CA GLU A 426 -61.96 -25.20 21.90
C GLU A 426 -61.90 -24.31 23.17
N GLU A 427 -63.02 -24.14 23.88
CA GLU A 427 -63.16 -23.21 25.03
C GLU A 427 -62.04 -23.34 26.08
N GLU A 428 -61.61 -24.56 26.41
CA GLU A 428 -60.53 -24.80 27.37
C GLU A 428 -59.20 -24.19 26.90
N ILE A 429 -58.91 -24.24 25.59
CA ILE A 429 -57.71 -23.65 25.00
C ILE A 429 -57.85 -22.12 24.95
N GLU A 430 -59.01 -21.59 24.54
CA GLU A 430 -59.27 -20.15 24.50
C GLU A 430 -59.09 -19.51 25.88
N GLN A 431 -59.67 -20.11 26.92
CA GLN A 431 -59.52 -19.65 28.30
C GLN A 431 -58.07 -19.74 28.77
N MET A 432 -57.34 -20.81 28.44
CA MET A 432 -55.92 -20.93 28.77
C MET A 432 -55.08 -19.83 28.10
N LEU A 433 -55.30 -19.55 26.82
CA LEU A 433 -54.54 -18.54 26.08
C LEU A 433 -54.76 -17.12 26.66
N VAL A 434 -55.98 -16.79 27.09
CA VAL A 434 -56.28 -15.48 27.67
C VAL A 434 -55.95 -15.42 29.15
N ASN A 435 -56.54 -16.28 29.98
CA ASN A 435 -56.48 -16.20 31.43
C ASN A 435 -55.17 -16.74 32.02
N ASP A 436 -54.61 -17.80 31.43
CA ASP A 436 -53.38 -18.42 31.96
C ASP A 436 -52.11 -17.88 31.30
N GLN A 437 -52.18 -17.32 30.09
CA GLN A 437 -51.01 -16.85 29.33
C GLN A 437 -51.01 -15.33 29.12
N LEU A 438 -51.97 -14.78 28.36
CA LEU A 438 -51.93 -13.37 27.94
C LEU A 438 -52.09 -12.38 29.10
N ILE A 439 -53.10 -12.56 29.95
CA ILE A 439 -53.40 -11.64 31.06
C ILE A 439 -52.28 -11.65 32.12
N PRO A 440 -51.77 -12.80 32.60
CA PRO A 440 -50.61 -12.84 33.48
C PRO A 440 -49.37 -12.21 32.84
N PHE A 441 -49.20 -12.34 31.53
CA PHE A 441 -48.08 -11.73 30.81
C PHE A 441 -48.18 -10.19 30.81
N ILE A 442 -49.39 -9.64 30.62
CA ILE A 442 -49.64 -8.19 30.73
C ILE A 442 -49.37 -7.71 32.17
N ASP A 443 -49.87 -8.39 33.19
CA ASP A 443 -49.63 -7.98 34.60
C ASP A 443 -48.14 -8.04 34.97
N ALA A 444 -47.39 -9.04 34.50
CA ALA A 444 -45.96 -9.12 34.71
C ALA A 444 -45.21 -7.93 34.08
N VAL A 445 -45.63 -7.49 32.88
CA VAL A 445 -45.03 -6.34 32.17
C VAL A 445 -45.42 -5.01 32.81
N LEU A 446 -46.65 -4.88 33.31
CA LEU A 446 -47.06 -3.69 34.05
C LEU A 446 -46.21 -3.49 35.31
N LYS A 447 -45.68 -4.56 35.90
CA LYS A 447 -44.76 -4.53 37.05
C LYS A 447 -43.26 -4.39 36.68
N ASP A 448 -42.90 -4.51 35.40
CA ASP A 448 -41.50 -4.51 34.96
C ASP A 448 -41.22 -3.32 34.02
N PRO A 449 -40.54 -2.26 34.50
CA PRO A 449 -40.32 -1.02 33.75
C PRO A 449 -39.50 -1.24 32.48
N GLY A 450 -38.63 -2.26 32.47
CA GLY A 450 -37.80 -2.62 31.33
C GLY A 450 -38.63 -3.11 30.14
N LEU A 451 -39.79 -3.72 30.40
CA LEU A 451 -40.67 -4.27 29.37
C LEU A 451 -41.78 -3.31 28.94
N GLN A 452 -42.17 -2.32 29.76
CA GLN A 452 -43.24 -1.35 29.46
C GLN A 452 -42.95 -0.49 28.22
N HIS A 453 -41.67 -0.18 27.98
CA HIS A 453 -41.22 0.56 26.80
C HIS A 453 -41.07 -0.34 25.56
N GLY A 454 -41.30 -1.65 25.72
CA GLY A 454 -41.17 -2.65 24.68
C GLY A 454 -42.29 -2.63 23.66
N GLN A 455 -42.13 -3.41 22.59
CA GLN A 455 -43.14 -3.56 21.54
C GLN A 455 -44.37 -4.36 21.97
N LEU A 456 -44.43 -4.83 23.22
CA LEU A 456 -45.49 -5.70 23.70
C LEU A 456 -46.88 -5.06 23.57
N PHE A 457 -47.07 -3.82 24.01
CA PHE A 457 -48.38 -3.16 23.90
C PHE A 457 -48.80 -2.97 22.44
N ASN A 458 -47.84 -2.79 21.52
CA ASN A 458 -48.15 -2.73 20.09
C ASN A 458 -48.55 -4.11 19.55
N HIS A 459 -47.82 -5.18 19.88
CA HIS A 459 -48.20 -6.54 19.51
C HIS A 459 -49.54 -6.97 20.13
N LEU A 460 -49.84 -6.53 21.35
CA LEU A 460 -51.15 -6.71 21.98
C LEU A 460 -52.23 -5.99 21.16
N ALA A 461 -52.03 -4.71 20.84
CA ALA A 461 -52.97 -3.95 20.04
C ALA A 461 -53.16 -4.52 18.64
N GLU A 462 -52.11 -5.05 18.01
CA GLU A 462 -52.19 -5.79 16.74
C GLU A 462 -52.94 -7.11 16.87
N THR A 463 -52.73 -7.84 17.97
CA THR A 463 -53.44 -9.10 18.24
C THR A 463 -54.92 -8.86 18.47
N LEU A 464 -55.27 -7.83 19.26
CA LEU A 464 -56.65 -7.39 19.43
C LEU A 464 -57.25 -6.93 18.10
N SER A 465 -56.52 -6.14 17.32
CA SER A 465 -57.00 -5.70 16.01
C SER A 465 -57.18 -6.88 15.04
N SER A 466 -56.34 -7.92 15.14
CA SER A 466 -56.48 -9.15 14.37
C SER A 466 -57.71 -9.97 14.79
N TRP A 467 -58.03 -10.02 16.08
CA TRP A 467 -59.22 -10.71 16.59
C TRP A 467 -60.49 -9.91 16.29
N GLU A 468 -60.46 -8.59 16.47
CA GLU A 468 -61.55 -7.67 16.12
C GLU A 468 -61.85 -7.70 14.62
N ALA A 469 -60.84 -7.52 13.77
CA ALA A 469 -61.02 -7.56 12.32
C ALA A 469 -61.58 -8.91 11.86
N LYS A 470 -61.17 -10.02 12.50
CA LYS A 470 -61.69 -11.35 12.18
C LYS A 470 -63.11 -11.55 12.71
N ALA A 471 -63.45 -11.09 13.91
CA ALA A 471 -64.82 -11.10 14.42
C ALA A 471 -65.77 -10.30 13.52
N ASP A 472 -65.31 -9.16 12.99
CA ASP A 472 -66.09 -8.31 12.09
C ASP A 472 -66.20 -8.87 10.64
N THR A 473 -65.26 -9.71 10.18
CA THR A 473 -65.19 -10.16 8.76
C THR A 473 -65.49 -11.64 8.52
N GLU A 474 -65.44 -12.48 9.54
CA GLU A 474 -65.62 -13.94 9.41
C GLU A 474 -67.07 -14.29 9.04
N LYS A 475 -67.26 -15.12 8.01
CA LYS A 475 -68.60 -15.50 7.50
C LYS A 475 -69.29 -16.58 8.34
N ASP A 476 -68.52 -17.34 9.12
CA ASP A 476 -69.05 -18.36 10.00
C ASP A 476 -69.42 -17.73 11.36
N GLU A 477 -70.72 -17.62 11.61
CA GLU A 477 -71.26 -16.98 12.84
C GLU A 477 -70.70 -17.60 14.12
N LYS A 478 -70.36 -18.91 14.11
CA LYS A 478 -69.76 -19.56 15.28
C LYS A 478 -68.36 -19.02 15.59
N THR A 479 -67.52 -18.87 14.58
CA THR A 479 -66.14 -18.39 14.77
C THR A 479 -66.10 -16.91 15.12
N ALA A 480 -66.98 -16.09 14.54
CA ALA A 480 -67.17 -14.70 14.96
C ALA A 480 -67.62 -14.59 16.43
N HIS A 481 -68.64 -15.37 16.83
CA HIS A 481 -69.13 -15.38 18.21
C HIS A 481 -68.07 -15.83 19.24
N ASN A 482 -67.27 -16.85 18.91
CA ASN A 482 -66.17 -17.28 19.77
C ASN A 482 -65.12 -16.17 19.97
N LEU A 483 -64.78 -15.41 18.92
CA LEU A 483 -63.86 -14.27 19.02
C LEU A 483 -64.43 -13.10 19.83
N GLU A 484 -65.72 -12.78 19.68
CA GLU A 484 -66.38 -11.77 20.50
C GLU A 484 -66.33 -12.14 22.00
N ASN A 485 -66.62 -13.41 22.31
CA ASN A 485 -66.53 -13.92 23.68
C ASN A 485 -65.11 -13.77 24.22
N VAL A 486 -64.08 -14.11 23.43
CA VAL A 486 -62.66 -13.91 23.80
C VAL A 486 -62.36 -12.43 24.11
N LEU A 487 -62.85 -11.49 23.30
CA LEU A 487 -62.63 -10.05 23.50
C LEU A 487 -63.33 -9.51 24.75
N ILE A 488 -64.58 -9.89 25.01
CA ILE A 488 -65.33 -9.47 26.21
C ILE A 488 -64.58 -9.93 27.47
N HIS A 489 -64.22 -11.20 27.54
CA HIS A 489 -63.49 -11.76 28.68
C HIS A 489 -62.13 -11.07 28.85
N PHE A 490 -61.42 -10.75 27.77
CA PHE A 490 -60.18 -9.99 27.83
C PHE A 490 -60.35 -8.60 28.48
N TRP A 491 -61.34 -7.81 28.04
CA TRP A 491 -61.55 -6.44 28.53
C TRP A 491 -61.96 -6.39 30.00
N GLU A 492 -62.80 -7.32 30.45
CA GLU A 492 -63.18 -7.44 31.85
C GLU A 492 -61.95 -7.67 32.74
N ARG A 493 -61.10 -8.65 32.39
CA ARG A 493 -59.88 -8.98 33.13
C ARG A 493 -58.85 -7.85 33.07
N LEU A 494 -58.73 -7.14 31.94
CA LEU A 494 -57.83 -6.01 31.81
C LEU A 494 -58.23 -4.83 32.70
N SER A 495 -59.53 -4.52 32.76
CA SER A 495 -60.04 -3.44 33.60
C SER A 495 -59.75 -3.70 35.08
N GLU A 496 -59.91 -4.94 35.55
CA GLU A 496 -59.60 -5.31 36.94
C GLU A 496 -58.14 -5.02 37.31
N ILE A 497 -57.20 -5.37 36.42
CA ILE A 497 -55.77 -5.16 36.66
C ILE A 497 -55.43 -3.67 36.67
N CYS A 498 -55.91 -2.89 35.69
CA CYS A 498 -55.61 -1.46 35.61
C CYS A 498 -56.15 -0.69 36.82
N VAL A 499 -57.36 -1.01 37.28
CA VAL A 499 -57.94 -0.38 38.48
C VAL A 499 -57.14 -0.75 39.73
N ALA A 500 -56.73 -2.01 39.86
CA ALA A 500 -55.92 -2.45 41.00
C ALA A 500 -54.58 -1.70 41.09
N LYS A 501 -53.91 -1.39 39.96
CA LYS A 501 -52.64 -0.64 39.95
C LYS A 501 -52.77 0.82 40.35
N ILE A 502 -53.86 1.48 39.96
CA ILE A 502 -54.05 2.92 40.19
C ILE A 502 -54.70 3.20 41.56
N SER A 503 -55.40 2.23 42.14
CA SER A 503 -56.09 2.39 43.43
C SER A 503 -55.16 2.32 44.66
N GLU A 504 -53.84 2.25 44.47
CA GLU A 504 -52.87 2.19 45.56
C GLU A 504 -52.45 3.60 46.03
N PRO A 505 -52.36 3.86 47.35
CA PRO A 505 -52.03 5.19 47.88
C PRO A 505 -50.59 5.63 47.56
N GLU A 506 -49.68 4.67 47.40
CA GLU A 506 -48.35 4.84 46.82
C GLU A 506 -48.34 4.09 45.49
N ALA A 507 -49.23 4.48 44.57
CA ALA A 507 -49.29 3.86 43.25
C ALA A 507 -47.89 3.82 42.65
N ASP A 508 -47.40 2.59 42.43
CA ASP A 508 -46.08 2.36 41.89
C ASP A 508 -45.91 3.15 40.58
N VAL A 509 -44.92 4.05 40.54
CA VAL A 509 -44.71 4.99 39.41
C VAL A 509 -44.63 4.22 38.10
N GLU A 510 -43.97 3.07 38.15
CA GLU A 510 -43.77 2.22 36.99
C GLU A 510 -45.09 1.59 36.56
N SER A 511 -45.87 1.02 37.48
CA SER A 511 -47.21 0.50 37.18
C SER A 511 -48.15 1.58 36.59
N VAL A 512 -48.12 2.80 37.12
CA VAL A 512 -48.94 3.93 36.63
C VAL A 512 -48.53 4.35 35.21
N LEU A 513 -47.24 4.47 34.94
CA LEU A 513 -46.70 4.72 33.60
C LEU A 513 -47.06 3.59 32.64
N GLY A 514 -46.96 2.33 33.09
CA GLY A 514 -47.34 1.14 32.33
C GLY A 514 -48.81 1.17 31.91
N VAL A 515 -49.71 1.50 32.83
CA VAL A 515 -51.15 1.67 32.52
C VAL A 515 -51.36 2.81 31.53
N SER A 516 -50.70 3.95 31.73
CA SER A 516 -50.82 5.09 30.83
C SER A 516 -50.40 4.74 29.39
N ASN A 517 -49.23 4.11 29.25
CA ASN A 517 -48.68 3.66 27.97
C ASN A 517 -49.59 2.64 27.30
N LEU A 518 -50.11 1.66 28.05
CA LEU A 518 -51.06 0.68 27.55
C LEU A 518 -52.31 1.35 26.98
N LEU A 519 -52.95 2.25 27.73
CA LEU A 519 -54.19 2.91 27.30
C LEU A 519 -53.97 3.80 26.06
N GLN A 520 -52.84 4.50 25.99
CA GLN A 520 -52.46 5.29 24.82
C GLN A 520 -52.33 4.43 23.57
N VAL A 521 -51.64 3.28 23.69
CA VAL A 521 -51.45 2.35 22.57
C VAL A 521 -52.78 1.71 22.16
N LEU A 522 -53.66 1.39 23.11
CA LEU A 522 -54.99 0.85 22.80
C LEU A 522 -55.90 1.87 22.12
N GLN A 523 -55.84 3.15 22.51
CA GLN A 523 -56.60 4.25 21.90
C GLN A 523 -56.09 4.59 20.50
N LYS A 524 -54.76 4.59 20.31
CA LYS A 524 -54.11 4.87 19.04
C LYS A 524 -53.08 3.78 18.74
N PRO A 525 -53.53 2.61 18.24
CA PRO A 525 -52.61 1.55 17.84
C PRO A 525 -51.65 2.09 16.78
N LYS A 526 -50.34 2.02 17.05
CA LYS A 526 -49.32 2.42 16.09
C LYS A 526 -49.30 1.39 14.97
N SER A 527 -49.50 1.80 13.71
CA SER A 527 -49.43 0.92 12.53
C SER A 527 -47.97 0.56 12.15
N SER A 528 -47.10 0.33 13.13
CA SER A 528 -45.64 0.47 12.98
C SER A 528 -44.91 -0.69 12.27
N LEU A 529 -45.60 -1.72 11.76
CA LEU A 529 -44.92 -2.81 11.01
C LEU A 529 -44.74 -2.57 9.50
N LYS A 530 -45.09 -1.39 8.95
CA LYS A 530 -44.71 -1.05 7.56
C LYS A 530 -43.34 -0.38 7.41
N SER A 531 -42.63 -0.04 8.49
CA SER A 531 -41.34 0.67 8.38
C SER A 531 -40.28 0.18 9.38
N SER A 532 -39.92 -1.09 9.30
CA SER A 532 -38.54 -1.48 9.56
C SER A 532 -38.14 -2.39 8.42
N LYS A 533 -37.24 -1.90 7.56
CA LYS A 533 -36.58 -2.67 6.50
C LYS A 533 -36.27 -4.05 7.06
N LYS A 534 -37.04 -5.08 6.66
CA LYS A 534 -36.68 -6.47 6.89
C LYS A 534 -35.29 -6.61 6.30
N LYS A 535 -34.24 -6.57 7.13
CA LYS A 535 -32.97 -7.15 6.75
C LYS A 535 -33.35 -8.59 6.42
N ASN A 536 -33.23 -8.93 5.15
CA ASN A 536 -33.58 -10.23 4.59
C ASN A 536 -32.79 -11.35 5.29
N GLY A 537 -33.16 -11.69 6.52
CA GLY A 537 -33.05 -13.05 7.00
C GLY A 537 -34.08 -13.81 6.19
N LYS A 538 -33.64 -14.54 5.17
CA LYS A 538 -34.49 -15.32 4.28
C LYS A 538 -35.13 -16.47 5.08
N VAL A 539 -36.17 -16.17 5.84
CA VAL A 539 -37.13 -17.17 6.29
C VAL A 539 -38.11 -17.34 5.14
N ARG A 540 -37.81 -18.27 4.23
CA ARG A 540 -38.69 -18.59 3.09
C ARG A 540 -39.87 -19.44 3.59
N PHE A 541 -41.08 -18.94 3.39
CA PHE A 541 -42.27 -19.78 3.39
C PHE A 541 -42.27 -20.58 2.10
N ALA A 542 -42.57 -21.87 2.17
CA ALA A 542 -42.31 -22.85 1.10
C ALA A 542 -43.13 -22.66 -0.19
N ASP A 543 -44.03 -21.68 -0.26
CA ASP A 543 -45.00 -21.54 -1.36
C ASP A 543 -44.59 -20.53 -2.45
N GLU A 544 -43.41 -19.94 -2.41
CA GLU A 544 -42.94 -19.02 -3.47
C GLU A 544 -41.96 -19.73 -4.43
N ILE A 545 -42.53 -20.26 -5.52
CA ILE A 545 -41.84 -20.88 -6.66
C ILE A 545 -41.04 -19.78 -7.40
N LEU A 546 -39.75 -20.04 -7.59
CA LEU A 546 -38.79 -19.12 -8.21
C LEU A 546 -38.98 -19.11 -9.74
N GLU A 547 -39.62 -18.08 -10.29
CA GLU A 547 -39.59 -17.82 -11.73
C GLU A 547 -38.18 -17.37 -12.16
N SER A 548 -37.62 -18.10 -13.11
CA SER A 548 -36.26 -17.97 -13.60
C SER A 548 -36.15 -17.01 -14.80
N ASN A 549 -35.05 -16.25 -14.80
CA ASN A 549 -34.31 -15.74 -15.95
C ASN A 549 -35.08 -15.01 -17.07
N LYS A 550 -35.08 -13.67 -17.02
CA LYS A 550 -35.05 -12.81 -18.22
C LYS A 550 -34.16 -11.58 -17.98
N GLU A 551 -32.86 -11.77 -18.14
CA GLU A 551 -31.94 -10.70 -18.55
C GLU A 551 -31.85 -10.72 -20.08
N ASN A 552 -31.79 -9.54 -20.69
CA ASN A 552 -31.73 -9.22 -22.12
C ASN A 552 -33.07 -9.07 -22.84
N GLU A 553 -33.52 -7.82 -22.99
CA GLU A 553 -33.71 -7.20 -24.31
C GLU A 553 -34.00 -5.70 -24.14
N LYS A 554 -32.98 -4.88 -24.42
CA LYS A 554 -33.16 -3.47 -24.76
C LYS A 554 -33.64 -3.44 -26.22
N CYS A 555 -34.92 -3.20 -26.47
CA CYS A 555 -35.41 -2.87 -27.80
C CYS A 555 -36.31 -1.63 -27.76
N VAL A 556 -35.71 -0.54 -28.24
CA VAL A 556 -36.24 0.64 -28.94
C VAL A 556 -37.76 0.84 -28.99
N SER A 557 -38.14 2.02 -28.53
CA SER A 557 -39.39 2.74 -28.72
C SER A 557 -39.92 2.71 -30.16
N SER A 558 -41.11 2.14 -30.36
CA SER A 558 -41.93 2.37 -31.55
C SER A 558 -43.28 2.97 -31.15
N GLU A 559 -43.66 3.98 -31.92
CA GLU A 559 -44.76 4.90 -31.74
C GLU A 559 -46.14 4.25 -31.82
N GLY A 560 -47.02 4.67 -30.90
CA GLY A 560 -48.43 5.00 -31.13
C GLY A 560 -49.30 4.04 -31.95
N GLU A 561 -49.93 3.07 -31.28
CA GLU A 561 -51.25 2.57 -31.72
C GLU A 561 -52.24 2.48 -30.55
N LYS A 562 -53.35 3.16 -30.76
CA LYS A 562 -54.53 3.21 -29.91
C LYS A 562 -55.22 1.85 -29.96
N ILE A 563 -55.21 1.12 -28.85
CA ILE A 563 -56.16 0.03 -28.64
C ILE A 563 -57.11 0.48 -27.53
N GLU A 564 -58.30 0.85 -27.99
CA GLU A 564 -59.50 1.08 -27.21
C GLU A 564 -59.95 -0.23 -26.55
N GLY A 565 -60.40 -0.17 -25.29
CA GLY A 565 -61.24 -1.20 -24.70
C GLY A 565 -60.54 -2.22 -23.80
N TRP A 566 -60.09 -1.80 -22.62
CA TRP A 566 -60.35 -2.61 -21.43
C TRP A 566 -60.87 -1.68 -20.34
N GLU A 567 -62.18 -1.80 -20.14
CA GLU A 567 -62.95 -1.09 -19.15
C GLU A 567 -62.31 -1.31 -17.78
N LEU A 568 -61.85 -0.21 -17.18
CA LEU A 568 -61.70 -0.08 -15.74
C LEU A 568 -63.08 -0.36 -15.15
N THR A 569 -63.32 -1.62 -14.81
CA THR A 569 -64.32 -1.98 -13.83
C THR A 569 -63.95 -1.25 -12.56
N THR A 570 -64.63 -0.13 -12.37
CA THR A 570 -64.80 0.66 -11.16
C THR A 570 -64.36 -0.16 -9.94
N GLU A 571 -63.14 0.08 -9.46
CA GLU A 571 -62.84 -0.19 -8.06
C GLU A 571 -63.91 0.58 -7.29
N PRO A 572 -64.73 -0.09 -6.48
CA PRO A 572 -65.73 0.59 -5.70
C PRO A 572 -64.98 1.57 -4.81
N SER A 573 -65.28 2.84 -5.00
CA SER A 573 -64.92 3.95 -4.14
C SER A 573 -65.44 3.68 -2.72
N LEU A 574 -64.76 2.81 -1.99
CA LEU A 574 -64.96 2.65 -0.56
C LEU A 574 -64.18 3.77 0.09
N THR A 575 -64.85 4.93 0.14
CA THR A 575 -64.64 6.05 1.04
C THR A 575 -64.81 5.62 2.50
N HIS A 576 -64.17 4.54 2.92
CA HIS A 576 -64.05 4.20 4.31
C HIS A 576 -62.79 4.88 4.85
N ASN A 577 -63.05 6.04 5.47
CA ASN A 577 -62.25 6.62 6.55
C ASN A 577 -62.14 5.65 7.75
N SER A 578 -61.79 4.37 7.53
CA SER A 578 -61.75 3.35 8.58
C SER A 578 -60.45 3.35 9.38
N SER A 579 -59.46 4.20 9.04
CA SER A 579 -58.16 4.22 9.72
C SER A 579 -58.17 4.83 11.13
N GLY A 580 -59.33 5.23 11.67
CA GLY A 580 -59.42 5.83 13.01
C GLY A 580 -60.69 5.49 13.79
N LEU A 581 -61.59 4.68 13.24
CA LEU A 581 -62.73 4.20 14.00
C LEU A 581 -62.28 2.96 14.77
N LEU A 582 -61.88 3.19 16.02
CA LEU A 582 -61.84 2.14 17.03
C LEU A 582 -63.14 1.35 16.94
N SER A 583 -63.05 0.03 16.82
CA SER A 583 -64.24 -0.82 16.78
C SER A 583 -65.12 -0.51 18.00
N PRO A 584 -66.46 -0.65 17.89
CA PRO A 584 -67.34 -0.48 19.03
C PRO A 584 -66.93 -1.36 20.23
N LEU A 585 -66.39 -2.54 19.93
CA LEU A 585 -65.86 -3.53 20.89
C LEU A 585 -64.65 -3.01 21.70
N ARG A 586 -63.95 -1.97 21.21
CA ARG A 586 -62.82 -1.34 21.92
C ARG A 586 -63.16 0.04 22.49
N LYS A 587 -63.87 0.88 21.73
CA LYS A 587 -64.10 2.30 22.09
C LYS A 587 -64.85 2.48 23.41
N LYS A 588 -65.93 1.71 23.61
CA LYS A 588 -66.80 1.84 24.79
C LYS A 588 -66.12 1.34 26.09
N PRO A 589 -65.53 0.13 26.14
CA PRO A 589 -64.79 -0.31 27.33
C PRO A 589 -63.62 0.62 27.72
N LEU A 590 -62.95 1.20 26.74
CA LEU A 590 -61.78 2.05 26.95
C LEU A 590 -62.14 3.42 27.55
N GLU A 591 -63.18 4.10 27.06
CA GLU A 591 -63.63 5.38 27.63
C GLU A 591 -64.16 5.23 29.07
N ASP A 592 -64.86 4.11 29.34
CA ASP A 592 -65.36 3.77 30.67
C ASP A 592 -64.20 3.55 31.66
N LEU A 593 -63.11 2.91 31.21
CA LEU A 593 -61.89 2.76 32.01
C LEU A 593 -61.20 4.10 32.28
N VAL A 594 -61.05 4.97 31.27
CA VAL A 594 -60.42 6.29 31.41
C VAL A 594 -61.15 7.18 32.41
N CYS A 595 -62.48 7.19 32.38
CA CYS A 595 -63.27 7.99 33.33
C CYS A 595 -63.05 7.51 34.77
N LYS A 596 -63.03 6.18 35.00
CA LYS A 596 -62.75 5.61 36.33
C LYS A 596 -61.36 6.00 36.83
N LEU A 597 -60.35 5.98 35.96
CA LEU A 597 -58.97 6.31 36.34
C LEU A 597 -58.74 7.82 36.57
N ALA A 598 -59.40 8.69 35.78
CA ALA A 598 -59.32 10.14 35.95
C ALA A 598 -59.87 10.61 37.31
N ASP A 599 -61.02 10.06 37.71
CA ASP A 599 -61.70 10.36 38.98
C ASP A 599 -60.81 9.97 40.17
N ILE A 600 -60.23 8.77 40.16
CA ILE A 600 -59.27 8.34 41.19
C ILE A 600 -58.08 9.32 41.27
N SER A 601 -57.53 9.72 40.12
CA SER A 601 -56.30 10.52 40.07
C SER A 601 -56.47 11.95 40.55
N ILE A 602 -57.56 12.63 40.19
CA ILE A 602 -57.80 14.03 40.61
C ILE A 602 -58.03 14.13 42.12
N ASN A 603 -58.67 13.12 42.72
CA ASN A 603 -58.85 13.04 44.17
C ASN A 603 -57.50 12.97 44.88
N TYR A 604 -56.55 12.17 44.39
CA TYR A 604 -55.18 12.14 44.93
C TYR A 604 -54.38 13.44 44.71
N VAL A 605 -54.55 14.13 43.57
CA VAL A 605 -53.88 15.42 43.31
C VAL A 605 -54.41 16.51 44.25
N ASN A 606 -55.72 16.60 44.43
CA ASN A 606 -56.33 17.62 45.28
C ASN A 606 -56.10 17.33 46.78
N GLU A 607 -56.31 16.09 47.23
CA GLU A 607 -56.26 15.74 48.66
C GLU A 607 -54.83 15.56 49.18
N ARG A 608 -53.93 15.01 48.35
CA ARG A 608 -52.56 14.61 48.78
C ARG A 608 -51.44 15.34 48.05
N LYS A 609 -51.76 16.25 47.12
CA LYS A 609 -50.77 16.92 46.25
C LYS A 609 -49.86 15.91 45.52
N SER A 610 -50.40 14.76 45.13
CA SER A 610 -49.60 13.71 44.49
C SER A 610 -49.13 14.13 43.10
N GLU A 611 -47.81 14.24 42.92
CA GLU A 611 -47.21 14.56 41.61
C GLU A 611 -47.36 13.42 40.60
N GLN A 612 -47.35 12.17 41.07
CA GLN A 612 -47.48 10.98 40.23
C GLN A 612 -48.87 10.95 39.57
N HIS A 613 -49.92 11.21 40.34
CA HIS A 613 -51.28 11.32 39.81
C HIS A 613 -51.47 12.55 38.93
N LEU A 614 -50.76 13.67 39.18
CA LEU A 614 -50.80 14.85 38.31
C LEU A 614 -50.15 14.56 36.95
N ARG A 615 -49.01 13.86 36.94
CA ARG A 615 -48.36 13.40 35.71
C ARG A 615 -49.26 12.44 34.94
N PHE A 616 -49.81 11.44 35.62
CA PHE A 616 -50.76 10.51 35.01
C PHE A 616 -51.97 11.23 34.42
N LEU A 617 -52.53 12.20 35.16
CA LEU A 617 -53.66 13.01 34.71
C LEU A 617 -53.32 13.86 33.48
N SER A 618 -52.13 14.48 33.45
CA SER A 618 -51.65 15.23 32.27
C SER A 618 -51.61 14.33 31.03
N THR A 619 -51.05 13.13 31.16
CA THR A 619 -50.94 12.15 30.07
C THR A 619 -52.30 11.63 29.61
N LEU A 620 -53.21 11.43 30.57
CA LEU A 620 -54.59 11.04 30.32
C LEU A 620 -55.34 12.15 29.56
N LEU A 621 -55.23 13.41 30.00
CA LEU A 621 -55.89 14.56 29.38
C LEU A 621 -55.37 14.89 27.97
N ASP A 622 -54.07 14.75 27.73
CA ASP A 622 -53.52 14.95 26.39
C ASP A 622 -54.09 13.93 25.39
N SER A 623 -54.40 12.71 25.86
CA SER A 623 -54.92 11.60 25.05
C SER A 623 -56.46 11.56 24.96
N PHE A 624 -57.16 12.03 26.00
CA PHE A 624 -58.63 11.93 26.16
C PHE A 624 -59.30 13.29 26.49
N SER A 625 -58.75 14.39 25.98
CA SER A 625 -59.24 15.76 26.24
C SER A 625 -60.67 15.93 25.75
N SER A 626 -61.63 15.98 26.69
CA SER A 626 -63.04 16.20 26.38
C SER A 626 -63.70 17.06 27.45
N SER A 627 -64.78 17.75 27.08
CA SER A 627 -65.58 18.51 28.04
C SER A 627 -66.11 17.62 29.18
N ARG A 628 -66.36 16.33 28.91
CA ARG A 628 -66.80 15.34 29.92
C ARG A 628 -65.72 15.12 30.99
N VAL A 629 -64.46 14.97 30.57
CA VAL A 629 -63.33 14.78 31.50
C VAL A 629 -63.05 16.07 32.28
N PHE A 630 -62.97 17.25 31.65
CA PHE A 630 -62.75 18.51 32.38
C PHE A 630 -63.89 18.87 33.34
N LYS A 631 -65.14 18.52 32.98
CA LYS A 631 -66.29 18.67 33.88
C LYS A 631 -66.19 17.74 35.10
N MET A 632 -65.71 16.50 34.92
CA MET A 632 -65.38 15.62 36.04
C MET A 632 -64.29 16.22 36.94
N LEU A 633 -63.23 16.80 36.35
CA LEU A 633 -62.08 17.34 37.09
C LEU A 633 -62.35 18.62 37.90
N LEU A 634 -63.30 19.46 37.46
CA LEU A 634 -63.69 20.66 38.22
C LEU A 634 -64.50 20.33 39.47
N GLY A 635 -65.14 19.15 39.52
CA GLY A 635 -66.12 18.84 40.56
C GLY A 635 -67.26 19.88 40.62
N ASP A 636 -67.90 19.99 41.79
CA ASP A 636 -68.99 20.96 42.05
C ASP A 636 -68.50 22.32 42.60
N GLU A 637 -67.20 22.64 42.49
CA GLU A 637 -66.64 23.89 43.06
C GLU A 637 -67.11 25.17 42.33
N LYS A 638 -67.59 26.16 43.10
CA LYS A 638 -68.11 27.46 42.61
C LYS A 638 -67.14 28.63 42.82
N GLN A 639 -66.93 29.37 41.73
CA GLN A 639 -66.73 30.84 41.63
C GLN A 639 -65.82 31.56 42.65
N SER A 640 -64.53 31.70 42.35
CA SER A 640 -63.72 32.85 42.80
C SER A 640 -62.60 33.12 41.78
N ILE A 641 -62.11 34.37 41.68
CA ILE A 641 -61.06 34.89 40.77
C ILE A 641 -61.56 35.36 39.38
N VAL A 642 -62.18 36.55 39.31
CA VAL A 642 -62.35 37.29 38.03
C VAL A 642 -62.00 38.81 38.16
N GLN A 643 -61.47 39.29 39.29
CA GLN A 643 -61.53 40.73 39.61
C GLN A 643 -60.45 41.67 39.02
N ALA A 644 -59.50 41.24 38.18
CA ALA A 644 -58.44 42.13 37.68
C ALA A 644 -57.99 41.90 36.23
N LYS A 645 -58.83 41.28 35.39
CA LYS A 645 -58.50 40.97 33.98
C LYS A 645 -59.30 41.86 33.02
N PRO A 646 -58.81 42.08 31.78
CA PRO A 646 -59.58 42.69 30.71
C PRO A 646 -60.99 42.08 30.61
N LEU A 647 -62.00 42.92 30.41
CA LEU A 647 -63.43 42.56 30.46
C LEU A 647 -63.82 41.39 29.53
N GLU A 648 -63.05 41.16 28.47
CA GLU A 648 -63.23 40.06 27.53
C GLU A 648 -62.76 38.70 28.05
N ILE A 649 -61.63 38.66 28.79
CA ILE A 649 -61.08 37.42 29.38
C ILE A 649 -62.04 36.89 30.47
N ALA A 650 -62.65 37.80 31.23
CA ALA A 650 -63.63 37.47 32.27
C ALA A 650 -64.83 36.66 31.75
N LYS A 651 -65.31 36.95 30.53
CA LYS A 651 -66.46 36.25 29.91
C LYS A 651 -66.10 34.83 29.46
N LEU A 652 -64.89 34.66 28.92
CA LEU A 652 -64.34 33.39 28.46
C LEU A 652 -64.24 32.35 29.58
N VAL A 653 -63.76 32.79 30.75
CA VAL A 653 -63.62 31.98 31.96
C VAL A 653 -64.95 31.38 32.42
N GLN A 654 -66.09 32.06 32.21
CA GLN A 654 -67.40 31.58 32.67
C GLN A 654 -68.04 30.54 31.75
N LYS A 655 -67.71 30.55 30.45
CA LYS A 655 -68.36 29.69 29.44
C LYS A 655 -67.71 28.31 29.34
N ASN A 656 -66.40 28.26 29.52
CA ASN A 656 -65.59 27.10 29.16
C ASN A 656 -64.91 26.49 30.40
N PRO A 657 -65.29 25.26 30.80
CA PRO A 657 -64.69 24.56 31.94
C PRO A 657 -63.16 24.50 31.89
N ALA A 658 -62.58 24.36 30.70
CA ALA A 658 -61.13 24.22 30.57
C ALA A 658 -60.41 25.57 30.70
N VAL A 659 -61.00 26.66 30.20
CA VAL A 659 -60.48 28.02 30.41
C VAL A 659 -60.61 28.41 31.88
N GLN A 660 -61.72 28.02 32.51
CA GLN A 660 -61.89 28.19 33.96
C GLN A 660 -60.76 27.49 34.73
N PHE A 661 -60.47 26.24 34.39
CA PHE A 661 -59.36 25.50 34.98
C PHE A 661 -58.00 26.19 34.75
N LEU A 662 -57.76 26.72 33.55
CA LEU A 662 -56.51 27.41 33.20
C LEU A 662 -56.24 28.61 34.11
N TYR A 663 -57.25 29.46 34.32
CA TYR A 663 -57.10 30.64 35.18
C TYR A 663 -57.16 30.32 36.68
N GLN A 664 -57.97 29.34 37.11
CA GLN A 664 -58.13 29.04 38.54
C GLN A 664 -56.98 28.20 39.12
N LYS A 665 -56.41 27.28 38.35
CA LYS A 665 -55.37 26.35 38.83
C LYS A 665 -54.06 26.50 38.06
N LEU A 666 -54.11 26.47 36.72
CA LEU A 666 -52.90 26.30 35.91
C LEU A 666 -51.93 27.48 35.93
N ILE A 667 -52.42 28.72 35.84
CA ILE A 667 -51.54 29.91 35.86
C ILE A 667 -50.78 30.01 37.19
N GLY A 668 -51.43 29.70 38.31
CA GLY A 668 -50.77 29.61 39.61
C GLY A 668 -49.63 28.58 39.58
N TRP A 669 -49.88 27.41 38.99
CA TRP A 669 -48.87 26.38 38.79
C TRP A 669 -47.76 26.78 37.80
N LEU A 670 -48.01 27.65 36.82
CA LEU A 670 -46.97 28.10 35.88
C LEU A 670 -46.06 29.20 36.46
N ASN A 671 -46.55 29.98 37.43
CA ASN A 671 -45.80 31.12 37.98
C ASN A 671 -45.09 30.81 39.30
N GLU A 672 -45.72 30.06 40.21
CA GLU A 672 -45.16 29.78 41.55
C GLU A 672 -44.10 28.67 41.56
N ASP A 673 -44.09 27.83 40.53
CA ASP A 673 -43.59 26.49 40.70
C ASP A 673 -42.12 26.36 40.33
N GLN A 674 -41.26 26.13 41.33
CA GLN A 674 -39.84 25.86 41.12
C GLN A 674 -39.56 24.41 40.69
N ARG A 675 -40.60 23.64 40.32
CA ARG A 675 -40.48 22.26 39.88
C ARG A 675 -39.67 22.15 38.58
N LYS A 676 -38.80 21.13 38.51
CA LYS A 676 -37.91 20.89 37.36
C LYS A 676 -38.68 20.53 36.08
N ASP A 677 -39.84 19.88 36.19
CA ASP A 677 -40.66 19.43 35.04
C ASP A 677 -41.90 20.32 34.82
N PHE A 678 -41.70 21.43 34.11
CA PHE A 678 -42.78 22.32 33.67
C PHE A 678 -43.66 21.75 32.54
N GLY A 679 -43.21 20.70 31.85
CA GLY A 679 -43.80 20.25 30.58
C GLY A 679 -45.26 19.82 30.68
N PHE A 680 -45.62 19.15 31.79
CA PHE A 680 -46.99 18.64 32.03
C PHE A 680 -48.00 19.79 32.17
N LEU A 681 -47.60 20.91 32.79
CA LEU A 681 -48.45 22.08 32.91
C LEU A 681 -48.73 22.72 31.55
N VAL A 682 -47.73 22.75 30.66
CA VAL A 682 -47.91 23.23 29.28
C VAL A 682 -48.83 22.28 28.50
N ASP A 683 -48.78 20.96 28.73
CA ASP A 683 -49.72 20.02 28.09
C ASP A 683 -51.15 20.20 28.58
N ILE A 684 -51.33 20.55 29.85
CA ILE A 684 -52.64 20.94 30.37
C ILE A 684 -53.09 22.27 29.76
N LEU A 685 -52.18 23.24 29.55
CA LEU A 685 -52.49 24.51 28.85
C LEU A 685 -53.00 24.22 27.45
N TYR A 686 -52.32 23.36 26.69
CA TYR A 686 -52.77 22.96 25.36
C TYR A 686 -54.07 22.16 25.39
N SER A 687 -54.26 21.27 26.36
CA SER A 687 -55.51 20.54 26.54
C SER A 687 -56.68 21.50 26.83
N ALA A 688 -56.42 22.60 27.53
CA ALA A 688 -57.40 23.66 27.74
C ALA A 688 -57.63 24.53 26.49
N LEU A 689 -56.58 24.88 25.75
CA LEU A 689 -56.69 25.59 24.47
C LEU A 689 -57.47 24.79 23.42
N ARG A 690 -57.34 23.45 23.41
CA ARG A 690 -58.13 22.53 22.56
C ARG A 690 -59.63 22.62 22.84
N CYS A 691 -60.01 23.00 24.05
CA CYS A 691 -61.41 23.20 24.41
C CYS A 691 -61.94 24.60 24.07
N CYS A 692 -61.10 25.57 23.68
CA CYS A 692 -61.55 26.92 23.28
C CYS A 692 -62.24 26.92 21.91
N ASP A 693 -63.22 27.81 21.72
CA ASP A 693 -64.12 27.78 20.56
C ASP A 693 -63.47 28.34 19.28
N ASN A 694 -62.60 29.36 19.38
CA ASN A 694 -62.02 30.04 18.21
C ASN A 694 -60.60 30.59 18.44
N ASP A 695 -59.94 30.95 17.33
CA ASP A 695 -58.55 31.43 17.30
C ASP A 695 -58.35 32.81 17.94
N MET A 696 -59.36 33.67 17.87
CA MET A 696 -59.29 35.03 18.43
C MET A 696 -59.22 34.98 19.96
N GLU A 697 -59.99 34.10 20.58
CA GLU A 697 -59.97 33.86 22.02
C GLU A 697 -58.60 33.35 22.48
N ARG A 698 -58.02 32.40 21.74
CA ARG A 698 -56.67 31.86 22.02
C ARG A 698 -55.60 32.95 21.92
N LYS A 699 -55.61 33.73 20.84
CA LYS A 699 -54.67 34.85 20.65
C LYS A 699 -54.74 35.85 21.79
N LYS A 700 -55.94 36.28 22.19
CA LYS A 700 -56.13 37.25 23.28
C LYS A 700 -55.58 36.75 24.62
N VAL A 701 -55.78 35.46 24.93
CA VAL A 701 -55.21 34.84 26.13
C VAL A 701 -53.68 34.86 26.08
N LEU A 702 -53.07 34.53 24.93
CA LEU A 702 -51.62 34.49 24.79
C LEU A 702 -50.96 35.88 24.75
N ASP A 703 -51.60 36.86 24.12
CA ASP A 703 -51.14 38.26 24.09
C ASP A 703 -51.10 38.86 25.51
N ASP A 704 -52.13 38.61 26.33
CA ASP A 704 -52.20 39.02 27.74
C ASP A 704 -51.04 38.41 28.54
N LEU A 705 -50.81 37.10 28.37
CA LEU A 705 -49.73 36.37 29.03
C LEU A 705 -48.33 36.87 28.60
N THR A 706 -48.15 37.30 27.35
CA THR A 706 -46.86 37.75 26.81
C THR A 706 -46.46 39.14 27.31
N LYS A 707 -47.45 40.00 27.62
CA LYS A 707 -47.24 41.39 28.06
C LYS A 707 -46.90 41.52 29.55
N VAL A 708 -47.52 40.73 30.43
CA VAL A 708 -47.52 41.03 31.88
C VAL A 708 -46.90 39.91 32.74
N ASP A 709 -47.06 38.64 32.38
CA ASP A 709 -46.93 37.55 33.37
C ASP A 709 -45.86 36.48 33.04
N LEU A 710 -45.49 36.25 31.78
CA LEU A 710 -44.59 35.13 31.42
C LEU A 710 -43.10 35.50 31.40
N LYS A 711 -42.28 34.67 32.06
CA LYS A 711 -40.81 34.65 31.92
C LYS A 711 -40.39 34.09 30.56
N TRP A 712 -39.17 34.40 30.11
CA TRP A 712 -38.60 33.88 28.85
C TRP A 712 -38.61 32.35 28.76
N ASN A 713 -38.34 31.65 29.87
CA ASN A 713 -38.39 30.18 29.93
C ASN A 713 -39.82 29.64 29.66
N SER A 714 -40.85 30.31 30.17
CA SER A 714 -42.23 29.93 29.90
C SER A 714 -42.62 30.17 28.44
N LEU A 715 -42.17 31.29 27.84
CA LEU A 715 -42.36 31.57 26.41
C LEU A 715 -41.66 30.54 25.52
N LEU A 716 -40.41 30.21 25.83
CA LEU A 716 -39.63 29.18 25.12
C LEU A 716 -40.38 27.85 25.12
N LYS A 717 -40.82 27.35 26.29
CA LYS A 717 -41.54 26.06 26.40
C LYS A 717 -42.89 26.04 25.69
N ILE A 718 -43.62 27.16 25.70
CA ILE A 718 -44.91 27.27 24.98
C ILE A 718 -44.66 27.11 23.47
N ILE A 719 -43.68 27.84 22.94
CA ILE A 719 -43.32 27.79 21.51
C ILE A 719 -42.74 26.42 21.15
N GLU A 720 -41.81 25.89 21.96
CA GLU A 720 -41.17 24.59 21.78
C GLU A 720 -42.18 23.44 21.72
N LYS A 721 -43.25 23.49 22.53
CA LYS A 721 -44.37 22.53 22.46
C LYS A 721 -45.30 22.76 21.28
N ALA A 722 -45.42 24.00 20.78
CA ALA A 722 -46.24 24.32 19.61
C ALA A 722 -45.62 23.73 18.34
N CYS A 723 -44.32 23.91 18.15
CA CYS A 723 -43.60 23.58 16.93
C CYS A 723 -43.81 22.12 16.42
N PRO A 724 -43.59 21.06 17.23
CA PRO A 724 -43.68 19.68 16.75
C PRO A 724 -45.11 19.18 16.58
N SER A 725 -46.11 19.84 17.20
CA SER A 725 -47.49 19.38 17.17
C SER A 725 -48.32 20.31 16.30
N SER A 726 -48.67 19.87 15.09
CA SER A 726 -49.58 20.60 14.20
C SER A 726 -50.85 21.05 14.92
N ASP A 727 -51.38 20.18 15.79
CA ASP A 727 -52.56 20.48 16.61
C ASP A 727 -52.28 21.62 17.60
N LYS A 728 -51.14 21.60 18.31
CA LYS A 728 -50.76 22.63 19.27
C LYS A 728 -50.39 23.94 18.56
N HIS A 729 -49.70 23.87 17.43
CA HIS A 729 -49.36 25.03 16.61
C HIS A 729 -50.61 25.78 16.14
N ALA A 730 -51.60 25.05 15.61
CA ALA A 730 -52.86 25.64 15.14
C ALA A 730 -53.58 26.44 16.24
N LEU A 731 -53.36 26.09 17.51
CA LEU A 731 -53.94 26.81 18.65
C LEU A 731 -53.25 28.16 18.93
N VAL A 732 -52.04 28.39 18.44
CA VAL A 732 -51.19 29.55 18.77
C VAL A 732 -50.76 30.39 17.57
N THR A 733 -51.03 29.96 16.32
CA THR A 733 -50.58 30.63 15.09
C THR A 733 -50.83 32.14 15.03
N PRO A 734 -52.03 32.68 15.36
CA PRO A 734 -52.28 34.12 15.27
C PRO A 734 -51.49 34.98 16.26
N TRP A 735 -51.00 34.38 17.35
CA TRP A 735 -50.15 35.02 18.35
C TRP A 735 -48.70 35.03 17.90
N LEU A 736 -48.20 33.93 17.32
CA LEU A 736 -46.83 33.83 16.81
C LEU A 736 -46.54 34.88 15.72
N LYS A 737 -47.53 35.15 14.86
CA LYS A 737 -47.46 36.20 13.82
C LYS A 737 -47.75 37.61 14.33
N GLY A 738 -47.91 37.80 15.64
CA GLY A 738 -48.22 39.08 16.26
C GLY A 738 -47.02 40.03 16.33
N ASP A 739 -47.31 41.33 16.26
CA ASP A 739 -46.38 42.44 16.43
C ASP A 739 -45.71 42.44 17.82
N ILE A 740 -46.48 42.14 18.87
CA ILE A 740 -46.00 42.14 20.26
C ILE A 740 -44.85 41.14 20.46
N LEU A 741 -44.98 39.92 19.91
CA LEU A 741 -43.93 38.91 20.00
C LEU A 741 -42.77 39.25 19.06
N GLY A 742 -43.06 39.68 17.82
CA GLY A 742 -42.06 40.01 16.80
C GLY A 742 -41.05 41.08 17.26
N GLU A 743 -41.54 42.22 17.76
CA GLU A 743 -40.66 43.29 18.27
C GLU A 743 -39.85 42.85 19.49
N LYS A 744 -40.43 41.98 20.34
CA LYS A 744 -39.73 41.46 21.52
C LYS A 744 -38.53 40.58 21.13
N LEU A 745 -38.60 39.89 19.98
CA LEU A 745 -37.54 39.01 19.47
C LEU A 745 -36.45 39.76 18.71
N VAL A 746 -36.77 40.81 17.95
CA VAL A 746 -35.74 41.62 17.29
C VAL A 746 -34.86 42.33 18.34
N ASN A 747 -35.48 42.91 19.37
CA ASN A 747 -34.74 43.51 20.49
C ASN A 747 -33.85 42.48 21.21
N LEU A 748 -34.26 41.21 21.25
CA LEU A 748 -33.44 40.14 21.82
C LEU A 748 -32.18 39.87 20.98
N ALA A 749 -32.31 39.82 19.64
CA ALA A 749 -31.18 39.64 18.73
C ALA A 749 -30.17 40.80 18.82
N ASP A 750 -30.66 42.04 18.91
CA ASP A 750 -29.82 43.22 19.09
C ASP A 750 -29.03 43.18 20.40
N CYS A 751 -29.66 42.79 21.52
CA CYS A 751 -28.97 42.63 22.79
C CYS A 751 -27.87 41.55 22.73
N LEU A 752 -28.18 40.39 22.16
CA LEU A 752 -27.25 39.26 22.12
C LEU A 752 -26.03 39.50 21.21
N CYS A 753 -26.20 40.26 20.11
CA CYS A 753 -25.08 40.62 19.23
C CYS A 753 -24.23 41.79 19.78
N ASN A 754 -24.72 42.55 20.78
CA ASN A 754 -24.04 43.71 21.35
C ASN A 754 -23.46 43.49 22.76
N GLU A 755 -23.87 42.45 23.50
CA GLU A 755 -23.52 42.28 24.93
C GLU A 755 -22.03 42.04 25.23
N ASP A 756 -21.12 42.07 24.24
CA ASP A 756 -19.68 41.85 24.43
C ASP A 756 -18.85 43.10 24.78
N LEU A 757 -19.45 44.26 25.02
CA LEU A 757 -18.67 45.45 25.42
C LEU A 757 -18.55 45.69 26.94
N GLU A 758 -19.49 45.29 27.83
CA GLU A 758 -19.38 45.73 29.23
C GLU A 758 -19.82 44.81 30.39
N SER A 759 -20.36 43.58 30.22
CA SER A 759 -20.82 42.84 31.43
C SER A 759 -20.58 41.33 31.45
N ARG A 760 -19.74 40.89 32.40
CA ARG A 760 -19.38 39.49 32.69
C ARG A 760 -20.20 38.84 33.82
N VAL A 761 -21.41 39.33 34.15
CA VAL A 761 -22.06 39.03 35.46
C VAL A 761 -23.47 38.39 35.41
N SER A 762 -24.06 38.08 34.25
CA SER A 762 -25.34 37.34 34.22
C SER A 762 -25.17 35.83 34.03
N SER A 763 -25.88 35.05 34.84
CA SER A 763 -25.84 33.58 34.92
C SER A 763 -26.02 32.88 33.56
N GLU A 764 -25.11 31.95 33.25
CA GLU A 764 -25.03 31.19 31.99
C GLU A 764 -26.35 30.53 31.57
N SER A 765 -27.19 30.12 32.53
CA SER A 765 -28.49 29.50 32.23
C SER A 765 -29.45 30.44 31.50
N HIS A 766 -29.51 31.70 31.90
CA HIS A 766 -30.41 32.67 31.28
C HIS A 766 -29.91 33.15 29.92
N PHE A 767 -28.58 33.12 29.71
CA PHE A 767 -27.99 33.47 28.42
C PHE A 767 -28.29 32.40 27.36
N SER A 768 -28.18 31.11 27.72
CA SER A 768 -28.48 29.98 26.83
C SER A 768 -29.94 29.93 26.37
N GLU A 769 -30.90 30.19 27.28
CA GLU A 769 -32.34 30.21 26.97
C GLU A 769 -32.70 31.24 25.88
N ARG A 770 -32.00 32.39 25.86
CA ARG A 770 -32.26 33.48 24.91
C ARG A 770 -31.80 33.15 23.49
N TRP A 771 -30.59 32.61 23.33
CA TRP A 771 -30.12 32.12 22.03
C TRP A 771 -30.96 30.95 21.52
N THR A 772 -31.36 30.04 22.42
CA THR A 772 -32.24 28.91 22.09
C THR A 772 -33.59 29.39 21.54
N LEU A 773 -34.14 30.45 22.13
CA LEU A 773 -35.38 31.06 21.64
C LEU A 773 -35.23 31.65 20.24
N LEU A 774 -34.17 32.43 19.97
CA LEU A 774 -33.92 32.96 18.62
C LEU A 774 -33.73 31.84 17.60
N SER A 775 -32.92 30.84 17.94
CA SER A 775 -32.69 29.69 17.08
C SER A 775 -34.00 28.98 16.75
N LEU A 776 -34.84 28.70 17.76
CA LEU A 776 -36.11 28.02 17.58
C LEU A 776 -37.07 28.81 16.68
N VAL A 777 -37.12 30.14 16.84
CA VAL A 777 -38.05 30.97 16.06
C VAL A 777 -37.62 31.10 14.60
N LEU A 778 -36.31 31.19 14.33
CA LEU A 778 -35.79 31.25 12.96
C LEU A 778 -35.84 29.89 12.25
N SER A 779 -35.73 28.79 13.00
CA SER A 779 -35.61 27.45 12.44
C SER A 779 -36.93 26.69 12.31
N GLN A 780 -38.05 27.27 12.72
CA GLN A 780 -39.34 26.59 12.69
C GLN A 780 -40.22 27.26 11.65
N HIS A 781 -40.78 26.45 10.76
CA HIS A 781 -41.64 26.91 9.68
C HIS A 781 -42.94 26.13 9.68
N VAL A 782 -44.04 26.83 9.39
CA VAL A 782 -45.36 26.21 9.29
C VAL A 782 -46.00 26.58 7.97
N LYS A 783 -46.37 25.56 7.18
CA LYS A 783 -46.96 25.73 5.85
C LYS A 783 -46.14 26.64 4.91
N ASN A 784 -44.81 26.50 4.93
CA ASN A 784 -43.85 27.30 4.15
C ASN A 784 -43.87 28.79 4.48
N ASP A 785 -44.27 29.14 5.69
CA ASP A 785 -44.20 30.50 6.22
C ASP A 785 -43.33 30.50 7.49
N TYR A 786 -42.68 31.63 7.76
CA TYR A 786 -41.87 31.83 8.96
C TYR A 786 -42.73 31.67 10.23
N LEU A 787 -42.15 31.29 11.36
CA LEU A 787 -42.92 31.23 12.62
C LEU A 787 -43.46 32.61 13.02
N ILE A 788 -42.62 33.64 12.84
CA ILE A 788 -42.91 35.06 13.07
C ILE A 788 -43.10 35.81 11.74
N GLY A 789 -43.38 37.11 11.80
CA GLY A 789 -43.42 37.95 10.59
C GLY A 789 -42.06 38.00 9.88
N ASP A 790 -42.10 37.95 8.55
CA ASP A 790 -40.96 38.04 7.62
C ASP A 790 -40.04 39.26 7.88
N VAL A 791 -40.64 40.44 8.10
CA VAL A 791 -39.92 41.69 8.41
C VAL A 791 -39.00 41.54 9.64
N TYR A 792 -39.41 40.75 10.62
CA TYR A 792 -38.64 40.52 11.83
C TYR A 792 -37.50 39.53 11.61
N VAL A 793 -37.73 38.51 10.77
CA VAL A 793 -36.69 37.55 10.38
C VAL A 793 -35.55 38.27 9.65
N GLU A 794 -35.88 39.14 8.69
CA GLU A 794 -34.87 39.88 7.91
C GLU A 794 -33.95 40.73 8.78
N ARG A 795 -34.55 41.49 9.71
CA ARG A 795 -33.80 42.32 10.66
C ARG A 795 -32.84 41.50 11.52
N ILE A 796 -33.23 40.28 11.92
CA ILE A 796 -32.37 39.39 12.70
C ILE A 796 -31.21 38.86 11.84
N ILE A 797 -31.47 38.40 10.61
CA ILE A 797 -30.43 37.84 9.72
C ILE A 797 -29.37 38.90 9.36
N VAL A 798 -29.80 40.12 8.99
CA VAL A 798 -28.88 41.23 8.71
C VAL A 798 -27.94 41.48 9.89
N ARG A 799 -28.46 41.43 11.12
CA ARG A 799 -27.67 41.64 12.33
C ARG A 799 -26.62 40.54 12.57
N LEU A 800 -26.98 39.29 12.31
CA LEU A 800 -26.05 38.15 12.41
C LEU A 800 -24.92 38.26 11.38
N HIS A 801 -25.25 38.62 10.13
CA HIS A 801 -24.28 38.82 9.07
C HIS A 801 -23.29 39.96 9.38
N GLU A 802 -23.77 41.12 9.81
CA GLU A 802 -22.90 42.25 10.20
C GLU A 802 -21.87 41.86 11.28
N THR A 803 -22.26 40.97 12.19
CA THR A 803 -21.41 40.53 13.30
C THR A 803 -20.31 39.58 12.81
N LEU A 804 -20.64 38.59 11.97
CA LEU A 804 -19.66 37.70 11.32
C LEU A 804 -18.75 38.42 10.33
N PHE A 805 -19.28 39.41 9.60
CA PHE A 805 -18.45 40.18 8.68
C PHE A 805 -17.39 41.01 9.41
N LYS A 806 -17.69 41.47 10.64
CA LYS A 806 -16.72 42.17 11.50
C LYS A 806 -15.61 41.27 12.02
N THR A 807 -15.89 40.00 12.33
CA THR A 807 -14.84 39.06 12.78
C THR A 807 -13.82 38.77 11.70
N LYS A 808 -14.23 38.79 10.41
CA LYS A 808 -13.29 38.73 9.27
C LYS A 808 -12.26 39.87 9.26
N LYS A 809 -12.54 41.03 9.87
CA LYS A 809 -11.61 42.18 9.94
C LYS A 809 -10.73 42.20 11.18
N LEU A 810 -11.12 41.49 12.24
CA LEU A 810 -10.44 41.51 13.54
C LEU A 810 -9.55 40.27 13.66
N SER A 811 -8.29 40.40 13.26
CA SER A 811 -7.31 39.29 13.33
C SER A 811 -6.82 38.99 14.75
N GLU A 812 -7.22 39.74 15.79
CA GLU A 812 -6.53 39.72 17.10
C GLU A 812 -7.43 39.58 18.34
N ALA A 813 -8.70 39.17 18.24
CA ALA A 813 -9.57 39.07 19.42
C ALA A 813 -9.96 37.63 19.78
N GLU A 814 -9.28 37.04 20.78
CA GLU A 814 -9.67 35.76 21.43
C GLU A 814 -11.09 35.78 22.05
N SER A 815 -11.73 36.95 22.13
CA SER A 815 -13.06 37.11 22.74
C SER A 815 -14.23 36.93 21.77
N SER A 816 -14.02 36.69 20.47
CA SER A 816 -15.13 36.53 19.50
C SER A 816 -15.65 35.10 19.33
N ASP A 817 -14.97 34.09 19.87
CA ASP A 817 -15.23 32.68 19.58
C ASP A 817 -16.62 32.19 20.03
N SER A 818 -17.09 32.65 21.20
CA SER A 818 -18.41 32.27 21.72
C SER A 818 -19.53 32.79 20.81
N SER A 819 -19.45 34.06 20.43
CA SER A 819 -20.47 34.75 19.64
C SER A 819 -20.52 34.18 18.21
N VAL A 820 -19.37 33.91 17.59
CA VAL A 820 -19.30 33.21 16.29
C VAL A 820 -19.90 31.81 16.38
N SER A 821 -19.61 31.05 17.44
CA SER A 821 -20.18 29.71 17.63
C SER A 821 -21.71 29.75 17.71
N PHE A 822 -22.28 30.66 18.51
CA PHE A 822 -23.74 30.77 18.65
C PHE A 822 -24.40 31.26 17.35
N ILE A 823 -23.77 32.18 16.63
CA ILE A 823 -24.28 32.61 15.31
C ILE A 823 -24.27 31.45 14.32
N CYS A 824 -23.22 30.61 14.29
CA CYS A 824 -23.18 29.41 13.46
C CYS A 824 -24.31 28.43 13.83
N ASP A 825 -24.57 28.22 15.12
CA ASP A 825 -25.66 27.33 15.57
C ASP A 825 -27.04 27.84 15.11
N VAL A 826 -27.27 29.15 15.25
CA VAL A 826 -28.52 29.80 14.78
C VAL A 826 -28.64 29.76 13.26
N ALA A 827 -27.58 30.10 12.53
CA ALA A 827 -27.56 30.10 11.07
C ALA A 827 -27.71 28.68 10.50
N TYR A 828 -27.10 27.68 11.13
CA TYR A 828 -27.23 26.28 10.75
C TYR A 828 -28.68 25.83 10.90
N ASN A 829 -29.30 26.13 12.04
CA ASN A 829 -30.70 25.80 12.28
C ASN A 829 -31.63 26.55 11.31
N TYR A 830 -31.33 27.80 10.96
CA TYR A 830 -32.06 28.55 9.94
C TYR A 830 -31.94 27.91 8.54
N PHE A 831 -30.73 27.63 8.05
CA PHE A 831 -30.54 27.04 6.72
C PHE A 831 -31.00 25.59 6.62
N SER A 832 -30.97 24.81 7.70
CA SER A 832 -31.38 23.40 7.69
C SER A 832 -32.90 23.21 7.71
N SER A 833 -33.64 24.25 8.09
CA SER A 833 -35.09 24.20 8.24
C SER A 833 -35.85 25.02 7.21
N ALA A 834 -35.25 26.10 6.71
CA ALA A 834 -35.88 26.94 5.71
C ALA A 834 -36.18 26.14 4.43
N LYS A 835 -37.23 26.55 3.73
CA LYS A 835 -37.51 26.06 2.38
C LYS A 835 -37.13 27.13 1.37
N GLY A 836 -36.74 26.72 0.17
CA GLY A 836 -36.17 27.58 -0.86
C GLY A 836 -36.89 28.92 -1.08
N CYS A 837 -38.23 28.94 -1.04
CA CYS A 837 -39.07 30.13 -1.20
C CYS A 837 -38.95 31.21 -0.10
N LEU A 838 -38.19 30.96 0.97
CA LEU A 838 -38.03 31.87 2.10
C LEU A 838 -36.70 32.65 2.07
N LEU A 839 -35.76 32.32 1.18
CA LEU A 839 -34.45 32.99 1.14
C LEU A 839 -34.57 34.47 0.80
N MET A 840 -33.94 35.31 1.62
CA MET A 840 -33.81 36.75 1.40
C MET A 840 -32.39 37.08 0.93
N PRO A 841 -32.15 38.21 0.23
CA PRO A 841 -30.82 38.60 -0.24
C PRO A 841 -29.76 38.62 0.87
N SER A 842 -30.12 39.07 2.08
CA SER A 842 -29.25 39.06 3.26
C SER A 842 -28.77 37.67 3.68
N SER A 843 -29.53 36.62 3.34
CA SER A 843 -29.17 35.23 3.62
C SER A 843 -28.06 34.73 2.68
N GLU A 844 -28.03 35.18 1.42
CA GLU A 844 -26.94 34.87 0.48
C GLU A 844 -25.63 35.56 0.86
N ASP A 845 -25.69 36.80 1.37
CA ASP A 845 -24.51 37.52 1.89
C ASP A 845 -23.89 36.80 3.11
N LEU A 846 -24.75 36.33 4.03
CA LEU A 846 -24.35 35.51 5.16
C LEU A 846 -23.67 34.22 4.69
N LEU A 847 -24.28 33.54 3.71
CA LEU A 847 -23.76 32.31 3.14
C LEU A 847 -22.38 32.49 2.50
N LEU A 848 -22.20 33.57 1.74
CA LEU A 848 -20.92 33.93 1.13
C LEU A 848 -19.82 34.11 2.18
N THR A 849 -20.14 34.81 3.27
CA THR A 849 -19.19 35.05 4.38
C THR A 849 -18.79 33.74 5.06
N LEU A 850 -19.74 32.83 5.30
CA LEU A 850 -19.49 31.52 5.91
C LEU A 850 -18.61 30.63 5.01
N PHE A 851 -18.89 30.58 3.71
CA PHE A 851 -18.07 29.84 2.73
C PHE A 851 -16.64 30.37 2.70
N GLN A 852 -16.46 31.69 2.62
CA GLN A 852 -15.12 32.31 2.58
C GLN A 852 -14.29 32.01 3.84
N LEU A 853 -14.89 32.06 5.03
CA LEU A 853 -14.20 31.71 6.27
C LEU A 853 -13.80 30.23 6.31
N CYS A 854 -14.62 29.34 5.74
CA CYS A 854 -14.31 27.91 5.67
C CYS A 854 -13.24 27.56 4.61
N ALA A 855 -13.19 28.31 3.50
CA ALA A 855 -12.27 28.08 2.40
C ALA A 855 -10.89 28.74 2.57
N GLN A 856 -10.67 29.51 3.64
CA GLN A 856 -9.39 30.13 3.99
C GLN A 856 -8.61 29.27 5.00
N SER A 857 -7.27 29.35 4.96
CA SER A 857 -6.42 28.57 5.86
C SER A 857 -6.53 29.00 7.31
N LYS A 858 -6.22 28.06 8.21
CA LYS A 858 -6.21 28.27 9.67
C LYS A 858 -5.25 29.37 10.10
N GLU A 859 -4.14 29.58 9.39
CA GLU A 859 -3.19 30.65 9.73
C GLU A 859 -3.75 32.05 9.48
N LYS A 860 -4.75 32.21 8.60
CA LYS A 860 -5.39 33.50 8.32
C LYS A 860 -6.59 33.78 9.20
N THR A 861 -7.37 32.74 9.52
CA THR A 861 -8.62 32.89 10.27
C THR A 861 -8.43 32.81 11.78
N HIS A 862 -7.37 32.13 12.25
CA HIS A 862 -7.14 31.80 13.67
C HIS A 862 -8.29 31.03 14.34
N LEU A 863 -9.19 30.42 13.55
CA LEU A 863 -10.33 29.70 14.06
C LEU A 863 -9.95 28.27 14.51
N PRO A 864 -10.48 27.78 15.64
CA PRO A 864 -10.28 26.41 16.08
C PRO A 864 -11.08 25.40 15.23
N ASP A 865 -10.62 24.15 15.17
CA ASP A 865 -11.14 23.13 14.24
C ASP A 865 -12.64 22.84 14.45
N PHE A 866 -13.13 22.93 15.69
CA PHE A 866 -14.56 22.74 15.97
C PHE A 866 -15.42 23.84 15.33
N LEU A 867 -14.92 25.08 15.26
CA LEU A 867 -15.59 26.21 14.62
C LEU A 867 -15.57 26.05 13.10
N ILE A 868 -14.47 25.56 12.53
CA ILE A 868 -14.37 25.26 11.09
C ILE A 868 -15.39 24.18 10.70
N CYS A 869 -15.51 23.11 11.50
CA CYS A 869 -16.54 22.09 11.28
C CYS A 869 -17.97 22.66 11.36
N LYS A 870 -18.25 23.54 12.33
CA LYS A 870 -19.55 24.21 12.42
C LYS A 870 -19.81 25.10 11.20
N LEU A 871 -18.84 25.91 10.79
CA LEU A 871 -18.92 26.74 9.59
C LEU A 871 -19.22 25.88 8.36
N LYS A 872 -18.48 24.79 8.17
CA LYS A 872 -18.67 23.83 7.08
C LYS A 872 -20.10 23.31 7.03
N ASN A 873 -20.61 22.79 8.14
CA ASN A 873 -21.97 22.27 8.21
C ASN A 873 -23.02 23.37 7.93
N THR A 874 -22.76 24.59 8.41
CA THR A 874 -23.65 25.76 8.24
C THR A 874 -23.78 26.17 6.78
N TRP A 875 -22.66 26.44 6.10
CA TRP A 875 -22.73 26.90 4.71
C TRP A 875 -23.17 25.77 3.77
N LEU A 876 -22.81 24.51 4.03
CA LEU A 876 -23.32 23.38 3.23
C LEU A 876 -24.84 23.25 3.32
N SER A 877 -25.41 23.46 4.52
CA SER A 877 -26.86 23.49 4.67
C SER A 877 -27.49 24.62 3.85
N GLY A 878 -26.85 25.79 3.79
CA GLY A 878 -27.34 26.92 3.00
C GLY A 878 -27.26 26.69 1.49
N VAL A 879 -26.18 26.07 1.01
CA VAL A 879 -26.04 25.69 -0.42
C VAL A 879 -27.05 24.62 -0.80
N ASN A 880 -27.25 23.61 0.05
CA ASN A 880 -28.22 22.56 -0.19
C ASN A 880 -29.64 23.15 -0.36
N LEU A 881 -29.97 24.14 0.48
CA LEU A 881 -31.23 24.88 0.37
C LEU A 881 -31.35 25.69 -0.93
N LEU A 882 -30.30 26.39 -1.36
CA LEU A 882 -30.26 27.12 -2.64
C LEU A 882 -30.49 26.19 -3.84
N VAL A 883 -29.88 25.01 -3.82
CA VAL A 883 -29.97 24.00 -4.87
C VAL A 883 -31.39 23.43 -5.01
N HIS A 884 -32.08 23.21 -3.90
CA HIS A 884 -33.45 22.64 -3.90
C HIS A 884 -34.55 23.69 -4.11
N GLN A 885 -34.23 24.93 -4.49
CA GLN A 885 -35.24 25.89 -4.96
C GLN A 885 -35.87 25.37 -6.26
N THR A 886 -37.19 25.13 -6.22
CA THR A 886 -37.96 24.60 -7.36
C THR A 886 -38.09 25.56 -8.53
N ASP A 887 -37.78 26.84 -8.33
CA ASP A 887 -37.76 27.83 -9.42
C ASP A 887 -36.34 27.96 -9.98
N SER A 888 -36.24 28.25 -11.27
CA SER A 888 -34.97 28.51 -11.97
C SER A 888 -34.21 29.75 -11.49
N SER A 889 -34.56 30.29 -10.32
CA SER A 889 -34.02 31.48 -9.67
C SER A 889 -32.56 31.33 -9.24
N TYR A 890 -32.04 30.11 -9.07
CA TYR A 890 -30.61 29.91 -8.79
C TYR A 890 -29.70 30.45 -9.91
N LYS A 891 -30.21 30.62 -11.15
CA LYS A 891 -29.48 31.30 -12.24
C LYS A 891 -29.19 32.77 -11.92
N GLU A 892 -29.95 33.36 -10.99
CA GLU A 892 -29.79 34.71 -10.46
C GLU A 892 -29.17 34.71 -9.05
N SER A 893 -28.67 33.57 -8.55
CA SER A 893 -28.02 33.51 -7.23
C SER A 893 -26.79 34.41 -7.20
N THR A 894 -26.84 35.37 -6.30
CA THR A 894 -25.73 36.30 -6.04
C THR A 894 -24.56 35.55 -5.39
N PHE A 895 -24.85 34.57 -4.53
CA PHE A 895 -23.84 33.70 -3.91
C PHE A 895 -23.01 32.94 -4.93
N LEU A 896 -23.64 32.23 -5.89
CA LEU A 896 -22.90 31.43 -6.89
C LEU A 896 -21.97 32.31 -7.74
N HIS A 897 -22.46 33.48 -8.17
CA HIS A 897 -21.65 34.43 -8.92
C HIS A 897 -20.45 34.97 -8.11
N LEU A 898 -20.70 35.43 -6.87
CA LEU A 898 -19.66 36.03 -6.03
C LEU A 898 -18.66 35.00 -5.49
N SER A 899 -19.10 33.77 -5.20
CA SER A 899 -18.22 32.68 -4.77
C SER A 899 -17.28 32.23 -5.90
N ALA A 900 -17.78 32.12 -7.13
CA ALA A 900 -16.95 31.82 -8.30
C ALA A 900 -15.90 32.93 -8.55
N LEU A 901 -16.32 34.19 -8.54
CA LEU A 901 -15.42 35.34 -8.69
C LEU A 901 -14.36 35.38 -7.57
N TRP A 902 -14.76 35.07 -6.34
CA TRP A 902 -13.84 35.00 -5.21
C TRP A 902 -12.81 33.87 -5.36
N LEU A 903 -13.25 32.66 -5.74
CA LEU A 903 -12.35 31.52 -5.98
C LEU A 903 -11.32 31.85 -7.07
N LYS A 904 -11.76 32.43 -8.19
CA LYS A 904 -10.89 32.89 -9.27
C LYS A 904 -9.82 33.84 -8.75
N ASN A 905 -10.22 34.83 -7.94
CA ASN A 905 -9.29 35.79 -7.34
C ASN A 905 -8.33 35.13 -6.33
N GLN A 906 -8.74 34.09 -5.59
CA GLN A 906 -7.86 33.39 -4.64
C GLN A 906 -6.75 32.61 -5.34
N VAL A 907 -7.08 31.86 -6.40
CA VAL A 907 -6.07 31.05 -7.12
C VAL A 907 -5.17 31.88 -8.03
N GLN A 908 -5.66 33.01 -8.53
CA GLN A 908 -4.86 33.96 -9.31
C GLN A 908 -3.96 34.83 -8.42
N ALA A 909 -4.28 35.00 -7.14
CA ALA A 909 -3.38 35.62 -6.16
C ALA A 909 -2.25 34.65 -5.81
N SER A 910 -0.99 35.04 -6.03
CA SER A 910 0.21 34.21 -5.84
C SER A 910 0.62 33.96 -4.37
N SER A 911 -0.35 33.78 -3.47
CA SER A 911 -0.16 33.77 -2.01
C SER A 911 -0.56 32.47 -1.31
N LEU A 912 -1.00 31.45 -2.06
CA LEU A 912 -1.42 30.18 -1.47
C LEU A 912 -0.21 29.28 -1.22
N ASP A 913 -0.07 28.79 0.00
CA ASP A 913 0.76 27.62 0.28
C ASP A 913 -0.02 26.32 0.02
N ILE A 914 0.65 25.18 0.21
CA ILE A 914 0.06 23.85 -0.01
C ILE A 914 -1.17 23.61 0.88
N ASN A 915 -1.07 23.98 2.15
CA ASN A 915 -2.13 23.73 3.13
C ASN A 915 -3.37 24.56 2.77
N SER A 916 -3.16 25.84 2.42
CA SER A 916 -4.19 26.76 1.96
C SER A 916 -4.87 26.25 0.69
N LEU A 917 -4.08 25.76 -0.28
CA LEU A 917 -4.63 25.15 -1.50
C LEU A 917 -5.45 23.90 -1.16
N GLN A 918 -4.98 23.04 -0.26
CA GLN A 918 -5.69 21.82 0.12
C GLN A 918 -7.03 22.13 0.82
N VAL A 919 -7.06 23.12 1.70
CA VAL A 919 -8.31 23.60 2.35
C VAL A 919 -9.28 24.14 1.30
N LEU A 920 -8.79 24.95 0.37
CA LEU A 920 -9.61 25.50 -0.71
C LEU A 920 -10.16 24.40 -1.63
N LEU A 921 -9.32 23.45 -2.05
CA LEU A 921 -9.74 22.30 -2.86
C LEU A 921 -10.76 21.41 -2.14
N SER A 922 -10.64 21.25 -0.82
CA SER A 922 -11.64 20.53 -0.01
C SER A 922 -12.97 21.28 0.02
N ALA A 923 -12.96 22.59 0.28
CA ALA A 923 -14.19 23.38 0.33
C ALA A 923 -14.90 23.42 -1.04
N VAL A 924 -14.14 23.49 -2.14
CA VAL A 924 -14.71 23.38 -3.49
C VAL A 924 -15.23 21.97 -3.77
N ASP A 925 -14.54 20.92 -3.33
CA ASP A 925 -15.04 19.54 -3.46
C ASP A 925 -16.38 19.38 -2.73
N ASP A 926 -16.50 19.89 -1.51
CA ASP A 926 -17.76 19.88 -0.76
C ASP A 926 -18.85 20.69 -1.50
N LEU A 927 -18.53 21.88 -1.98
CA LEU A 927 -19.47 22.76 -2.70
C LEU A 927 -20.02 22.07 -3.95
N LEU A 928 -19.14 21.53 -4.80
CA LEU A 928 -19.55 20.92 -6.06
C LEU A 928 -20.33 19.62 -5.83
N ASN A 929 -19.96 18.83 -4.82
CA ASN A 929 -20.73 17.63 -4.46
C ASN A 929 -22.15 18.00 -3.98
N THR A 930 -22.34 19.13 -3.29
CA THR A 930 -23.69 19.61 -2.92
C THR A 930 -24.45 20.16 -4.13
N LEU A 931 -23.80 20.87 -5.05
CA LEU A 931 -24.44 21.34 -6.30
C LEU A 931 -24.89 20.18 -7.20
N LEU A 932 -24.21 19.04 -7.15
CA LEU A 932 -24.59 17.82 -7.88
C LEU A 932 -25.85 17.13 -7.34
N GLU A 933 -26.33 17.48 -6.14
CA GLU A 933 -27.64 17.02 -5.66
C GLU A 933 -28.78 17.70 -6.43
N SER A 934 -28.48 18.76 -7.21
CA SER A 934 -29.44 19.37 -8.14
C SER A 934 -29.73 18.45 -9.34
N GLU A 935 -30.97 18.49 -9.83
CA GLU A 935 -31.32 17.83 -11.11
C GLU A 935 -30.73 18.56 -12.33
N ASP A 936 -30.15 19.77 -12.16
CA ASP A 936 -29.62 20.58 -13.26
C ASP A 936 -28.09 20.44 -13.43
N SER A 937 -27.70 19.49 -14.28
CA SER A 937 -26.30 19.30 -14.70
C SER A 937 -25.66 20.53 -15.38
N TYR A 938 -26.46 21.47 -15.91
CA TYR A 938 -25.95 22.67 -16.58
C TYR A 938 -25.31 23.67 -15.61
N LEU A 939 -25.82 23.75 -14.38
CA LEU A 939 -25.34 24.68 -13.35
C LEU A 939 -23.84 24.52 -13.06
N MET A 940 -23.38 23.26 -12.97
CA MET A 940 -21.98 22.94 -12.74
C MET A 940 -21.08 23.48 -13.84
N GLY A 941 -21.50 23.33 -15.10
CA GLY A 941 -20.76 23.83 -16.27
C GLY A 941 -20.63 25.35 -16.26
N VAL A 942 -21.71 26.07 -15.92
CA VAL A 942 -21.70 27.55 -15.80
C VAL A 942 -20.79 28.01 -14.65
N TYR A 943 -20.81 27.30 -13.52
CA TYR A 943 -19.96 27.62 -12.37
C TYR A 943 -18.48 27.42 -12.68
N ILE A 944 -18.10 26.29 -13.29
CA ILE A 944 -16.74 26.02 -13.76
C ILE A 944 -16.30 27.10 -14.76
N GLY A 945 -17.14 27.43 -15.73
CA GLY A 945 -16.87 28.48 -16.72
C GLY A 945 -16.66 29.87 -16.10
N SER A 946 -17.34 30.16 -14.98
CA SER A 946 -17.18 31.43 -14.25
C SER A 946 -15.87 31.53 -13.47
N VAL A 947 -15.33 30.40 -13.01
CA VAL A 947 -14.01 30.33 -12.34
C VAL A 947 -12.87 30.33 -13.37
N MET A 948 -13.12 29.84 -14.59
CA MET A 948 -12.10 29.64 -15.61
C MET A 948 -11.45 30.96 -16.06
N PRO A 949 -10.11 31.03 -16.10
CA PRO A 949 -9.40 32.17 -16.68
C PRO A 949 -9.59 32.28 -18.18
N ASN A 950 -9.53 33.51 -18.71
CA ASN A 950 -9.45 33.73 -20.16
C ASN A 950 -8.01 33.49 -20.68
N ASP A 951 -7.85 33.44 -22.00
CA ASP A 951 -6.56 33.13 -22.63
C ASP A 951 -5.43 34.13 -22.24
N SER A 952 -5.76 35.42 -22.06
CA SER A 952 -4.78 36.44 -21.63
C SER A 952 -4.33 36.24 -20.18
N GLU A 953 -5.22 35.80 -19.29
CA GLU A 953 -4.93 35.49 -17.90
C GLU A 953 -4.05 34.23 -17.79
N TRP A 954 -4.36 33.18 -18.56
CA TRP A 954 -3.51 31.99 -18.65
C TRP A 954 -2.10 32.31 -19.11
N GLU A 955 -1.97 33.14 -20.14
CA GLU A 955 -0.68 33.58 -20.66
C GLU A 955 0.15 34.30 -19.60
N LYS A 956 -0.44 35.26 -18.87
CA LYS A 956 0.25 35.97 -17.78
C LYS A 956 0.71 35.02 -16.66
N MET A 957 -0.12 34.05 -16.29
CA MET A 957 0.24 33.06 -15.27
C MET A 957 1.38 32.14 -15.74
N ARG A 958 1.37 31.70 -17.00
CA ARG A 958 2.48 30.93 -17.59
C ARG A 958 3.77 31.73 -17.63
N GLN A 959 3.71 33.01 -17.99
CA GLN A 959 4.86 33.93 -17.98
C GLN A 959 5.41 34.21 -16.57
N SER A 960 4.60 34.04 -15.52
CA SER A 960 5.03 34.20 -14.14
C SER A 960 5.77 32.97 -13.56
N LEU A 961 5.72 31.83 -14.25
CA LEU A 961 6.43 30.63 -13.81
C LEU A 961 7.95 30.80 -13.98
N PRO A 962 8.77 30.43 -12.98
CA PRO A 962 10.22 30.42 -13.12
C PRO A 962 10.69 29.59 -14.31
N MET A 963 11.68 30.09 -15.07
CA MET A 963 12.20 29.44 -16.28
C MET A 963 13.29 28.39 -16.03
N GLN A 964 13.55 27.99 -14.78
CA GLN A 964 14.60 27.01 -14.43
C GLN A 964 14.42 25.65 -15.14
N TRP A 965 13.17 25.26 -15.43
CA TRP A 965 12.84 24.04 -16.16
C TRP A 965 13.52 23.95 -17.53
N LEU A 966 13.92 25.10 -18.12
CA LEU A 966 14.51 25.16 -19.44
C LEU A 966 15.97 24.65 -19.46
N HIS A 967 16.67 24.66 -18.32
CA HIS A 967 18.06 24.22 -18.24
C HIS A 967 18.25 22.79 -18.73
N ARG A 968 17.43 21.86 -18.23
CA ARG A 968 17.58 20.44 -18.53
C ARG A 968 17.30 20.10 -20.00
N PRO A 969 16.19 20.54 -20.63
CA PRO A 969 15.95 20.36 -22.06
C PRO A 969 17.03 20.96 -22.95
N LEU A 970 17.59 22.12 -22.57
CA LEU A 970 18.69 22.75 -23.31
C LEU A 970 19.97 21.91 -23.20
N LEU A 971 20.36 21.49 -21.99
CA LEU A 971 21.56 20.68 -21.75
C LEU A 971 21.48 19.31 -22.44
N GLU A 972 20.31 18.68 -22.44
CA GLU A 972 20.08 17.38 -23.10
C GLU A 972 19.94 17.50 -24.63
N GLY A 973 19.89 18.72 -25.18
CA GLY A 973 19.71 18.97 -26.61
C GLY A 973 18.31 18.65 -27.14
N ARG A 974 17.31 18.58 -26.24
CA ARG A 974 15.90 18.39 -26.63
C ARG A 974 15.28 19.66 -27.22
N LEU A 975 15.76 20.81 -26.79
CA LEU A 975 15.39 22.12 -27.31
C LEU A 975 16.66 22.93 -27.61
N SER A 976 16.55 23.89 -28.54
CA SER A 976 17.63 24.79 -28.92
C SER A 976 17.16 26.24 -28.86
N LEU A 977 17.93 27.08 -28.16
CA LEU A 977 17.68 28.52 -28.04
C LEU A 977 18.97 29.32 -28.28
N ASN A 978 18.81 30.52 -28.82
CA ASN A 978 19.89 31.43 -29.19
C ASN A 978 19.66 32.86 -28.65
N TYR A 979 18.91 33.00 -27.55
CA TYR A 979 18.69 34.25 -26.85
C TYR A 979 18.75 34.04 -25.33
N GLU A 980 19.03 35.11 -24.58
CA GLU A 980 19.07 35.05 -23.12
C GLU A 980 17.66 35.06 -22.50
N CYS A 981 17.26 33.93 -21.91
CA CYS A 981 16.00 33.81 -21.17
C CYS A 981 16.12 34.24 -19.70
N PHE A 982 17.33 34.25 -19.14
CA PHE A 982 17.56 34.40 -17.70
C PHE A 982 18.19 35.77 -17.41
N LYS A 983 17.38 36.76 -17.01
CA LYS A 983 17.86 38.11 -16.66
C LYS A 983 18.07 38.34 -15.16
N THR A 984 17.76 37.36 -14.32
CA THR A 984 17.79 37.51 -12.87
C THR A 984 18.57 36.37 -12.25
N ASP A 985 19.60 36.72 -11.46
CA ASP A 985 20.15 35.86 -10.42
C ASP A 985 19.01 35.44 -9.50
N PHE A 986 18.42 34.28 -9.77
CA PHE A 986 17.45 33.71 -8.86
C PHE A 986 18.24 33.25 -7.63
N LYS A 987 18.25 34.09 -6.59
CA LYS A 987 18.40 33.58 -5.24
C LYS A 987 17.29 32.55 -5.09
N GLU A 988 17.64 31.36 -4.58
CA GLU A 988 16.67 30.45 -3.96
C GLU A 988 15.96 31.22 -2.84
N GLN A 989 15.03 32.09 -3.21
CA GLN A 989 14.12 32.67 -2.26
C GLN A 989 13.27 31.50 -1.82
N ASP A 990 13.12 31.36 -0.50
CA ASP A 990 12.13 30.54 0.16
C ASP A 990 10.73 30.93 -0.35
N ILE A 991 10.38 30.54 -1.57
CA ILE A 991 9.05 30.74 -2.12
C ILE A 991 8.21 29.66 -1.44
N LYS A 992 7.66 30.01 -0.27
CA LYS A 992 6.69 29.17 0.45
C LYS A 992 5.33 29.10 -0.27
N THR A 993 5.16 29.86 -1.35
CA THR A 993 3.89 29.98 -2.07
C THR A 993 3.92 29.27 -3.41
N LEU A 994 2.79 28.66 -3.76
CA LEU A 994 2.60 28.03 -5.05
C LEU A 994 2.35 29.10 -6.13
N PRO A 995 2.97 28.97 -7.30
CA PRO A 995 2.60 29.74 -8.48
C PRO A 995 1.09 29.69 -8.78
N SER A 996 0.52 30.83 -9.15
CA SER A 996 -0.91 30.95 -9.46
C SER A 996 -1.38 30.01 -10.57
N HIS A 997 -0.51 29.73 -11.56
CA HIS A 997 -0.77 28.75 -12.61
C HIS A 997 -1.04 27.35 -12.05
N LEU A 998 -0.22 26.89 -11.10
CA LEU A 998 -0.35 25.57 -10.47
C LEU A 998 -1.62 25.49 -9.61
N CYS A 999 -1.91 26.52 -8.81
CA CYS A 999 -3.14 26.60 -8.02
C CYS A 999 -4.39 26.55 -8.90
N THR A 1000 -4.40 27.34 -9.98
CA THR A 1000 -5.56 27.49 -10.87
C THR A 1000 -5.80 26.21 -11.68
N SER A 1001 -4.75 25.62 -12.25
CA SER A 1001 -4.86 24.37 -13.00
C SER A 1001 -5.27 23.20 -12.10
N ALA A 1002 -4.75 23.12 -10.87
CA ALA A 1002 -5.15 22.09 -9.90
C ALA A 1002 -6.62 22.22 -9.48
N LEU A 1003 -7.09 23.45 -9.19
CA LEU A 1003 -8.49 23.71 -8.87
C LEU A 1003 -9.42 23.28 -10.01
N LEU A 1004 -9.21 23.80 -11.21
CA LEU A 1004 -10.07 23.47 -12.35
C LEU A 1004 -10.05 21.98 -12.70
N SER A 1005 -8.90 21.33 -12.58
CA SER A 1005 -8.80 19.88 -12.80
C SER A 1005 -9.59 19.08 -11.77
N LYS A 1006 -9.56 19.50 -10.50
CA LYS A 1006 -10.39 18.91 -9.44
C LYS A 1006 -11.88 19.09 -9.73
N MET A 1007 -12.29 20.29 -10.16
CA MET A 1007 -13.68 20.57 -10.53
C MET A 1007 -14.14 19.69 -11.72
N VAL A 1008 -13.30 19.57 -12.75
CA VAL A 1008 -13.55 18.71 -13.91
C VAL A 1008 -13.65 17.23 -13.55
N LEU A 1009 -12.78 16.72 -12.68
CA LEU A 1009 -12.83 15.32 -12.26
C LEU A 1009 -14.15 14.99 -11.53
N ILE A 1010 -14.68 15.92 -10.76
CA ILE A 1010 -15.98 15.78 -10.09
C ILE A 1010 -17.11 15.80 -11.13
N ALA A 1011 -17.06 16.75 -12.07
CA ALA A 1011 -18.00 16.88 -13.17
C ALA A 1011 -18.07 15.61 -14.05
N LEU A 1012 -16.92 15.01 -14.39
CA LEU A 1012 -16.84 13.81 -15.24
C LEU A 1012 -17.32 12.54 -14.54
N ARG A 1013 -17.08 12.39 -13.22
CA ARG A 1013 -17.59 11.24 -12.44
C ARG A 1013 -19.12 11.12 -12.44
N LYS A 1014 -19.83 12.18 -12.85
CA LYS A 1014 -21.29 12.28 -12.85
C LYS A 1014 -21.87 12.61 -14.23
N GLU A 1015 -21.11 12.39 -15.31
CA GLU A 1015 -21.54 12.51 -16.71
C GLU A 1015 -22.02 13.91 -17.14
N THR A 1016 -21.52 14.98 -16.50
CA THR A 1016 -21.84 16.36 -16.94
C THR A 1016 -21.02 16.76 -18.17
N VAL A 1017 -21.66 17.41 -19.14
CA VAL A 1017 -21.04 17.85 -20.40
C VAL A 1017 -20.62 19.32 -20.30
N LEU A 1018 -19.33 19.59 -20.48
CA LEU A 1018 -18.78 20.94 -20.61
C LEU A 1018 -18.85 21.40 -22.07
N GLU A 1019 -19.28 22.63 -22.31
CA GLU A 1019 -19.33 23.23 -23.66
C GLU A 1019 -17.93 23.72 -24.13
N ASN A 1020 -17.81 24.05 -25.43
CA ASN A 1020 -16.71 24.83 -26.03
C ASN A 1020 -15.27 24.30 -25.88
N ASN A 1021 -15.09 22.98 -25.77
CA ASN A 1021 -13.77 22.35 -25.58
C ASN A 1021 -13.02 22.86 -24.31
N GLU A 1022 -13.76 23.37 -23.32
CA GLU A 1022 -13.15 23.88 -22.08
C GLU A 1022 -12.43 22.76 -21.31
N LEU A 1023 -12.95 21.53 -21.41
CA LEU A 1023 -12.32 20.34 -20.86
C LEU A 1023 -10.89 20.14 -21.42
N GLU A 1024 -10.72 20.19 -22.73
CA GLU A 1024 -9.43 20.04 -23.40
C GLU A 1024 -8.46 21.15 -23.00
N LYS A 1025 -8.93 22.39 -22.85
CA LYS A 1025 -8.10 23.51 -22.40
C LYS A 1025 -7.60 23.32 -20.96
N ILE A 1026 -8.48 22.91 -20.04
CA ILE A 1026 -8.10 22.65 -18.64
C ILE A 1026 -7.08 21.50 -18.56
N ILE A 1027 -7.31 20.42 -19.30
CA ILE A 1027 -6.36 19.30 -19.37
C ILE A 1027 -5.02 19.77 -19.94
N ALA A 1028 -5.02 20.60 -20.99
CA ALA A 1028 -3.78 21.13 -21.56
C ALA A 1028 -2.97 21.99 -20.57
N GLU A 1029 -3.62 22.87 -19.81
CA GLU A 1029 -2.94 23.68 -18.78
C GLU A 1029 -2.40 22.82 -17.62
N LEU A 1030 -3.09 21.74 -17.27
CA LEU A 1030 -2.60 20.81 -16.26
C LEU A 1030 -1.41 19.97 -16.74
N LEU A 1031 -1.43 19.52 -18.00
CA LEU A 1031 -0.27 18.87 -18.62
C LEU A 1031 0.93 19.82 -18.67
N TYR A 1032 0.68 21.12 -18.89
CA TYR A 1032 1.71 22.15 -18.78
C TYR A 1032 2.32 22.22 -17.38
N SER A 1033 1.49 22.22 -16.33
CA SER A 1033 1.95 22.17 -14.94
C SER A 1033 2.79 20.92 -14.65
N LEU A 1034 2.32 19.75 -15.08
CA LEU A 1034 3.01 18.47 -14.88
C LEU A 1034 4.35 18.42 -15.61
N GLN A 1035 4.39 18.89 -16.86
CA GLN A 1035 5.64 19.00 -17.63
C GLN A 1035 6.61 19.97 -16.96
N TRP A 1036 6.14 21.15 -16.54
CA TRP A 1036 6.98 22.15 -15.86
C TRP A 1036 7.63 21.54 -14.61
N CYS A 1037 6.87 20.83 -13.77
CA CYS A 1037 7.41 20.16 -12.58
C CYS A 1037 8.43 19.04 -12.91
N GLU A 1038 8.21 18.28 -13.99
CA GLU A 1038 9.09 17.17 -14.40
C GLU A 1038 10.47 17.66 -14.88
N GLU A 1039 10.50 18.84 -15.49
CA GLU A 1039 11.69 19.45 -16.06
C GLU A 1039 12.56 20.22 -15.06
N LEU A 1040 12.09 20.39 -13.81
CA LEU A 1040 12.88 21.00 -12.74
C LEU A 1040 13.87 20.00 -12.12
N ASP A 1041 15.14 20.39 -12.07
CA ASP A 1041 16.14 19.70 -11.28
C ASP A 1041 15.97 20.08 -9.80
N ASN A 1042 15.90 19.08 -8.90
CA ASN A 1042 15.69 19.27 -7.46
C ASN A 1042 14.51 20.19 -7.10
N PRO A 1043 13.26 19.85 -7.45
CA PRO A 1043 12.12 20.68 -7.11
C PRO A 1043 12.07 20.92 -5.59
N PRO A 1044 11.88 22.17 -5.12
CA PRO A 1044 11.75 22.46 -3.71
C PRO A 1044 10.65 21.61 -3.05
N ILE A 1045 10.80 21.34 -1.75
CA ILE A 1045 9.94 20.41 -0.98
C ILE A 1045 8.44 20.69 -1.19
N PHE A 1046 8.07 21.97 -1.35
CA PHE A 1046 6.67 22.32 -1.56
C PHE A 1046 6.11 21.83 -2.91
N LEU A 1047 6.92 21.79 -3.98
CA LEU A 1047 6.51 21.23 -5.26
C LEU A 1047 6.39 19.71 -5.22
N ILE A 1048 7.22 19.04 -4.41
CA ILE A 1048 7.09 17.61 -4.14
C ILE A 1048 5.72 17.35 -3.48
N GLY A 1049 5.37 18.13 -2.46
CA GLY A 1049 4.06 18.06 -1.81
C GLY A 1049 2.90 18.36 -2.77
N PHE A 1050 3.05 19.31 -3.69
CA PHE A 1050 2.07 19.58 -4.74
C PHE A 1050 1.89 18.38 -5.69
N CYS A 1051 2.98 17.79 -6.18
CA CYS A 1051 2.93 16.59 -7.04
C CYS A 1051 2.28 15.40 -6.32
N GLU A 1052 2.55 15.22 -5.03
CA GLU A 1052 1.89 14.20 -4.20
C GLU A 1052 0.38 14.45 -4.07
N ILE A 1053 -0.05 15.70 -3.93
CA ILE A 1053 -1.49 16.05 -3.91
C ILE A 1053 -2.14 15.72 -5.25
N LEU A 1054 -1.51 16.05 -6.37
CA LEU A 1054 -2.00 15.69 -7.70
C LEU A 1054 -2.12 14.17 -7.85
N GLN A 1055 -1.11 13.41 -7.43
CA GLN A 1055 -1.15 11.95 -7.45
C GLN A 1055 -2.28 11.39 -6.57
N LYS A 1056 -2.48 11.90 -5.35
CA LYS A 1056 -3.61 11.51 -4.48
C LYS A 1056 -4.98 11.81 -5.08
N MET A 1057 -5.06 12.85 -5.91
CA MET A 1057 -6.27 13.20 -6.66
C MET A 1057 -6.45 12.38 -7.95
N ASN A 1058 -5.58 11.41 -8.22
CA ASN A 1058 -5.51 10.66 -9.48
C ASN A 1058 -5.25 11.55 -10.71
N ILE A 1059 -4.60 12.69 -10.52
CA ILE A 1059 -4.17 13.59 -11.58
C ILE A 1059 -2.75 13.18 -12.00
N THR A 1060 -2.67 12.26 -12.96
CA THR A 1060 -1.41 11.80 -13.55
C THR A 1060 -1.52 11.80 -15.07
N TYR A 1061 -0.38 11.82 -15.77
CA TYR A 1061 -0.35 11.66 -17.24
C TYR A 1061 -1.16 10.43 -17.70
N ASP A 1062 -1.07 9.33 -16.96
CA ASP A 1062 -1.76 8.07 -17.27
C ASP A 1062 -3.28 8.13 -17.04
N ASN A 1063 -3.76 8.89 -16.06
CA ASN A 1063 -5.20 8.99 -15.79
C ASN A 1063 -5.87 10.04 -16.69
N LEU A 1064 -5.17 11.11 -17.04
CA LEU A 1064 -5.59 12.10 -18.03
C LEU A 1064 -5.75 11.49 -19.44
N ARG A 1065 -5.22 10.28 -19.64
CA ARG A 1065 -5.38 9.43 -20.83
C ARG A 1065 -6.85 9.08 -21.11
N VAL A 1066 -7.70 9.00 -20.08
CA VAL A 1066 -9.09 8.50 -20.17
C VAL A 1066 -10.13 9.62 -20.33
N LEU A 1067 -9.78 10.86 -19.96
CA LEU A 1067 -10.79 11.86 -19.59
C LEU A 1067 -11.33 12.76 -20.73
N GLY A 1068 -10.81 12.70 -21.96
CA GLY A 1068 -11.25 13.61 -23.04
C GLY A 1068 -11.17 13.05 -24.46
N ASN A 1069 -11.76 13.76 -25.43
CA ASN A 1069 -11.65 13.44 -26.85
C ASN A 1069 -10.19 13.61 -27.29
N THR A 1070 -9.50 12.47 -27.42
CA THR A 1070 -8.08 12.39 -27.79
C THR A 1070 -7.70 13.28 -28.97
N SER A 1071 -8.54 13.34 -30.01
CA SER A 1071 -8.23 14.09 -31.24
C SER A 1071 -8.26 15.61 -31.02
N GLY A 1072 -9.20 16.12 -30.21
CA GLY A 1072 -9.35 17.54 -29.92
C GLY A 1072 -8.20 18.06 -29.05
N LEU A 1073 -7.86 17.31 -27.99
CA LEU A 1073 -6.74 17.66 -27.11
C LEU A 1073 -5.40 17.62 -27.86
N LEU A 1074 -5.16 16.58 -28.69
CA LEU A 1074 -3.96 16.51 -29.51
C LEU A 1074 -3.86 17.71 -30.45
N GLN A 1075 -4.93 18.05 -31.17
CA GLN A 1075 -4.94 19.19 -32.07
C GLN A 1075 -4.65 20.52 -31.34
N LEU A 1076 -5.22 20.71 -30.15
CA LEU A 1076 -4.98 21.89 -29.32
C LEU A 1076 -3.50 21.99 -28.90
N LEU A 1077 -2.91 20.90 -28.41
CA LEU A 1077 -1.51 20.85 -28.00
C LEU A 1077 -0.57 21.10 -29.19
N PHE A 1078 -0.87 20.52 -30.35
CA PHE A 1078 -0.12 20.77 -31.60
C PHE A 1078 -0.16 22.25 -32.01
N ASN A 1079 -1.32 22.90 -31.94
CA ASN A 1079 -1.44 24.32 -32.26
C ASN A 1079 -0.61 25.18 -31.28
N ARG A 1080 -0.76 24.97 -29.98
CA ARG A 1080 -0.02 25.71 -28.94
C ARG A 1080 1.49 25.48 -29.03
N SER A 1081 1.91 24.25 -29.34
CA SER A 1081 3.32 23.93 -29.54
C SER A 1081 3.91 24.68 -30.74
N ARG A 1082 3.20 24.74 -31.87
CA ARG A 1082 3.70 25.46 -33.05
C ARG A 1082 3.73 26.97 -32.86
N GLU A 1083 2.80 27.50 -32.08
CA GLU A 1083 2.69 28.93 -31.80
C GLU A 1083 3.73 29.41 -30.78
N HIS A 1084 3.97 28.61 -29.71
CA HIS A 1084 4.77 29.04 -28.55
C HIS A 1084 6.00 28.16 -28.23
N GLY A 1085 6.10 26.95 -28.77
CA GLY A 1085 7.23 26.03 -28.52
C GLY A 1085 7.36 25.62 -27.05
N THR A 1086 8.60 25.60 -26.55
CA THR A 1086 8.93 25.49 -25.13
C THR A 1086 8.31 24.27 -24.44
N LEU A 1087 7.62 24.42 -23.31
CA LEU A 1087 6.98 23.30 -22.62
C LEU A 1087 5.90 22.64 -23.46
N TRP A 1088 5.20 23.39 -24.32
CA TRP A 1088 4.13 22.83 -25.16
C TRP A 1088 4.65 21.77 -26.12
N SER A 1089 5.87 21.92 -26.66
CA SER A 1089 6.46 20.89 -27.52
C SER A 1089 6.90 19.65 -26.74
N LEU A 1090 7.40 19.82 -25.51
CA LEU A 1090 7.78 18.69 -24.66
C LEU A 1090 6.57 17.85 -24.24
N ILE A 1091 5.42 18.48 -23.96
CA ILE A 1091 4.16 17.79 -23.65
C ILE A 1091 3.75 16.86 -24.79
N ILE A 1092 3.92 17.28 -26.05
CA ILE A 1092 3.59 16.44 -27.22
C ILE A 1092 4.44 15.17 -27.23
N ALA A 1093 5.76 15.30 -27.06
CA ALA A 1093 6.67 14.15 -27.02
C ALA A 1093 6.30 13.19 -25.90
N LYS A 1094 6.01 13.72 -24.71
CA LYS A 1094 5.60 12.93 -23.55
C LYS A 1094 4.26 12.22 -23.78
N LEU A 1095 3.31 12.90 -24.40
CA LEU A 1095 1.98 12.35 -24.72
C LEU A 1095 2.07 11.23 -25.76
N ILE A 1096 2.91 11.37 -26.79
CA ILE A 1096 3.15 10.32 -27.79
C ILE A 1096 3.74 9.08 -27.12
N LEU A 1097 4.76 9.26 -26.27
CA LEU A 1097 5.37 8.17 -25.49
C LEU A 1097 4.36 7.49 -24.57
N SER A 1098 3.57 8.28 -23.83
CA SER A 1098 2.63 7.72 -22.84
C SER A 1098 1.43 7.05 -23.48
N ARG A 1099 0.93 7.51 -24.64
CA ARG A 1099 -0.22 6.92 -25.34
C ARG A 1099 0.12 5.88 -26.39
N SER A 1100 1.41 5.60 -26.64
CA SER A 1100 1.84 4.70 -27.72
C SER A 1100 1.30 5.15 -29.09
N ILE A 1101 1.12 6.46 -29.28
CA ILE A 1101 0.48 7.04 -30.47
C ILE A 1101 1.34 6.67 -31.68
N SER A 1102 0.71 6.05 -32.68
CA SER A 1102 1.41 5.66 -33.89
C SER A 1102 1.83 6.90 -34.70
N SER A 1103 2.92 6.78 -35.47
CA SER A 1103 3.34 7.85 -36.40
C SER A 1103 2.20 8.27 -37.33
N ASP A 1104 1.32 7.34 -37.72
CA ASP A 1104 0.18 7.60 -38.59
C ASP A 1104 -0.93 8.43 -37.94
N GLU A 1105 -1.08 8.38 -36.61
CA GLU A 1105 -2.00 9.24 -35.87
C GLU A 1105 -1.45 10.66 -35.67
N VAL A 1106 -0.13 10.83 -35.70
CA VAL A 1106 0.53 12.15 -35.58
C VAL A 1106 0.49 12.93 -36.89
N LYS A 1107 0.62 12.23 -38.03
CA LYS A 1107 0.67 12.80 -39.39
C LYS A 1107 -0.43 13.85 -39.71
N PRO A 1108 -1.72 13.62 -39.39
CA PRO A 1108 -2.78 14.57 -39.69
C PRO A 1108 -2.60 15.94 -39.02
N HIS A 1109 -1.97 15.97 -37.84
CA HIS A 1109 -1.93 17.16 -37.00
C HIS A 1109 -0.89 18.19 -37.46
N TYR A 1110 0.21 17.77 -38.10
CA TYR A 1110 1.25 18.69 -38.53
C TYR A 1110 1.06 19.29 -39.94
N LYS A 1111 -0.06 19.01 -40.62
CA LYS A 1111 -0.36 19.46 -42.00
C LYS A 1111 0.81 19.17 -42.96
N ARG A 1112 0.86 19.77 -44.15
CA ARG A 1112 2.04 19.63 -45.05
C ARG A 1112 3.29 20.10 -44.32
N LYS A 1113 4.39 19.35 -44.43
CA LYS A 1113 5.69 19.62 -43.76
C LYS A 1113 6.25 21.02 -44.06
N GLU A 1114 5.95 21.53 -45.25
CA GLU A 1114 6.23 22.91 -45.68
C GLU A 1114 5.66 23.97 -44.71
N SER A 1115 4.61 23.64 -43.94
CA SER A 1115 3.95 24.58 -43.03
C SER A 1115 4.74 24.92 -41.76
N PHE A 1116 5.83 24.20 -41.50
CA PHE A 1116 6.76 24.56 -40.43
C PHE A 1116 7.75 25.66 -40.84
N PHE A 1117 7.86 25.95 -42.14
CA PHE A 1117 8.79 26.94 -42.68
C PHE A 1117 8.03 28.21 -43.13
N PRO A 1118 8.54 29.43 -42.85
CA PRO A 1118 9.80 29.73 -42.16
C PRO A 1118 9.78 29.29 -40.69
N LEU A 1119 10.94 28.91 -40.16
CA LEU A 1119 11.07 28.42 -38.78
C LEU A 1119 10.87 29.57 -37.80
N THR A 1120 9.83 29.44 -37.00
CA THR A 1120 9.67 30.16 -35.74
C THR A 1120 10.24 29.30 -34.61
N GLU A 1121 10.48 29.88 -33.43
CA GLU A 1121 10.87 29.12 -32.24
C GLU A 1121 9.88 27.99 -31.95
N GLY A 1122 8.58 28.26 -32.05
CA GLY A 1122 7.54 27.25 -31.86
C GLY A 1122 7.66 26.09 -32.83
N ASN A 1123 7.74 26.37 -34.14
CA ASN A 1123 7.91 25.33 -35.16
C ASN A 1123 9.21 24.53 -34.97
N LEU A 1124 10.33 25.19 -34.64
CA LEU A 1124 11.61 24.54 -34.33
C LEU A 1124 11.45 23.55 -33.18
N HIS A 1125 10.98 24.02 -32.02
CA HIS A 1125 10.80 23.19 -30.83
C HIS A 1125 9.81 22.03 -31.04
N THR A 1126 8.72 22.28 -31.77
CA THR A 1126 7.77 21.22 -32.18
C THR A 1126 8.49 20.14 -32.99
N ILE A 1127 9.28 20.51 -34.00
CA ILE A 1127 10.02 19.54 -34.81
C ILE A 1127 11.02 18.76 -33.96
N GLN A 1128 11.84 19.43 -33.16
CA GLN A 1128 12.83 18.78 -32.28
C GLN A 1128 12.17 17.73 -31.36
N SER A 1129 11.01 18.08 -30.80
CA SER A 1129 10.24 17.18 -29.91
C SER A 1129 9.59 16.02 -30.66
N LEU A 1130 9.22 16.19 -31.94
CA LEU A 1130 8.64 15.14 -32.77
C LEU A 1130 9.68 14.21 -33.37
N CYS A 1131 10.91 14.68 -33.60
CA CYS A 1131 11.97 13.94 -34.28
C CYS A 1131 12.11 12.49 -33.80
N PRO A 1132 12.14 12.17 -32.49
CA PRO A 1132 12.24 10.78 -32.03
C PRO A 1132 11.18 9.83 -32.60
N PHE A 1133 9.98 10.34 -32.91
CA PHE A 1133 8.81 9.57 -33.33
C PHE A 1133 8.57 9.56 -34.86
N LEU A 1134 9.29 10.39 -35.61
CA LEU A 1134 9.20 10.43 -37.06
C LEU A 1134 9.86 9.19 -37.70
N SER A 1135 9.30 8.75 -38.82
CA SER A 1135 9.90 7.72 -39.67
C SER A 1135 11.22 8.18 -40.31
N LYS A 1136 12.03 7.23 -40.77
CA LYS A 1136 13.32 7.51 -41.45
C LYS A 1136 13.13 8.39 -42.70
N GLU A 1137 12.07 8.15 -43.46
CA GLU A 1137 11.72 8.92 -44.67
C GLU A 1137 11.35 10.37 -44.34
N GLU A 1138 10.51 10.58 -43.32
CA GLU A 1138 10.13 11.92 -42.89
C GLU A 1138 11.32 12.74 -42.40
N LYS A 1139 12.25 12.12 -41.65
CA LYS A 1139 13.48 12.78 -41.18
C LYS A 1139 14.41 13.19 -42.31
N LYS A 1140 14.57 12.31 -43.31
CA LYS A 1140 15.34 12.63 -44.53
C LYS A 1140 14.73 13.82 -45.27
N GLU A 1141 13.40 13.91 -45.32
CA GLU A 1141 12.72 15.02 -45.98
C GLU A 1141 12.86 16.34 -45.21
N PHE A 1142 12.71 16.33 -43.87
CA PHE A 1142 13.01 17.52 -43.04
C PHE A 1142 14.46 17.98 -43.24
N SER A 1143 15.40 17.03 -43.27
CA SER A 1143 16.81 17.33 -43.55
C SER A 1143 17.00 17.91 -44.95
N ALA A 1144 16.34 17.34 -45.96
CA ALA A 1144 16.39 17.84 -47.33
C ALA A 1144 15.83 19.26 -47.48
N GLN A 1145 14.83 19.64 -46.68
CA GLN A 1145 14.32 21.02 -46.64
C GLN A 1145 15.31 21.99 -45.98
N CYS A 1146 16.17 21.51 -45.08
CA CYS A 1146 17.18 22.33 -44.42
C CYS A 1146 18.40 22.64 -45.31
N ILE A 1147 18.78 21.73 -46.23
CA ILE A 1147 20.02 21.85 -47.02
C ILE A 1147 20.06 23.11 -47.91
N PRO A 1148 19.03 23.43 -48.72
CA PRO A 1148 19.05 24.64 -49.56
C PRO A 1148 19.21 25.91 -48.73
N ALA A 1149 18.68 25.92 -47.50
CA ALA A 1149 18.81 27.02 -46.56
C ALA A 1149 20.21 27.14 -45.96
N LEU A 1150 21.06 26.11 -46.00
CA LEU A 1150 22.44 26.22 -45.48
C LEU A 1150 23.41 26.85 -46.51
N LEU A 1151 23.11 26.78 -47.80
CA LEU A 1151 24.04 27.16 -48.88
C LEU A 1151 24.06 28.66 -49.25
N GLY A 1152 23.01 29.43 -48.93
CA GLY A 1152 22.76 30.74 -49.56
C GLY A 1152 22.75 31.97 -48.64
N TRP A 1153 23.26 31.86 -47.41
CA TRP A 1153 22.87 32.75 -46.30
C TRP A 1153 23.97 33.74 -45.90
N THR A 1154 23.60 34.97 -45.56
CA THR A 1154 24.53 36.00 -45.08
C THR A 1154 24.86 35.81 -43.61
N LYS A 1155 25.89 36.50 -43.10
CA LYS A 1155 26.26 36.56 -41.68
C LYS A 1155 25.08 36.76 -40.72
N LYS A 1156 24.14 37.66 -41.01
CA LYS A 1156 22.97 37.90 -40.14
C LYS A 1156 21.99 36.74 -40.17
N ASP A 1157 21.88 36.08 -41.31
CA ASP A 1157 20.93 35.01 -41.49
C ASP A 1157 21.40 33.76 -40.74
N LEU A 1158 22.72 33.50 -40.67
CA LEU A 1158 23.31 32.36 -39.94
C LEU A 1158 22.87 32.27 -38.48
N CYS A 1159 22.82 33.39 -37.78
CA CYS A 1159 22.48 33.46 -36.36
C CYS A 1159 20.97 33.45 -36.08
N SER A 1160 20.12 33.62 -37.09
CA SER A 1160 18.66 33.73 -36.91
C SER A 1160 17.98 32.36 -36.69
N THR A 1161 16.82 32.35 -36.02
CA THR A 1161 16.01 31.12 -35.83
C THR A 1161 15.58 30.49 -37.14
N ASN A 1162 15.22 31.30 -38.14
CA ASN A 1162 14.92 30.80 -39.48
C ASN A 1162 16.18 30.48 -40.28
N GLY A 1163 17.38 30.51 -39.70
CA GLY A 1163 18.62 30.35 -40.45
C GLY A 1163 19.53 29.24 -40.01
N GLY A 1164 20.84 29.48 -40.12
CA GLY A 1164 21.88 28.48 -39.89
C GLY A 1164 21.68 27.77 -38.56
N PHE A 1165 21.44 28.55 -37.49
CA PHE A 1165 21.12 28.03 -36.17
C PHE A 1165 19.92 27.07 -36.16
N GLY A 1166 18.72 27.51 -36.56
CA GLY A 1166 17.52 26.68 -36.44
C GLY A 1166 17.52 25.47 -37.37
N HIS A 1167 18.09 25.60 -38.57
CA HIS A 1167 18.22 24.49 -39.50
C HIS A 1167 19.24 23.44 -39.03
N LEU A 1168 20.38 23.87 -38.47
CA LEU A 1168 21.34 22.96 -37.83
C LEU A 1168 20.71 22.27 -36.62
N ALA A 1169 19.95 22.97 -35.79
CA ALA A 1169 19.25 22.39 -34.65
C ALA A 1169 18.29 21.26 -35.06
N ILE A 1170 17.47 21.48 -36.11
CA ILE A 1170 16.60 20.42 -36.66
C ILE A 1170 17.43 19.24 -37.17
N PHE A 1171 18.49 19.53 -37.92
CA PHE A 1171 19.34 18.50 -38.49
C PHE A 1171 20.02 17.65 -37.41
N ASN A 1172 20.53 18.28 -36.36
CA ASN A 1172 21.10 17.63 -35.17
C ASN A 1172 20.06 16.72 -34.49
N SER A 1173 18.83 17.20 -34.30
CA SER A 1173 17.74 16.38 -33.75
C SER A 1173 17.38 15.18 -34.63
N CYS A 1174 17.45 15.30 -35.96
CA CYS A 1174 17.27 14.17 -36.87
C CYS A 1174 18.43 13.15 -36.77
N LEU A 1175 19.67 13.62 -36.68
CA LEU A 1175 20.88 12.80 -36.56
C LEU A 1175 20.92 11.97 -35.28
N GLN A 1176 20.60 12.59 -34.14
CA GLN A 1176 20.65 11.95 -32.82
C GLN A 1176 19.81 10.66 -32.75
N THR A 1177 18.78 10.53 -33.58
CA THR A 1177 17.91 9.36 -33.66
C THR A 1177 18.45 8.20 -34.51
N LYS A 1178 19.73 8.22 -34.92
CA LYS A 1178 20.40 7.20 -35.76
C LYS A 1178 19.73 6.94 -37.12
N SER A 1179 18.99 7.93 -37.65
CA SER A 1179 18.13 7.75 -38.82
C SER A 1179 18.79 8.12 -40.15
N ILE A 1180 19.82 8.97 -40.11
CA ILE A 1180 20.52 9.48 -41.29
C ILE A 1180 21.91 8.82 -41.31
N ASP A 1181 22.16 8.01 -42.34
CA ASP A 1181 23.43 7.33 -42.59
C ASP A 1181 23.93 7.73 -43.99
N ASP A 1182 23.90 9.03 -44.25
CA ASP A 1182 24.29 9.62 -45.53
C ASP A 1182 25.62 10.37 -45.33
N GLY A 1183 26.72 9.64 -45.52
CA GLY A 1183 28.07 10.18 -45.33
C GLY A 1183 28.38 11.35 -46.27
N GLU A 1184 27.84 11.34 -47.50
CA GLU A 1184 28.03 12.45 -48.46
C GLU A 1184 27.33 13.73 -47.97
N LEU A 1185 26.10 13.60 -47.46
CA LEU A 1185 25.37 14.70 -46.88
C LEU A 1185 26.12 15.32 -45.68
N LEU A 1186 26.61 14.47 -44.77
CA LEU A 1186 27.36 14.89 -43.60
C LEU A 1186 28.63 15.66 -43.98
N HIS A 1187 29.40 15.16 -44.95
CA HIS A 1187 30.57 15.86 -45.47
C HIS A 1187 30.18 17.16 -46.19
N GLY A 1188 29.06 17.18 -46.89
CA GLY A 1188 28.52 18.39 -47.53
C GLY A 1188 28.26 19.50 -46.51
N ILE A 1189 27.62 19.17 -45.38
CA ILE A 1189 27.34 20.12 -44.29
C ILE A 1189 28.63 20.58 -43.61
N LEU A 1190 29.58 19.67 -43.37
CA LEU A 1190 30.89 20.03 -42.83
C LEU A 1190 31.62 21.03 -43.75
N LYS A 1191 31.58 20.82 -45.07
CA LYS A 1191 32.16 21.75 -46.05
C LYS A 1191 31.50 23.14 -46.01
N ILE A 1192 30.19 23.19 -45.79
CA ILE A 1192 29.46 24.45 -45.61
C ILE A 1192 29.91 25.17 -44.33
N ILE A 1193 30.06 24.45 -43.22
CA ILE A 1193 30.56 25.05 -41.97
C ILE A 1193 32.02 25.54 -42.14
N ILE A 1194 32.85 24.78 -42.85
CA ILE A 1194 34.23 25.20 -43.19
C ILE A 1194 34.22 26.45 -44.07
N SER A 1195 33.27 26.59 -45.01
CA SER A 1195 33.15 27.82 -45.80
C SER A 1195 32.70 29.00 -44.93
N TRP A 1196 31.78 28.79 -43.98
CA TRP A 1196 31.42 29.83 -43.02
C TRP A 1196 32.61 30.29 -42.18
N LYS A 1197 33.50 29.38 -41.76
CA LYS A 1197 34.75 29.77 -41.07
C LYS A 1197 35.60 30.69 -41.95
N LYS A 1198 35.71 30.40 -43.25
CA LYS A 1198 36.52 31.19 -44.19
C LYS A 1198 35.91 32.56 -44.50
N GLU A 1199 34.59 32.64 -44.59
CA GLU A 1199 33.86 33.85 -44.98
C GLU A 1199 33.52 34.76 -43.79
N HIS A 1200 33.29 34.15 -42.62
CA HIS A 1200 32.76 34.78 -41.42
C HIS A 1200 33.43 34.23 -40.14
N GLU A 1201 34.77 34.25 -40.12
CA GLU A 1201 35.58 33.77 -38.99
C GLU A 1201 35.17 34.41 -37.65
N ASP A 1202 34.73 35.66 -37.66
CA ASP A 1202 34.32 36.41 -36.47
C ASP A 1202 33.01 35.92 -35.82
N ILE A 1203 32.27 35.03 -36.48
CA ILE A 1203 31.14 34.30 -35.86
C ILE A 1203 31.67 33.13 -35.02
N PHE A 1204 32.82 32.56 -35.39
CA PHE A 1204 33.42 31.47 -34.66
C PHE A 1204 34.08 32.04 -33.41
N LEU A 1205 33.56 31.66 -32.25
CA LEU A 1205 33.96 32.16 -30.94
C LEU A 1205 35.30 31.53 -30.50
N PHE A 1206 36.35 31.72 -31.30
CA PHE A 1206 37.69 31.21 -31.04
C PHE A 1206 38.48 32.19 -30.18
N SER A 1207 39.09 31.68 -29.10
CA SER A 1207 39.94 32.40 -28.12
C SER A 1207 39.39 33.79 -27.76
N CYS A 1208 38.10 33.87 -27.42
CA CYS A 1208 37.39 35.13 -27.23
C CYS A 1208 36.79 35.27 -25.81
N ASN A 1209 36.48 36.50 -25.41
CA ASN A 1209 35.74 36.78 -24.18
C ASN A 1209 34.23 36.66 -24.44
N LEU A 1210 33.59 35.64 -23.89
CA LEU A 1210 32.17 35.34 -24.11
C LEU A 1210 31.23 36.40 -23.53
N SER A 1211 31.70 37.30 -22.66
CA SER A 1211 30.89 38.44 -22.20
C SER A 1211 30.61 39.47 -23.31
N GLU A 1212 31.40 39.46 -24.38
CA GLU A 1212 31.22 40.32 -25.57
C GLU A 1212 30.41 39.63 -26.68
N ALA A 1213 30.18 38.31 -26.56
CA ALA A 1213 29.47 37.52 -27.55
C ALA A 1213 27.96 37.70 -27.43
N SER A 1214 27.28 37.84 -28.57
CA SER A 1214 25.82 37.87 -28.56
C SER A 1214 25.25 36.46 -28.36
N PRO A 1215 24.09 36.31 -27.68
CA PRO A 1215 23.42 35.02 -27.50
C PRO A 1215 23.15 34.27 -28.82
N GLU A 1216 22.90 35.01 -29.89
CA GLU A 1216 22.63 34.44 -31.22
C GLU A 1216 23.88 33.79 -31.81
N VAL A 1217 25.06 34.38 -31.57
CA VAL A 1217 26.36 33.83 -31.97
C VAL A 1217 26.74 32.63 -31.11
N LEU A 1218 26.44 32.66 -29.80
CA LEU A 1218 26.60 31.50 -28.92
C LEU A 1218 25.75 30.33 -29.39
N GLY A 1219 24.47 30.57 -29.71
CA GLY A 1219 23.53 29.55 -30.17
C GLY A 1219 24.00 28.83 -31.42
N VAL A 1220 24.49 29.55 -32.44
CA VAL A 1220 25.00 28.92 -33.66
C VAL A 1220 26.26 28.09 -33.41
N ASN A 1221 27.19 28.55 -32.56
CA ASN A 1221 28.38 27.77 -32.21
C ASN A 1221 28.01 26.49 -31.44
N ILE A 1222 27.03 26.55 -30.53
CA ILE A 1222 26.54 25.38 -29.79
C ILE A 1222 26.04 24.30 -30.76
N GLU A 1223 25.24 24.69 -31.76
CA GLU A 1223 24.71 23.75 -32.75
C GLU A 1223 25.77 23.24 -33.74
N ILE A 1224 26.78 24.06 -34.06
CA ILE A 1224 27.95 23.60 -34.84
C ILE A 1224 28.73 22.54 -34.04
N ILE A 1225 29.04 22.80 -32.77
CA ILE A 1225 29.79 21.87 -31.93
C ILE A 1225 29.03 20.56 -31.76
N ARG A 1226 27.72 20.63 -31.49
CA ARG A 1226 26.83 19.45 -31.45
C ARG A 1226 26.85 18.67 -32.75
N PHE A 1227 26.77 19.37 -33.88
CA PHE A 1227 26.87 18.72 -35.19
C PHE A 1227 28.19 17.97 -35.33
N LEU A 1228 29.33 18.55 -34.92
CA LEU A 1228 30.63 17.88 -35.00
C LEU A 1228 30.71 16.62 -34.12
N SER A 1229 30.19 16.68 -32.90
CA SER A 1229 30.07 15.50 -32.02
C SER A 1229 29.21 14.40 -32.65
N LEU A 1230 28.03 14.75 -33.18
CA LEU A 1230 27.14 13.81 -33.85
C LEU A 1230 27.75 13.27 -35.14
N PHE A 1231 28.46 14.11 -35.89
CA PHE A 1231 29.19 13.75 -37.11
C PHE A 1231 30.24 12.68 -36.80
N LEU A 1232 31.10 12.88 -35.79
CA LEU A 1232 32.10 11.90 -35.39
C LEU A 1232 31.49 10.56 -34.96
N LYS A 1233 30.31 10.61 -34.33
CA LYS A 1233 29.60 9.42 -33.85
C LYS A 1233 28.94 8.59 -34.95
N TYR A 1234 28.51 9.21 -36.05
CA TYR A 1234 27.70 8.57 -37.08
C TYR A 1234 28.35 8.52 -38.47
N CYS A 1235 29.42 9.29 -38.72
CA CYS A 1235 30.12 9.26 -39.99
C CYS A 1235 30.91 7.96 -40.15
N SER A 1236 30.62 7.20 -41.21
CA SER A 1236 31.29 5.94 -41.55
C SER A 1236 32.45 6.12 -42.55
N SER A 1237 32.43 7.18 -43.35
CA SER A 1237 33.46 7.48 -44.35
C SER A 1237 34.68 8.18 -43.73
N PRO A 1238 35.90 7.94 -44.25
CA PRO A 1238 37.12 8.57 -43.74
C PRO A 1238 37.14 10.07 -44.04
N LEU A 1239 37.49 10.87 -43.03
CA LEU A 1239 37.61 12.32 -43.15
C LEU A 1239 38.91 12.69 -43.89
N ALA A 1240 38.86 13.77 -44.66
CA ALA A 1240 40.04 14.38 -45.27
C ALA A 1240 40.94 15.04 -44.20
N GLU A 1241 42.23 15.19 -44.51
CA GLU A 1241 43.21 15.86 -43.63
C GLU A 1241 42.77 17.28 -43.24
N SER A 1242 42.21 18.05 -44.18
CA SER A 1242 41.68 19.39 -43.91
C SER A 1242 40.44 19.40 -43.01
N GLU A 1243 39.67 18.31 -43.01
CA GLU A 1243 38.47 18.19 -42.16
C GLU A 1243 38.88 17.82 -40.74
N TRP A 1244 39.84 16.90 -40.58
CA TRP A 1244 40.48 16.64 -39.29
C TRP A 1244 41.10 17.90 -38.71
N ASP A 1245 41.94 18.62 -39.47
CA ASP A 1245 42.56 19.86 -39.01
C ASP A 1245 41.50 20.88 -38.55
N PHE A 1246 40.42 21.08 -39.31
CA PHE A 1246 39.33 21.96 -38.91
C PHE A 1246 38.67 21.52 -37.59
N ILE A 1247 38.30 20.25 -37.43
CA ILE A 1247 37.61 19.75 -36.24
C ILE A 1247 38.51 19.88 -35.01
N MET A 1248 39.76 19.43 -35.12
CA MET A 1248 40.71 19.39 -34.02
C MET A 1248 41.12 20.80 -33.56
N CYS A 1249 41.47 21.68 -34.50
CA CYS A 1249 41.86 23.05 -34.18
C CYS A 1249 40.67 23.87 -33.64
N SER A 1250 39.47 23.70 -34.21
CA SER A 1250 38.28 24.42 -33.72
C SER A 1250 37.88 23.94 -32.33
N MET A 1251 37.91 22.63 -32.05
CA MET A 1251 37.66 22.07 -30.72
C MET A 1251 38.61 22.67 -29.68
N LEU A 1252 39.92 22.72 -29.99
CA LEU A 1252 40.89 23.26 -29.04
C LEU A 1252 40.68 24.75 -28.79
N ALA A 1253 40.34 25.53 -29.83
CA ALA A 1253 40.03 26.96 -29.71
C ALA A 1253 38.74 27.24 -28.91
N TRP A 1254 37.70 26.42 -29.07
CA TRP A 1254 36.48 26.51 -28.26
C TRP A 1254 36.71 26.05 -26.82
N LEU A 1255 37.57 25.06 -26.58
CA LEU A 1255 38.01 24.69 -25.23
C LEU A 1255 38.85 25.79 -24.57
N GLU A 1256 39.72 26.47 -25.31
CA GLU A 1256 40.48 27.63 -24.81
C GLU A 1256 39.51 28.75 -24.41
N THR A 1257 38.56 29.08 -25.28
CA THR A 1257 37.47 30.02 -24.98
C THR A 1257 36.69 29.60 -23.73
N THR A 1258 36.34 28.32 -23.61
CA THR A 1258 35.70 27.77 -22.41
C THR A 1258 36.57 28.02 -21.17
N SER A 1259 37.87 27.70 -21.25
CA SER A 1259 38.81 27.85 -20.15
C SER A 1259 39.03 29.29 -19.69
N GLU A 1260 38.94 30.27 -20.59
CA GLU A 1260 39.14 31.69 -20.28
C GLU A 1260 37.90 32.36 -19.68
N ASN A 1261 36.72 31.74 -19.83
CA ASN A 1261 35.42 32.33 -19.48
C ASN A 1261 34.73 31.64 -18.29
N GLN A 1262 35.50 31.01 -17.39
CA GLN A 1262 34.97 30.27 -16.23
C GLN A 1262 34.05 31.10 -15.33
N ALA A 1263 34.36 32.39 -15.16
CA ALA A 1263 33.56 33.30 -14.34
C ALA A 1263 32.13 33.54 -14.87
N LEU A 1264 31.86 33.18 -16.13
CA LEU A 1264 30.58 33.38 -16.80
C LEU A 1264 29.72 32.11 -16.84
N TYR A 1265 30.13 31.00 -16.20
CA TYR A 1265 29.37 29.74 -16.19
C TYR A 1265 28.03 29.81 -15.45
N SER A 1266 27.73 30.90 -14.76
CA SER A 1266 26.38 31.19 -14.27
C SER A 1266 25.39 31.51 -15.40
N ILE A 1267 25.88 31.95 -16.58
CA ILE A 1267 25.07 32.26 -17.75
C ILE A 1267 24.73 30.95 -18.49
N PRO A 1268 23.46 30.60 -18.69
CA PRO A 1268 23.09 29.25 -19.16
C PRO A 1268 23.58 28.89 -20.56
N LEU A 1269 23.60 29.84 -21.51
CA LEU A 1269 24.15 29.59 -22.84
C LEU A 1269 25.68 29.43 -22.82
N VAL A 1270 26.38 30.15 -21.94
CA VAL A 1270 27.83 29.99 -21.76
C VAL A 1270 28.13 28.64 -21.13
N GLN A 1271 27.36 28.22 -20.13
CA GLN A 1271 27.47 26.90 -19.55
C GLN A 1271 27.20 25.80 -20.59
N LEU A 1272 26.16 25.97 -21.42
CA LEU A 1272 25.85 25.04 -22.49
C LEU A 1272 26.98 24.97 -23.52
N PHE A 1273 27.53 26.11 -23.92
CA PHE A 1273 28.71 26.19 -24.78
C PHE A 1273 29.91 25.44 -24.20
N ALA A 1274 30.17 25.60 -22.90
CA ALA A 1274 31.21 24.88 -22.18
C ALA A 1274 30.95 23.36 -22.15
N CYS A 1275 29.70 22.94 -21.92
CA CYS A 1275 29.29 21.54 -21.94
C CYS A 1275 29.56 20.91 -23.31
N VAL A 1276 29.07 21.51 -24.40
CA VAL A 1276 29.24 20.94 -25.74
C VAL A 1276 30.69 20.98 -26.22
N SER A 1277 31.47 21.98 -25.80
CA SER A 1277 32.91 22.04 -26.08
C SER A 1277 33.66 20.88 -25.39
N CYS A 1278 33.34 20.61 -24.12
CA CYS A 1278 33.84 19.45 -23.40
C CYS A 1278 33.31 18.12 -23.99
N ASP A 1279 32.08 18.08 -24.49
CA ASP A 1279 31.51 16.90 -25.18
C ASP A 1279 32.32 16.55 -26.42
N LEU A 1280 32.62 17.54 -27.28
CA LEU A 1280 33.41 17.32 -28.49
C LEU A 1280 34.83 16.83 -28.16
N ALA A 1281 35.45 17.41 -27.12
CA ALA A 1281 36.74 16.96 -26.62
C ALA A 1281 36.67 15.50 -26.12
N CYS A 1282 35.61 15.16 -25.39
CA CYS A 1282 35.37 13.81 -24.90
C CYS A 1282 35.17 12.81 -26.03
N ASP A 1283 34.36 13.15 -27.05
CA ASP A 1283 34.08 12.31 -28.20
C ASP A 1283 35.35 12.04 -29.02
N LEU A 1284 36.20 13.06 -29.20
CA LEU A 1284 37.52 12.92 -29.82
C LEU A 1284 38.45 12.04 -28.97
N SER A 1285 38.50 12.26 -27.66
CA SER A 1285 39.29 11.41 -26.77
C SER A 1285 38.87 9.96 -26.82
N ALA A 1286 37.56 9.68 -26.80
CA ALA A 1286 37.01 8.34 -26.92
C ALA A 1286 37.32 7.72 -28.30
N PHE A 1287 37.22 8.48 -29.38
CA PHE A 1287 37.58 8.03 -30.73
C PHE A 1287 39.05 7.59 -30.80
N PHE A 1288 39.98 8.43 -30.34
CA PHE A 1288 41.41 8.10 -30.38
C PHE A 1288 41.83 7.01 -29.38
N ASP A 1289 41.16 6.91 -28.23
CA ASP A 1289 41.41 5.83 -27.26
C ASP A 1289 40.92 4.46 -27.77
N SER A 1290 39.81 4.45 -28.53
CA SER A 1290 39.26 3.23 -29.15
C SER A 1290 39.92 2.81 -30.47
N THR A 1291 40.88 3.58 -30.98
CA THR A 1291 41.55 3.33 -32.26
C THR A 1291 42.40 2.05 -32.21
N THR A 1292 42.11 1.10 -33.11
CA THR A 1292 42.80 -0.19 -33.26
C THR A 1292 43.80 -0.16 -34.42
N LEU A 1293 44.75 -1.12 -34.46
CA LEU A 1293 45.73 -1.25 -35.57
C LEU A 1293 45.10 -1.22 -36.98
N ASP A 1294 43.87 -1.73 -37.13
CA ASP A 1294 43.13 -1.73 -38.40
C ASP A 1294 42.56 -0.35 -38.75
N THR A 1295 42.12 0.45 -37.76
CA THR A 1295 41.57 1.80 -38.00
C THR A 1295 42.66 2.84 -38.25
N ILE A 1296 43.88 2.63 -37.71
CA ILE A 1296 45.04 3.51 -37.93
C ILE A 1296 45.37 3.66 -39.42
N GLY A 1297 45.20 2.60 -40.22
CA GLY A 1297 45.51 2.62 -41.65
C GLY A 1297 44.64 3.58 -42.48
N ASN A 1298 43.48 3.98 -41.96
CA ASN A 1298 42.56 4.92 -42.63
C ASN A 1298 42.76 6.38 -42.19
N LEU A 1299 43.62 6.64 -41.20
CA LEU A 1299 43.88 7.96 -40.68
C LEU A 1299 45.10 8.61 -41.39
N PRO A 1300 45.16 9.95 -41.50
CA PRO A 1300 46.36 10.64 -41.95
C PRO A 1300 47.60 10.24 -41.13
N VAL A 1301 48.76 10.11 -41.80
CA VAL A 1301 49.99 9.47 -41.26
C VAL A 1301 50.45 10.10 -39.94
N ASN A 1302 50.33 11.42 -39.78
CA ASN A 1302 50.79 12.15 -38.59
C ASN A 1302 49.70 12.41 -37.55
N LEU A 1303 48.43 12.10 -37.83
CA LEU A 1303 47.30 12.53 -37.00
C LEU A 1303 47.37 11.95 -35.57
N ILE A 1304 47.84 10.72 -35.40
CA ILE A 1304 47.94 10.08 -34.08
C ILE A 1304 49.08 10.68 -33.26
N SER A 1305 50.22 10.99 -33.89
CA SER A 1305 51.31 11.71 -33.22
C SER A 1305 50.88 13.11 -32.84
N GLU A 1306 50.23 13.84 -33.74
CA GLU A 1306 49.69 15.18 -33.49
C GLU A 1306 48.64 15.15 -32.36
N TRP A 1307 47.76 14.15 -32.35
CA TRP A 1307 46.80 13.95 -31.26
C TRP A 1307 47.51 13.80 -29.91
N LYS A 1308 48.51 12.92 -29.80
CA LYS A 1308 49.18 12.64 -28.53
C LYS A 1308 50.07 13.79 -28.06
N GLU A 1309 50.84 14.37 -28.97
CA GLU A 1309 51.87 15.38 -28.68
C GLU A 1309 51.32 16.80 -28.56
N PHE A 1310 50.22 17.12 -29.27
CA PHE A 1310 49.67 18.47 -29.30
C PHE A 1310 48.24 18.53 -28.76
N PHE A 1311 47.27 17.87 -29.39
CA PHE A 1311 45.85 18.08 -29.07
C PHE A 1311 45.43 17.52 -27.70
N SER A 1312 45.74 16.26 -27.39
CA SER A 1312 45.46 15.64 -26.09
C SER A 1312 46.18 16.39 -24.96
N GLN A 1313 47.45 16.75 -25.17
CA GLN A 1313 48.19 17.54 -24.19
C GLN A 1313 47.56 18.93 -23.99
N GLY A 1314 47.12 19.58 -25.07
CA GLY A 1314 46.36 20.83 -25.05
C GLY A 1314 45.09 20.72 -24.23
N ILE A 1315 44.20 19.78 -24.57
CA ILE A 1315 42.94 19.51 -23.86
C ILE A 1315 43.17 19.37 -22.36
N HIS A 1316 44.08 18.49 -21.95
CA HIS A 1316 44.29 18.20 -20.53
C HIS A 1316 44.99 19.34 -19.78
N SER A 1317 45.84 20.11 -20.47
CA SER A 1317 46.47 21.30 -19.89
C SER A 1317 45.47 22.42 -19.59
N LEU A 1318 44.35 22.47 -20.33
CA LEU A 1318 43.25 23.39 -20.08
C LEU A 1318 42.26 22.83 -19.04
N LEU A 1319 41.80 21.58 -19.20
CA LEU A 1319 40.74 21.02 -18.36
C LEU A 1319 41.17 20.71 -16.92
N LEU A 1320 42.42 20.29 -16.68
CA LEU A 1320 42.86 19.93 -15.32
C LEU A 1320 42.88 21.16 -14.38
N PRO A 1321 43.41 22.34 -14.76
CA PRO A 1321 43.25 23.57 -13.99
C PRO A 1321 41.79 24.01 -13.80
N ILE A 1322 40.94 23.88 -14.84
CA ILE A 1322 39.51 24.20 -14.73
C ILE A 1322 38.84 23.34 -13.66
N LEU A 1323 39.09 22.02 -13.65
CA LEU A 1323 38.55 21.12 -12.62
C LEU A 1323 38.90 21.60 -11.22
N VAL A 1324 40.15 21.98 -10.98
CA VAL A 1324 40.62 22.45 -9.67
C VAL A 1324 39.95 23.78 -9.28
N THR A 1325 39.75 24.68 -10.24
CA THR A 1325 39.13 25.99 -10.00
C THR A 1325 37.63 25.84 -9.71
N VAL A 1326 36.89 25.16 -10.59
CA VAL A 1326 35.45 24.93 -10.47
C VAL A 1326 35.09 24.18 -9.18
N THR A 1327 35.88 23.17 -8.80
CA THR A 1327 35.66 22.42 -7.54
C THR A 1327 36.13 23.19 -6.30
N GLY A 1328 37.05 24.15 -6.46
CA GLY A 1328 37.51 25.03 -5.38
C GLY A 1328 36.47 26.08 -4.99
N GLU A 1329 35.75 26.61 -5.97
CA GLU A 1329 34.69 27.61 -5.80
C GLU A 1329 33.36 26.99 -5.36
N ASN A 1330 32.99 25.82 -5.88
CA ASN A 1330 31.67 25.20 -5.68
C ASN A 1330 31.63 24.11 -4.61
N LYS A 1331 32.00 24.41 -3.36
CA LYS A 1331 32.09 23.38 -2.30
C LYS A 1331 30.75 22.84 -1.80
N ASP A 1332 29.66 23.59 -1.92
CA ASP A 1332 28.37 23.28 -1.30
C ASP A 1332 27.27 22.88 -2.31
N VAL A 1333 27.65 22.55 -3.55
CA VAL A 1333 26.70 22.26 -4.62
C VAL A 1333 26.30 20.78 -4.64
N SER A 1334 25.00 20.50 -4.68
CA SER A 1334 24.47 19.14 -4.80
C SER A 1334 24.82 18.48 -6.14
N GLU A 1335 25.03 17.16 -6.17
CA GLU A 1335 25.26 16.36 -7.39
C GLU A 1335 24.27 16.66 -8.53
N THR A 1336 23.00 16.89 -8.19
CA THR A 1336 21.91 17.16 -9.15
C THR A 1336 21.76 18.62 -9.56
N SER A 1337 22.63 19.52 -9.10
CA SER A 1337 22.61 20.92 -9.52
C SER A 1337 23.02 21.05 -10.98
N PHE A 1338 22.29 21.87 -11.74
CA PHE A 1338 22.67 22.23 -13.10
C PHE A 1338 24.05 22.90 -13.16
N GLN A 1339 24.53 23.54 -12.08
CA GLN A 1339 25.89 24.11 -12.03
C GLN A 1339 26.97 23.04 -12.27
N ASN A 1340 26.68 21.78 -11.96
CA ASN A 1340 27.56 20.64 -12.21
C ASN A 1340 27.41 20.02 -13.62
N ALA A 1341 26.59 20.58 -14.51
CA ALA A 1341 26.34 20.03 -15.84
C ALA A 1341 27.63 19.87 -16.67
N MET A 1342 28.50 20.88 -16.66
CA MET A 1342 29.79 20.87 -17.34
C MET A 1342 30.75 19.81 -16.75
N LEU A 1343 30.61 19.49 -15.46
CA LEU A 1343 31.48 18.50 -14.81
C LEU A 1343 31.34 17.13 -15.46
N LYS A 1344 30.17 16.76 -16.00
CA LYS A 1344 29.97 15.44 -16.64
C LYS A 1344 30.92 15.25 -17.83
N PRO A 1345 30.84 16.04 -18.91
CA PRO A 1345 31.73 15.87 -20.07
C PRO A 1345 33.18 16.23 -19.76
N MET A 1346 33.43 17.26 -18.94
CA MET A 1346 34.80 17.65 -18.56
C MET A 1346 35.51 16.53 -17.80
N CYS A 1347 34.87 15.98 -16.76
CA CYS A 1347 35.45 14.90 -15.96
C CYS A 1347 35.60 13.63 -16.78
N GLU A 1348 34.67 13.32 -17.68
CA GLU A 1348 34.79 12.19 -18.60
C GLU A 1348 35.98 12.35 -19.54
N THR A 1349 36.16 13.52 -20.14
CA THR A 1349 37.34 13.84 -20.94
C THR A 1349 38.63 13.65 -20.12
N LEU A 1350 38.64 14.10 -18.86
CA LEU A 1350 39.79 13.93 -17.96
C LEU A 1350 40.08 12.46 -17.58
N THR A 1351 39.15 11.52 -17.74
CA THR A 1351 39.47 10.09 -17.55
C THR A 1351 40.47 9.58 -18.58
N TYR A 1352 40.53 10.19 -19.77
CA TYR A 1352 41.45 9.83 -20.85
C TYR A 1352 42.87 10.38 -20.69
N ILE A 1353 43.13 11.26 -19.71
CA ILE A 1353 44.47 11.84 -19.50
C ILE A 1353 45.52 10.75 -19.31
N SER A 1354 46.60 10.82 -20.07
CA SER A 1354 47.69 9.85 -19.95
C SER A 1354 48.46 10.03 -18.65
N LYS A 1355 49.18 8.98 -18.27
CA LYS A 1355 50.04 9.01 -17.09
C LYS A 1355 51.18 10.01 -17.25
N GLU A 1356 51.80 10.07 -18.44
CA GLU A 1356 52.88 10.98 -18.77
C GLU A 1356 52.42 12.45 -18.64
N GLN A 1357 51.21 12.75 -19.11
CA GLN A 1357 50.61 14.08 -18.98
C GLN A 1357 50.35 14.45 -17.51
N LEU A 1358 49.83 13.52 -16.70
CA LEU A 1358 49.64 13.73 -15.26
C LEU A 1358 50.95 14.04 -14.54
N LEU A 1359 52.04 13.33 -14.87
CA LEU A 1359 53.36 13.58 -14.27
C LEU A 1359 53.95 14.93 -14.70
N SER A 1360 53.62 15.41 -15.91
CA SER A 1360 54.06 16.71 -16.45
C SER A 1360 53.15 17.90 -16.12
N HIS A 1361 52.22 17.74 -15.17
CA HIS A 1361 51.23 18.77 -14.83
C HIS A 1361 51.87 20.10 -14.39
N LYS A 1362 51.18 21.21 -14.64
CA LYS A 1362 51.61 22.58 -14.26
C LYS A 1362 50.75 23.17 -13.13
N LEU A 1363 50.27 22.33 -12.23
CA LEU A 1363 49.44 22.78 -11.11
C LEU A 1363 50.30 23.51 -10.04
N PRO A 1364 49.75 24.51 -9.33
CA PRO A 1364 50.46 25.21 -8.27
C PRO A 1364 50.85 24.25 -7.12
N ALA A 1365 52.04 24.45 -6.55
CA ALA A 1365 52.57 23.62 -5.47
C ALA A 1365 51.62 23.57 -4.26
N ARG A 1366 51.32 22.36 -3.76
CA ARG A 1366 50.40 22.13 -2.64
C ARG A 1366 50.98 21.13 -1.64
N LEU A 1367 51.88 21.62 -0.80
CA LEU A 1367 52.59 20.83 0.21
C LEU A 1367 51.99 21.02 1.62
N VAL A 1368 51.97 19.96 2.42
CA VAL A 1368 51.42 19.96 3.79
C VAL A 1368 52.56 19.66 4.78
N ALA A 1369 52.80 20.55 5.75
CA ALA A 1369 54.00 20.55 6.60
C ALA A 1369 54.23 19.24 7.39
N ASP A 1370 53.17 18.51 7.75
CA ASP A 1370 53.24 17.31 8.59
C ASP A 1370 53.29 15.99 7.78
N GLN A 1371 53.24 16.05 6.45
CA GLN A 1371 53.27 14.86 5.59
C GLN A 1371 54.71 14.42 5.28
N LYS A 1372 55.26 13.49 6.07
CA LYS A 1372 56.51 12.79 5.71
C LYS A 1372 56.26 11.88 4.51
N THR A 1373 57.04 12.05 3.45
CA THR A 1373 56.89 11.34 2.17
C THR A 1373 58.23 11.27 1.45
N ASN A 1374 58.51 10.17 0.75
CA ASN A 1374 59.65 10.06 -0.17
C ASN A 1374 59.28 10.46 -1.60
N LEU A 1375 58.03 10.90 -1.82
CA LEU A 1375 57.55 11.30 -3.13
C LEU A 1375 58.14 12.66 -3.53
N PRO A 1376 58.47 12.87 -4.82
CA PRO A 1376 58.90 14.16 -5.33
C PRO A 1376 57.77 15.20 -5.24
N GLU A 1377 58.16 16.48 -5.20
CA GLU A 1377 57.26 17.62 -4.95
C GLU A 1377 56.06 17.67 -5.91
N TYR A 1378 56.28 17.36 -7.19
CA TYR A 1378 55.22 17.37 -8.21
C TYR A 1378 54.16 16.29 -7.93
N LEU A 1379 54.58 15.05 -7.63
CA LEU A 1379 53.64 13.98 -7.26
C LEU A 1379 52.90 14.31 -5.96
N GLN A 1380 53.59 14.87 -4.98
CA GLN A 1380 52.96 15.26 -3.72
C GLN A 1380 51.91 16.36 -3.92
N THR A 1381 52.22 17.36 -4.75
CA THR A 1381 51.30 18.43 -5.14
C THR A 1381 50.06 17.86 -5.84
N LEU A 1382 50.25 16.94 -6.79
CA LEU A 1382 49.15 16.32 -7.52
C LEU A 1382 48.25 15.51 -6.58
N LEU A 1383 48.82 14.69 -5.70
CA LEU A 1383 48.07 13.91 -4.71
C LEU A 1383 47.30 14.80 -3.73
N ASN A 1384 47.93 15.85 -3.19
CA ASN A 1384 47.29 16.78 -2.27
C ASN A 1384 46.21 17.64 -2.94
N THR A 1385 46.25 17.78 -4.26
CA THR A 1385 45.23 18.49 -5.03
C THR A 1385 44.05 17.58 -5.36
N LEU A 1386 44.32 16.37 -5.87
CA LEU A 1386 43.30 15.46 -6.38
C LEU A 1386 42.64 14.62 -5.29
N ALA A 1387 43.39 14.05 -4.33
CA ALA A 1387 42.81 13.15 -3.33
C ALA A 1387 41.62 13.75 -2.55
N PRO A 1388 41.68 15.03 -2.08
CA PRO A 1388 40.53 15.64 -1.41
C PRO A 1388 39.25 15.71 -2.25
N LEU A 1389 39.36 15.71 -3.58
CA LEU A 1389 38.21 15.76 -4.49
C LEU A 1389 37.39 14.45 -4.49
N LEU A 1390 37.90 13.36 -3.91
CA LEU A 1390 37.11 12.16 -3.63
C LEU A 1390 36.05 12.38 -2.55
N LEU A 1391 36.11 13.49 -1.78
CA LEU A 1391 35.03 13.94 -0.90
C LEU A 1391 34.05 14.92 -1.56
N PHE A 1392 34.34 15.37 -2.78
CA PHE A 1392 33.49 16.32 -3.48
C PHE A 1392 32.11 15.70 -3.73
N ARG A 1393 31.03 16.45 -3.47
CA ARG A 1393 29.63 15.97 -3.59
C ARG A 1393 29.16 15.91 -5.06
N ALA A 1394 30.07 15.53 -5.96
CA ALA A 1394 29.72 15.21 -7.33
C ALA A 1394 30.41 13.95 -7.85
N ARG A 1395 29.61 12.96 -8.28
CA ARG A 1395 30.07 11.67 -8.79
C ARG A 1395 31.01 11.80 -9.99
N PRO A 1396 30.75 12.66 -11.00
CA PRO A 1396 31.67 12.84 -12.12
C PRO A 1396 33.10 13.18 -11.67
N VAL A 1397 33.22 14.08 -10.68
CA VAL A 1397 34.51 14.50 -10.11
C VAL A 1397 35.17 13.32 -9.40
N GLN A 1398 34.43 12.63 -8.51
CA GLN A 1398 34.97 11.50 -7.76
C GLN A 1398 35.49 10.38 -8.69
N ILE A 1399 34.75 10.05 -9.75
CA ILE A 1399 35.14 9.01 -10.72
C ILE A 1399 36.35 9.43 -11.55
N ALA A 1400 36.38 10.66 -12.06
CA ALA A 1400 37.52 11.14 -12.85
C ALA A 1400 38.80 11.20 -12.02
N VAL A 1401 38.72 11.75 -10.82
CA VAL A 1401 39.82 11.81 -9.87
C VAL A 1401 40.31 10.41 -9.50
N TYR A 1402 39.40 9.47 -9.25
CA TYR A 1402 39.76 8.08 -9.04
C TYR A 1402 40.54 7.50 -10.22
N HIS A 1403 40.06 7.67 -11.47
CA HIS A 1403 40.76 7.15 -12.65
C HIS A 1403 42.13 7.78 -12.85
N MET A 1404 42.28 9.09 -12.63
CA MET A 1404 43.56 9.78 -12.69
C MET A 1404 44.54 9.26 -11.64
N LEU A 1405 44.10 9.14 -10.38
CA LEU A 1405 44.93 8.64 -9.28
C LEU A 1405 45.27 7.15 -9.47
N TYR A 1406 44.35 6.35 -9.99
CA TYR A 1406 44.54 4.92 -10.24
C TYR A 1406 45.72 4.65 -11.17
N LYS A 1407 45.93 5.50 -12.19
CA LYS A 1407 47.08 5.42 -13.11
C LYS A 1407 48.44 5.67 -12.42
N LEU A 1408 48.46 6.39 -11.30
CA LEU A 1408 49.66 6.73 -10.54
C LEU A 1408 49.99 5.72 -9.42
N MET A 1409 48.96 5.09 -8.84
CA MET A 1409 49.13 4.21 -7.66
C MET A 1409 50.24 3.15 -7.79
N PRO A 1410 50.45 2.49 -8.96
CA PRO A 1410 51.50 1.47 -9.08
C PRO A 1410 52.95 1.95 -8.97
N GLU A 1411 53.22 3.24 -9.19
CA GLU A 1411 54.59 3.78 -9.13
C GLU A 1411 55.01 4.24 -7.72
N LEU A 1412 54.04 4.66 -6.92
CA LEU A 1412 54.32 5.29 -5.62
C LEU A 1412 55.15 4.41 -4.68
N PRO A 1413 54.94 3.08 -4.58
CA PRO A 1413 55.76 2.23 -3.72
C PRO A 1413 57.25 2.18 -4.10
N GLN A 1414 57.62 2.48 -5.35
CA GLN A 1414 59.02 2.44 -5.80
C GLN A 1414 59.89 3.44 -5.04
N TYR A 1415 59.34 4.62 -4.72
CA TYR A 1415 60.06 5.66 -3.97
C TYR A 1415 60.38 5.23 -2.53
N ASP A 1416 59.53 4.42 -1.91
CA ASP A 1416 59.83 3.81 -0.61
C ASP A 1416 60.79 2.61 -0.74
N GLN A 1417 60.68 1.86 -1.84
CA GLN A 1417 61.55 0.71 -2.14
C GLN A 1417 63.01 1.12 -2.31
N ASP A 1418 63.27 2.26 -2.96
CA ASP A 1418 64.62 2.79 -3.17
C ASP A 1418 65.26 3.26 -1.85
N ASN A 1419 64.43 3.68 -0.89
CA ASN A 1419 64.85 4.12 0.44
C ASN A 1419 64.80 3.01 1.50
N LEU A 1420 64.59 1.74 1.13
CA LEU A 1420 64.40 0.68 2.13
C LEU A 1420 65.60 0.51 3.09
N LYS A 1421 66.81 0.85 2.63
CA LYS A 1421 68.04 0.79 3.42
C LYS A 1421 68.08 1.82 4.56
N SER A 1422 67.41 2.96 4.42
CA SER A 1422 67.42 4.00 5.46
C SER A 1422 66.56 3.66 6.67
N TYR A 1423 65.67 2.67 6.56
CA TYR A 1423 64.79 2.24 7.65
C TYR A 1423 65.40 1.16 8.56
N GLY A 1424 66.49 0.51 8.15
CA GLY A 1424 67.06 -0.65 8.86
C GLY A 1424 67.79 -0.34 10.17
N ASP A 1425 68.02 0.95 10.48
CA ASP A 1425 68.76 1.40 11.67
C ASP A 1425 67.87 1.74 12.88
N GLU A 1426 66.54 1.61 12.78
CA GLU A 1426 65.63 1.85 13.91
C GLU A 1426 65.37 0.56 14.71
N GLU A 1427 65.50 0.61 16.05
CA GLU A 1427 65.27 -0.53 16.95
C GLU A 1427 63.80 -1.00 16.99
N GLU A 1428 62.86 -0.15 16.57
CA GLU A 1428 61.46 -0.51 16.36
C GLU A 1428 61.22 -0.81 14.86
N GLU A 1429 60.52 -1.90 14.53
CA GLU A 1429 60.09 -2.18 13.15
C GLU A 1429 59.25 -0.98 12.62
N PRO A 1430 59.75 -0.19 11.67
CA PRO A 1430 59.13 1.09 11.34
C PRO A 1430 57.85 0.89 10.51
N ALA A 1431 56.70 1.33 11.03
CA ALA A 1431 55.44 1.27 10.29
C ALA A 1431 55.34 2.43 9.27
N LEU A 1432 55.52 2.12 7.99
CA LEU A 1432 55.35 3.09 6.89
C LEU A 1432 53.86 3.33 6.60
N SER A 1433 53.47 4.57 6.37
CA SER A 1433 52.10 4.89 5.95
C SER A 1433 51.96 4.79 4.43
N PRO A 1434 50.82 4.33 3.89
CA PRO A 1434 50.42 4.66 2.52
C PRO A 1434 50.39 6.19 2.30
N PRO A 1435 50.26 6.69 1.04
CA PRO A 1435 50.32 8.11 0.75
C PRO A 1435 49.43 8.95 1.69
N ALA A 1436 50.05 9.87 2.42
CA ALA A 1436 49.41 10.57 3.54
C ALA A 1436 48.11 11.29 3.15
N ALA A 1437 48.04 11.81 1.92
CA ALA A 1437 46.85 12.45 1.36
C ALA A 1437 45.63 11.50 1.32
N LEU A 1438 45.84 10.23 0.95
CA LEU A 1438 44.78 9.22 0.92
C LEU A 1438 44.40 8.79 2.35
N MET A 1439 45.36 8.70 3.27
CA MET A 1439 45.08 8.31 4.64
C MET A 1439 44.36 9.40 5.44
N SER A 1440 44.69 10.68 5.22
CA SER A 1440 43.96 11.80 5.81
C SER A 1440 42.52 11.87 5.30
N LEU A 1441 42.36 11.70 3.98
CA LEU A 1441 41.05 11.58 3.33
C LEU A 1441 40.24 10.42 3.90
N LEU A 1442 40.86 9.24 4.01
CA LEU A 1442 40.22 8.04 4.52
C LEU A 1442 39.70 8.24 5.95
N SER A 1443 40.48 8.89 6.82
CA SER A 1443 40.05 9.18 8.20
C SER A 1443 38.75 9.98 8.23
N ILE A 1444 38.65 11.02 7.39
CA ILE A 1444 37.43 11.85 7.28
C ILE A 1444 36.26 11.02 6.75
N GLN A 1445 36.49 10.21 5.71
CA GLN A 1445 35.47 9.36 5.11
C GLN A 1445 34.99 8.27 6.08
N GLU A 1446 35.88 7.70 6.91
CA GLU A 1446 35.52 6.74 7.96
C GLU A 1446 34.56 7.36 8.98
N ASP A 1447 34.82 8.57 9.45
CA ASP A 1447 33.95 9.27 10.40
C ASP A 1447 32.58 9.61 9.79
N LEU A 1448 32.55 10.04 8.53
CA LEU A 1448 31.30 10.26 7.79
C LEU A 1448 30.51 8.96 7.62
N LEU A 1449 31.17 7.85 7.31
CA LEU A 1449 30.50 6.58 7.12
C LEU A 1449 29.98 5.97 8.42
N GLU A 1450 30.59 6.23 9.57
CA GLU A 1450 30.02 5.81 10.85
C GLU A 1450 28.72 6.57 11.17
N ASN A 1451 28.56 7.81 10.71
CA ASN A 1451 27.28 8.52 10.82
C ASN A 1451 26.19 7.89 9.93
N VAL A 1452 26.55 7.36 8.76
CA VAL A 1452 25.62 6.71 7.82
C VAL A 1452 25.33 5.25 8.20
N LEU A 1453 26.35 4.50 8.65
CA LEU A 1453 26.32 3.04 8.79
C LEU A 1453 26.43 2.54 10.24
N GLY A 1454 26.81 3.39 11.20
CA GLY A 1454 27.18 2.98 12.56
C GLY A 1454 26.06 2.29 13.34
N CYS A 1455 24.80 2.65 13.09
CA CYS A 1455 23.63 2.03 13.71
C CYS A 1455 23.23 0.68 13.10
N ILE A 1456 23.83 0.27 11.98
CA ILE A 1456 23.46 -0.97 11.29
C ILE A 1456 24.41 -2.12 11.70
N PRO A 1457 23.89 -3.21 12.30
CA PRO A 1457 24.71 -4.37 12.64
C PRO A 1457 25.06 -5.20 11.39
N VAL A 1458 26.21 -5.87 11.43
CA VAL A 1458 26.63 -6.80 10.37
C VAL A 1458 25.58 -7.91 10.17
N GLY A 1459 25.23 -8.13 8.91
CA GLY A 1459 24.17 -9.05 8.48
C GLY A 1459 22.82 -8.37 8.20
N GLN A 1460 22.73 -7.05 8.41
CA GLN A 1460 21.68 -6.20 7.85
C GLN A 1460 22.29 -5.30 6.77
N ILE A 1461 21.54 -5.06 5.69
CA ILE A 1461 22.03 -4.37 4.49
C ILE A 1461 21.36 -3.01 4.39
N VAL A 1462 22.15 -2.00 4.04
CA VAL A 1462 21.69 -0.64 3.80
C VAL A 1462 21.59 -0.40 2.30
N THR A 1463 20.40 0.03 1.85
CA THR A 1463 20.21 0.51 0.48
C THR A 1463 20.41 2.02 0.45
N ILE A 1464 21.45 2.48 -0.24
CA ILE A 1464 21.77 3.91 -0.36
C ILE A 1464 21.05 4.48 -1.59
N LYS A 1465 20.32 5.58 -1.40
CA LYS A 1465 19.59 6.26 -2.49
C LYS A 1465 20.58 6.82 -3.52
N PRO A 1466 20.47 6.47 -4.81
CA PRO A 1466 21.31 7.03 -5.86
C PRO A 1466 21.31 8.56 -5.88
N LEU A 1467 22.47 9.17 -6.18
CA LEU A 1467 22.68 10.63 -6.27
C LEU A 1467 22.43 11.42 -4.97
N SER A 1468 22.23 10.75 -3.83
CA SER A 1468 22.18 11.41 -2.52
C SER A 1468 23.58 11.83 -2.03
N GLU A 1469 23.62 12.66 -0.98
CA GLU A 1469 24.90 12.99 -0.33
C GLU A 1469 25.58 11.74 0.24
N ASP A 1470 24.82 10.86 0.89
CA ASP A 1470 25.30 9.58 1.41
C ASP A 1470 25.88 8.69 0.31
N PHE A 1471 25.28 8.72 -0.90
CA PHE A 1471 25.82 8.03 -2.06
C PHE A 1471 27.22 8.53 -2.43
N CYS A 1472 27.43 9.84 -2.44
CA CYS A 1472 28.75 10.43 -2.72
C CYS A 1472 29.77 10.09 -1.61
N TYR A 1473 29.38 10.13 -0.34
CA TYR A 1473 30.30 9.76 0.76
C TYR A 1473 30.76 8.32 0.66
N VAL A 1474 29.82 7.39 0.41
CA VAL A 1474 30.13 5.97 0.29
C VAL A 1474 30.89 5.65 -1.00
N LEU A 1475 30.54 6.29 -2.12
CA LEU A 1475 31.30 6.16 -3.37
C LEU A 1475 32.76 6.58 -3.17
N GLY A 1476 32.97 7.80 -2.66
CA GLY A 1476 34.30 8.34 -2.39
C GLY A 1476 35.12 7.43 -1.48
N TYR A 1477 34.53 6.91 -0.40
CA TYR A 1477 35.19 5.98 0.52
C TYR A 1477 35.65 4.68 -0.16
N LEU A 1478 34.77 4.05 -0.96
CA LEU A 1478 35.09 2.81 -1.65
C LEU A 1478 36.16 3.02 -2.74
N LEU A 1479 36.12 4.16 -3.44
CA LEU A 1479 37.15 4.55 -4.42
C LEU A 1479 38.50 4.79 -3.75
N THR A 1480 38.54 5.49 -2.60
CA THR A 1480 39.77 5.65 -1.79
C THR A 1480 40.36 4.30 -1.42
N TRP A 1481 39.56 3.37 -0.93
CA TRP A 1481 40.03 2.01 -0.60
C TRP A 1481 40.54 1.25 -1.83
N LYS A 1482 39.87 1.39 -2.98
CA LYS A 1482 40.33 0.77 -4.21
C LYS A 1482 41.70 1.32 -4.65
N LEU A 1483 41.96 2.61 -4.48
CA LEU A 1483 43.28 3.22 -4.70
C LEU A 1483 44.34 2.68 -3.73
N ILE A 1484 44.01 2.63 -2.42
CA ILE A 1484 44.91 2.08 -1.40
C ILE A 1484 45.25 0.61 -1.71
N LEU A 1485 44.26 -0.23 -2.03
CA LEU A 1485 44.51 -1.63 -2.36
C LEU A 1485 45.35 -1.79 -3.64
N THR A 1486 45.16 -0.90 -4.63
CA THR A 1486 45.99 -0.87 -5.84
C THR A 1486 47.44 -0.49 -5.53
N PHE A 1487 47.65 0.49 -4.64
CA PHE A 1487 48.97 0.85 -4.11
C PHE A 1487 49.64 -0.34 -3.39
N PHE A 1488 48.90 -1.05 -2.54
CA PHE A 1488 49.39 -2.26 -1.86
C PHE A 1488 49.77 -3.38 -2.83
N LYS A 1489 48.96 -3.60 -3.86
CA LYS A 1489 49.22 -4.61 -4.89
C LYS A 1489 50.55 -4.37 -5.62
N ALA A 1490 50.93 -3.11 -5.85
CA ALA A 1490 52.19 -2.78 -6.51
C ALA A 1490 53.43 -2.84 -5.58
N ALA A 1491 53.25 -2.78 -4.27
CA ALA A 1491 54.35 -2.83 -3.30
C ALA A 1491 55.01 -4.21 -3.20
N SER A 1492 56.30 -4.25 -2.85
CA SER A 1492 57.03 -5.51 -2.55
C SER A 1492 56.53 -6.17 -1.27
N SER A 1493 56.86 -7.44 -1.03
CA SER A 1493 56.43 -8.16 0.18
C SER A 1493 56.92 -7.52 1.48
N GLN A 1494 58.13 -6.94 1.48
CA GLN A 1494 58.68 -6.19 2.61
C GLN A 1494 57.90 -4.90 2.85
N LEU A 1495 57.66 -4.09 1.82
CA LEU A 1495 56.89 -2.85 1.94
C LEU A 1495 55.43 -3.11 2.36
N ARG A 1496 54.77 -4.12 1.78
CA ARG A 1496 53.43 -4.54 2.19
C ARG A 1496 53.36 -4.87 3.68
N ALA A 1497 54.40 -5.48 4.25
CA ALA A 1497 54.46 -5.76 5.69
C ALA A 1497 54.48 -4.45 6.52
N LEU A 1498 55.33 -3.49 6.13
CA LEU A 1498 55.44 -2.18 6.81
C LEU A 1498 54.13 -1.37 6.70
N TYR A 1499 53.52 -1.31 5.51
CA TYR A 1499 52.21 -0.67 5.32
C TYR A 1499 51.08 -1.38 6.08
N SER A 1500 51.14 -2.72 6.18
CA SER A 1500 50.16 -3.50 6.95
C SER A 1500 50.23 -3.19 8.45
N MET A 1501 51.43 -2.90 8.99
CA MET A 1501 51.59 -2.45 10.38
C MET A 1501 50.89 -1.12 10.62
N TYR A 1502 50.98 -0.18 9.66
CA TYR A 1502 50.26 1.09 9.73
C TYR A 1502 48.73 0.88 9.74
N LEU A 1503 48.18 0.12 8.78
CA LEU A 1503 46.74 -0.20 8.75
C LEU A 1503 46.26 -0.92 10.01
N ARG A 1504 47.11 -1.74 10.63
CA ARG A 1504 46.82 -2.39 11.91
C ARG A 1504 46.76 -1.38 13.06
N LYS A 1505 47.67 -0.39 13.07
CA LYS A 1505 47.69 0.69 14.07
C LYS A 1505 46.45 1.57 13.97
N THR A 1506 46.01 1.92 12.75
CA THR A 1506 44.82 2.75 12.53
C THR A 1506 43.50 2.00 12.68
N LYS A 1507 43.53 0.65 12.60
CA LYS A 1507 42.36 -0.24 12.54
C LYS A 1507 41.44 0.05 11.33
N SER A 1508 41.90 0.80 10.34
CA SER A 1508 41.11 1.18 9.16
C SER A 1508 40.57 -0.02 8.40
N LEU A 1509 41.36 -1.09 8.27
CA LEU A 1509 40.92 -2.33 7.63
C LEU A 1509 39.73 -2.97 8.36
N ASN A 1510 39.70 -2.92 9.69
CA ASN A 1510 38.59 -3.48 10.46
C ASN A 1510 37.31 -2.70 10.18
N LYS A 1511 37.39 -1.36 10.17
CA LYS A 1511 36.26 -0.48 9.82
C LYS A 1511 35.76 -0.78 8.41
N LEU A 1512 36.67 -0.89 7.43
CA LEU A 1512 36.34 -1.31 6.07
C LEU A 1512 35.54 -2.61 6.05
N LEU A 1513 36.03 -3.67 6.68
CA LEU A 1513 35.38 -4.97 6.65
C LEU A 1513 33.97 -4.90 7.26
N TYR A 1514 33.77 -4.15 8.35
CA TYR A 1514 32.43 -3.90 8.86
C TYR A 1514 31.54 -3.15 7.87
N HIS A 1515 32.04 -2.07 7.25
CA HIS A 1515 31.29 -1.29 6.25
C HIS A 1515 30.91 -2.14 5.03
N LEU A 1516 31.84 -2.94 4.49
CA LEU A 1516 31.59 -3.78 3.33
C LEU A 1516 30.46 -4.78 3.60
N PHE A 1517 30.42 -5.42 4.76
CA PHE A 1517 29.33 -6.36 5.11
C PHE A 1517 28.00 -5.68 5.47
N ARG A 1518 27.95 -4.34 5.55
CA ARG A 1518 26.72 -3.54 5.65
C ARG A 1518 26.23 -3.04 4.27
N LEU A 1519 27.13 -2.98 3.27
CA LEU A 1519 26.87 -2.47 1.92
C LEU A 1519 26.69 -3.58 0.88
N MET A 1520 27.36 -4.73 1.03
CA MET A 1520 27.24 -5.85 0.11
C MET A 1520 25.87 -6.54 0.23
N PRO A 1521 25.22 -6.90 -0.88
CA PRO A 1521 23.92 -7.54 -0.88
C PRO A 1521 24.00 -8.99 -0.40
N GLU A 1522 22.91 -9.53 0.15
CA GLU A 1522 22.86 -10.92 0.65
C GLU A 1522 23.05 -11.94 -0.48
N ASN A 1523 22.54 -11.60 -1.67
CA ASN A 1523 22.74 -12.31 -2.92
C ASN A 1523 23.38 -11.36 -3.95
N PRO A 1524 24.70 -11.44 -4.18
CA PRO A 1524 25.44 -10.60 -5.11
C PRO A 1524 25.33 -11.08 -6.56
N THR A 1525 24.11 -11.35 -7.03
CA THR A 1525 23.80 -11.79 -8.40
C THR A 1525 23.30 -10.63 -9.25
N TYR A 1526 23.69 -10.58 -10.52
CA TYR A 1526 23.09 -9.64 -11.49
C TYR A 1526 21.61 -9.98 -11.69
N ALA A 1527 20.70 -9.09 -11.27
CA ALA A 1527 19.26 -9.33 -11.30
C ALA A 1527 18.70 -9.48 -12.74
N GLU A 1528 19.40 -8.95 -13.74
CA GLU A 1528 18.97 -9.02 -15.14
C GLU A 1528 19.19 -10.41 -15.77
N THR A 1529 20.05 -11.25 -15.20
CA THR A 1529 20.35 -12.59 -15.72
C THR A 1529 19.59 -13.72 -15.02
N ALA A 1530 18.43 -13.44 -14.41
CA ALA A 1530 17.52 -14.50 -13.99
C ALA A 1530 16.84 -15.20 -15.20
N VAL A 1531 17.00 -14.64 -16.40
CA VAL A 1531 16.44 -15.14 -17.65
C VAL A 1531 17.60 -15.50 -18.57
N GLU A 1532 17.68 -16.77 -18.96
CA GLU A 1532 18.50 -17.36 -20.06
C GLU A 1532 19.93 -17.89 -19.74
N VAL A 1533 20.09 -19.18 -20.10
CA VAL A 1533 21.30 -20.04 -20.20
C VAL A 1533 21.72 -20.81 -18.92
N PRO A 1534 21.21 -22.05 -18.69
CA PRO A 1534 21.50 -22.88 -17.52
C PRO A 1534 22.93 -23.46 -17.44
N ASN A 1535 23.80 -23.18 -18.41
CA ASN A 1535 25.14 -23.80 -18.52
C ASN A 1535 26.30 -22.85 -18.22
N LYS A 1536 26.04 -21.66 -17.66
CA LYS A 1536 27.08 -20.77 -17.14
C LYS A 1536 26.81 -20.49 -15.68
N ASP A 1537 27.86 -20.55 -14.87
CA ASP A 1537 27.81 -20.09 -13.47
C ASP A 1537 27.15 -18.70 -13.43
N PRO A 1538 26.18 -18.46 -12.52
CA PRO A 1538 25.46 -17.20 -12.49
C PRO A 1538 26.45 -16.05 -12.31
N LYS A 1539 26.34 -15.05 -13.18
CA LYS A 1539 27.18 -13.86 -13.10
C LYS A 1539 26.95 -13.16 -11.77
N THR A 1540 28.02 -13.03 -10.99
CA THR A 1540 28.00 -12.34 -9.70
C THR A 1540 28.83 -11.07 -9.76
N PHE A 1541 28.67 -10.20 -8.77
CA PHE A 1541 29.52 -9.03 -8.59
C PHE A 1541 30.99 -9.37 -8.30
N PHE A 1542 31.32 -10.64 -8.05
CA PHE A 1542 32.69 -11.13 -7.87
C PHE A 1542 33.31 -11.71 -9.15
N THR A 1543 32.49 -12.04 -10.14
CA THR A 1543 32.95 -12.59 -11.44
C THR A 1543 32.98 -11.53 -12.53
N GLU A 1544 32.11 -10.52 -12.47
CA GLU A 1544 32.06 -9.41 -13.44
C GLU A 1544 32.82 -8.18 -12.94
N GLU A 1545 33.49 -7.48 -13.85
CA GLU A 1545 34.20 -6.23 -13.57
C GLU A 1545 33.24 -5.04 -13.64
N LEU A 1546 33.35 -4.12 -12.68
CA LEU A 1546 32.58 -2.88 -12.66
C LEU A 1546 33.31 -1.80 -13.47
N GLN A 1547 32.71 -1.40 -14.60
CA GLN A 1547 33.14 -0.22 -15.35
C GLN A 1547 32.48 1.04 -14.79
N LEU A 1548 33.28 1.95 -14.24
CA LEU A 1548 32.79 3.21 -13.69
C LEU A 1548 32.73 4.27 -14.80
N SER A 1549 31.63 4.31 -15.54
CA SER A 1549 31.32 5.34 -16.55
C SER A 1549 30.71 6.59 -15.92
N ILE A 1550 31.06 7.79 -16.39
CA ILE A 1550 30.57 9.04 -15.82
C ILE A 1550 29.13 9.34 -16.25
N ARG A 1551 28.74 9.10 -17.52
CA ARG A 1551 27.38 9.40 -18.00
C ARG A 1551 26.36 8.30 -17.73
N GLU A 1552 26.79 7.06 -17.52
CA GLU A 1552 25.86 5.94 -17.36
C GLU A 1552 25.06 6.04 -16.05
N THR A 1553 23.73 6.11 -16.18
CA THR A 1553 22.80 6.26 -15.05
C THR A 1553 21.94 5.02 -14.76
N THR A 1554 21.88 4.07 -15.68
CA THR A 1554 21.06 2.84 -15.58
C THR A 1554 21.50 1.95 -14.43
N MET A 1555 22.82 1.78 -14.25
CA MET A 1555 23.42 0.90 -13.26
C MET A 1555 23.61 1.53 -11.87
N LEU A 1556 23.19 2.80 -11.67
CA LEU A 1556 23.42 3.53 -10.42
C LEU A 1556 22.94 2.82 -9.15
N PRO A 1557 21.75 2.20 -9.12
CA PRO A 1557 21.28 1.45 -7.95
C PRO A 1557 22.22 0.31 -7.53
N TYR A 1558 23.00 -0.24 -8.46
CA TYR A 1558 23.90 -1.38 -8.24
C TYR A 1558 25.38 -0.98 -8.07
N HIS A 1559 25.75 0.26 -8.37
CA HIS A 1559 27.13 0.73 -8.31
C HIS A 1559 27.78 0.53 -6.93
N ILE A 1560 27.16 0.98 -5.84
CA ILE A 1560 27.71 0.85 -4.49
C ILE A 1560 27.80 -0.64 -4.06
N PRO A 1561 26.74 -1.45 -4.20
CA PRO A 1561 26.82 -2.90 -3.96
C PRO A 1561 27.95 -3.60 -4.72
N HIS A 1562 28.09 -3.36 -6.02
CA HIS A 1562 29.11 -4.01 -6.86
C HIS A 1562 30.50 -3.51 -6.50
N LEU A 1563 30.67 -2.20 -6.25
CA LEU A 1563 31.95 -1.64 -5.82
C LEU A 1563 32.37 -2.17 -4.44
N ALA A 1564 31.44 -2.35 -3.49
CA ALA A 1564 31.70 -2.97 -2.21
C ALA A 1564 32.17 -4.42 -2.36
N CYS A 1565 31.51 -5.21 -3.22
CA CYS A 1565 31.96 -6.57 -3.55
C CYS A 1565 33.37 -6.57 -4.19
N SER A 1566 33.64 -5.64 -5.11
CA SER A 1566 34.95 -5.50 -5.77
C SER A 1566 36.05 -5.18 -4.74
N VAL A 1567 35.82 -4.22 -3.84
CA VAL A 1567 36.76 -3.86 -2.77
C VAL A 1567 36.96 -5.03 -1.80
N TYR A 1568 35.91 -5.78 -1.44
CA TYR A 1568 36.04 -6.96 -0.58
C TYR A 1568 36.90 -8.05 -1.23
N HIS A 1569 36.66 -8.33 -2.52
CA HIS A 1569 37.44 -9.30 -3.29
C HIS A 1569 38.92 -8.89 -3.38
N MET A 1570 39.22 -7.62 -3.69
CA MET A 1570 40.59 -7.09 -3.68
C MET A 1570 41.23 -7.23 -2.31
N THR A 1571 40.50 -6.91 -1.24
CA THR A 1571 41.00 -7.01 0.14
C THR A 1571 41.35 -8.44 0.53
N LEU A 1572 40.50 -9.42 0.16
CA LEU A 1572 40.78 -10.84 0.39
C LEU A 1572 41.98 -11.34 -0.42
N LYS A 1573 42.15 -10.85 -1.65
CA LYS A 1573 43.23 -11.25 -2.54
C LYS A 1573 44.59 -10.67 -2.13
N ASP A 1574 44.65 -9.38 -1.84
CA ASP A 1574 45.90 -8.66 -1.64
C ASP A 1574 46.32 -8.59 -0.16
N LEU A 1575 45.37 -8.72 0.79
CA LEU A 1575 45.63 -8.69 2.24
C LEU A 1575 45.03 -9.88 3.03
N PRO A 1576 45.15 -11.14 2.54
CA PRO A 1576 44.48 -12.30 3.15
C PRO A 1576 44.85 -12.53 4.62
N ALA A 1577 46.11 -12.32 5.01
CA ALA A 1577 46.54 -12.54 6.39
C ALA A 1577 45.90 -11.55 7.36
N MET A 1578 45.74 -10.29 6.97
CA MET A 1578 45.10 -9.28 7.80
C MET A 1578 43.60 -9.55 7.95
N VAL A 1579 42.92 -9.97 6.87
CA VAL A 1579 41.51 -10.35 6.93
C VAL A 1579 41.31 -11.55 7.85
N ARG A 1580 42.19 -12.55 7.80
CA ARG A 1580 42.17 -13.69 8.74
C ARG A 1580 42.34 -13.26 10.20
N LEU A 1581 43.27 -12.35 10.48
CA LEU A 1581 43.47 -11.82 11.83
C LEU A 1581 42.21 -11.12 12.36
N TRP A 1582 41.60 -10.25 11.55
CA TRP A 1582 40.34 -9.59 11.89
C TRP A 1582 39.20 -10.61 12.10
N TRP A 1583 39.02 -11.54 11.15
CA TRP A 1583 37.96 -12.55 11.19
C TRP A 1583 38.06 -13.41 12.44
N ASN A 1584 39.26 -13.91 12.78
CA ASN A 1584 39.49 -14.69 14.00
C ASN A 1584 39.28 -13.89 15.30
N SER A 1585 39.44 -12.56 15.25
CA SER A 1585 39.17 -11.66 16.39
C SER A 1585 37.72 -11.17 16.46
N SER A 1586 36.90 -11.48 15.46
CA SER A 1586 35.51 -11.01 15.37
C SER A 1586 34.57 -11.80 16.27
N GLU A 1587 33.46 -11.18 16.65
CA GLU A 1587 32.38 -11.84 17.38
C GLU A 1587 31.78 -13.02 16.61
N LYS A 1588 31.25 -14.02 17.33
CA LYS A 1588 30.75 -15.28 16.75
C LYS A 1588 29.70 -15.10 15.65
N ARG A 1589 28.88 -14.05 15.75
CA ARG A 1589 27.87 -13.71 14.72
C ARG A 1589 28.55 -13.28 13.42
N VAL A 1590 29.41 -12.27 13.47
CA VAL A 1590 30.19 -11.76 12.32
C VAL A 1590 31.05 -12.88 11.73
N PHE A 1591 31.75 -13.63 12.58
CA PHE A 1591 32.58 -14.77 12.19
C PHE A 1591 31.83 -15.74 11.25
N ASN A 1592 30.61 -16.14 11.63
CA ASN A 1592 29.80 -17.09 10.85
C ASN A 1592 29.21 -16.47 9.57
N ILE A 1593 28.84 -15.18 9.59
CA ILE A 1593 28.31 -14.47 8.42
C ILE A 1593 29.38 -14.36 7.36
N VAL A 1594 30.57 -13.88 7.75
CA VAL A 1594 31.73 -13.72 6.88
C VAL A 1594 32.14 -15.07 6.28
N ASP A 1595 32.24 -16.12 7.11
CA ASP A 1595 32.63 -17.46 6.66
C ASP A 1595 31.65 -18.02 5.62
N ARG A 1596 30.35 -17.95 5.91
CA ARG A 1596 29.31 -18.45 5.00
C ARG A 1596 29.28 -17.68 3.68
N PHE A 1597 29.33 -16.35 3.75
CA PHE A 1597 29.25 -15.48 2.59
C PHE A 1597 30.47 -15.67 1.67
N THR A 1598 31.68 -15.65 2.26
CA THR A 1598 32.94 -15.84 1.52
C THR A 1598 33.02 -17.23 0.90
N SER A 1599 32.70 -18.28 1.67
CA SER A 1599 32.69 -19.67 1.18
C SER A 1599 31.77 -19.87 -0.02
N LYS A 1600 30.63 -19.18 -0.02
CA LYS A 1600 29.59 -19.34 -1.05
C LYS A 1600 29.92 -18.58 -2.33
N TYR A 1601 30.39 -17.33 -2.24
CA TYR A 1601 30.47 -16.44 -3.39
C TYR A 1601 31.89 -16.08 -3.84
N VAL A 1602 32.89 -16.16 -2.95
CA VAL A 1602 34.24 -15.63 -3.22
C VAL A 1602 35.31 -16.72 -3.25
N SER A 1603 35.20 -17.74 -2.39
CA SER A 1603 36.25 -18.75 -2.22
C SER A 1603 36.55 -19.55 -3.48
N SER A 1604 35.54 -19.89 -4.28
CA SER A 1604 35.74 -20.58 -5.56
C SER A 1604 36.51 -19.71 -6.55
N VAL A 1605 36.15 -18.43 -6.66
CA VAL A 1605 36.78 -17.45 -7.55
C VAL A 1605 38.25 -17.25 -7.20
N LEU A 1606 38.56 -16.99 -5.93
CA LEU A 1606 39.94 -16.77 -5.47
C LEU A 1606 40.79 -18.04 -5.54
N SER A 1607 40.21 -19.20 -5.18
CA SER A 1607 40.94 -20.48 -5.31
C SER A 1607 41.31 -20.76 -6.76
N PHE A 1608 40.39 -20.51 -7.69
CA PHE A 1608 40.64 -20.68 -9.12
C PHE A 1608 41.73 -19.73 -9.62
N GLN A 1609 41.69 -18.45 -9.24
CA GLN A 1609 42.72 -17.47 -9.61
C GLN A 1609 44.10 -17.87 -9.06
N GLU A 1610 44.19 -18.28 -7.80
CA GLU A 1610 45.47 -18.67 -7.18
C GLU A 1610 46.07 -19.89 -7.86
N ILE A 1611 45.27 -20.95 -8.08
CA ILE A 1611 45.69 -22.15 -8.80
C ILE A 1611 46.10 -21.82 -10.24
N SER A 1612 45.33 -20.98 -10.94
CA SER A 1612 45.64 -20.59 -12.32
C SER A 1612 46.95 -19.81 -12.40
N SER A 1613 47.25 -18.97 -11.40
CA SER A 1613 48.52 -18.24 -11.31
C SER A 1613 49.71 -19.19 -11.19
N VAL A 1614 49.55 -20.31 -10.46
CA VAL A 1614 50.56 -21.37 -10.35
C VAL A 1614 50.71 -22.13 -11.67
N GLN A 1615 49.61 -22.45 -12.36
CA GLN A 1615 49.64 -23.15 -13.65
C GLN A 1615 50.30 -22.32 -14.76
N THR A 1616 50.10 -21.00 -14.73
CA THR A 1616 50.62 -20.05 -15.72
C THR A 1616 52.00 -19.48 -15.36
N SER A 1617 52.51 -19.78 -14.15
CA SER A 1617 53.81 -19.29 -13.70
C SER A 1617 54.94 -19.82 -14.58
N THR A 1618 55.81 -18.91 -15.02
CA THR A 1618 57.04 -19.21 -15.77
C THR A 1618 58.24 -19.50 -14.87
N GLN A 1619 58.05 -19.47 -13.55
CA GLN A 1619 59.12 -19.65 -12.58
C GLN A 1619 59.55 -21.13 -12.51
N LEU A 1620 60.73 -21.42 -13.09
CA LEU A 1620 61.32 -22.76 -13.11
C LEU A 1620 62.22 -22.98 -11.88
N PHE A 1621 62.05 -24.13 -11.25
CA PHE A 1621 62.86 -24.54 -10.11
C PHE A 1621 63.77 -25.72 -10.48
N ASN A 1622 65.09 -25.54 -10.41
CA ASN A 1622 66.03 -26.65 -10.64
C ASN A 1622 65.84 -27.76 -9.60
N GLY A 1623 65.52 -28.97 -10.06
CA GLY A 1623 65.26 -30.13 -9.20
C GLY A 1623 63.88 -30.15 -8.55
N MET A 1624 62.95 -29.25 -8.90
CA MET A 1624 61.57 -29.26 -8.40
C MET A 1624 60.56 -29.07 -9.53
N THR A 1625 59.53 -29.91 -9.54
CA THR A 1625 58.39 -29.77 -10.46
C THR A 1625 57.15 -29.38 -9.68
N VAL A 1626 56.40 -28.39 -10.16
CA VAL A 1626 55.17 -27.90 -9.51
C VAL A 1626 53.99 -28.17 -10.44
N LYS A 1627 52.95 -28.82 -9.91
CA LYS A 1627 51.71 -29.12 -10.64
C LYS A 1627 50.52 -28.70 -9.80
N ALA A 1628 49.64 -27.86 -10.36
CA ALA A 1628 48.44 -27.40 -9.67
C ALA A 1628 47.18 -28.08 -10.24
N ARG A 1629 46.31 -28.54 -9.34
CA ARG A 1629 45.07 -29.27 -9.62
C ARG A 1629 43.88 -28.39 -9.22
N ALA A 1630 43.20 -27.83 -10.21
CA ALA A 1630 42.07 -26.91 -9.98
C ALA A 1630 40.88 -27.59 -9.29
N THR A 1631 40.59 -28.84 -9.61
CA THR A 1631 39.44 -29.59 -9.07
C THR A 1631 39.56 -29.85 -7.57
N THR A 1632 40.74 -30.23 -7.08
CA THR A 1632 40.98 -30.47 -5.65
C THR A 1632 41.49 -29.25 -4.89
N ARG A 1633 41.76 -28.12 -5.59
CA ARG A 1633 42.37 -26.90 -5.04
C ARG A 1633 43.72 -27.18 -4.38
N GLU A 1634 44.52 -28.03 -5.02
CA GLU A 1634 45.80 -28.50 -4.49
C GLU A 1634 46.96 -28.12 -5.41
N VAL A 1635 48.09 -27.75 -4.82
CA VAL A 1635 49.37 -27.57 -5.50
C VAL A 1635 50.33 -28.65 -5.01
N MET A 1636 50.83 -29.47 -5.93
CA MET A 1636 51.79 -30.53 -5.68
C MET A 1636 53.17 -30.08 -6.14
N ALA A 1637 54.12 -29.95 -5.22
CA ALA A 1637 55.51 -29.70 -5.51
C ALA A 1637 56.32 -30.98 -5.26
N THR A 1638 57.02 -31.46 -6.27
CA THR A 1638 57.81 -32.68 -6.25
C THR A 1638 59.27 -32.32 -6.46
N TYR A 1639 60.06 -32.44 -5.41
CA TYR A 1639 61.49 -32.17 -5.40
C TYR A 1639 62.29 -33.47 -5.52
N THR A 1640 63.23 -33.50 -6.46
CA THR A 1640 64.03 -34.67 -6.83
C THR A 1640 65.51 -34.40 -6.63
N ILE A 1641 66.16 -35.19 -5.78
CA ILE A 1641 67.63 -35.29 -5.67
C ILE A 1641 67.99 -36.75 -5.88
N GLU A 1642 68.87 -37.03 -6.85
CA GLU A 1642 69.29 -38.39 -7.22
C GLU A 1642 68.05 -39.29 -7.46
N ASP A 1643 67.97 -40.43 -6.76
CA ASP A 1643 66.85 -41.38 -6.87
C ASP A 1643 65.71 -41.09 -5.88
N ILE A 1644 65.73 -39.94 -5.19
CA ILE A 1644 64.80 -39.65 -4.10
C ILE A 1644 63.88 -38.48 -4.43
N VAL A 1645 62.58 -38.75 -4.22
CA VAL A 1645 61.48 -37.84 -4.48
C VAL A 1645 60.86 -37.39 -3.16
N ILE A 1646 60.79 -36.08 -2.95
CA ILE A 1646 60.07 -35.42 -1.86
C ILE A 1646 58.83 -34.77 -2.46
N GLU A 1647 57.66 -35.23 -2.06
CA GLU A 1647 56.38 -34.65 -2.48
C GLU A 1647 55.82 -33.77 -1.36
N LEU A 1648 55.35 -32.59 -1.74
CA LEU A 1648 54.69 -31.61 -0.89
C LEU A 1648 53.35 -31.24 -1.54
N ILE A 1649 52.27 -31.28 -0.77
CA ILE A 1649 50.92 -31.00 -1.21
C ILE A 1649 50.39 -29.82 -0.40
N ILE A 1650 50.08 -28.72 -1.07
CA ILE A 1650 49.46 -27.53 -0.49
C ILE A 1650 47.99 -27.55 -0.88
N GLN A 1651 47.10 -27.69 0.11
CA GLN A 1651 45.65 -27.72 -0.11
C GLN A 1651 45.01 -26.43 0.38
N LEU A 1652 44.26 -25.78 -0.51
CA LEU A 1652 43.48 -24.60 -0.16
C LEU A 1652 42.15 -25.03 0.49
N PRO A 1653 41.74 -24.40 1.61
CA PRO A 1653 40.50 -24.74 2.30
C PRO A 1653 39.25 -24.38 1.48
N SER A 1654 38.11 -24.96 1.83
CA SER A 1654 36.83 -24.68 1.17
C SER A 1654 36.40 -23.22 1.27
N ASN A 1655 36.77 -22.55 2.37
CA ASN A 1655 36.53 -21.14 2.69
C ASN A 1655 37.76 -20.24 2.45
N TYR A 1656 38.63 -20.60 1.51
CA TYR A 1656 39.83 -19.81 1.16
C TYR A 1656 39.47 -18.36 0.79
N PRO A 1657 40.24 -17.34 1.24
CA PRO A 1657 41.47 -17.43 2.02
C PRO A 1657 41.27 -17.36 3.55
N LEU A 1658 40.06 -17.47 4.08
CA LEU A 1658 39.82 -17.35 5.53
C LEU A 1658 40.42 -18.53 6.31
N GLY A 1659 40.19 -19.76 5.84
CA GLY A 1659 40.76 -20.96 6.44
C GLY A 1659 42.29 -21.01 6.35
N SER A 1660 42.90 -21.80 7.22
CA SER A 1660 44.35 -22.06 7.16
C SER A 1660 44.67 -23.02 6.01
N ILE A 1661 45.78 -22.76 5.31
CA ILE A 1661 46.27 -23.61 4.23
C ILE A 1661 46.93 -24.85 4.83
N ILE A 1662 46.53 -26.03 4.34
CA ILE A 1662 47.08 -27.30 4.80
C ILE A 1662 48.30 -27.64 3.93
N VAL A 1663 49.43 -27.91 4.57
CA VAL A 1663 50.66 -28.33 3.89
C VAL A 1663 51.01 -29.74 4.35
N GLU A 1664 50.78 -30.71 3.48
CA GLU A 1664 51.13 -32.12 3.70
C GLU A 1664 52.43 -32.45 2.95
N SER A 1665 53.19 -33.41 3.47
CA SER A 1665 54.35 -33.95 2.75
C SER A 1665 54.35 -35.47 2.78
N GLY A 1666 54.96 -36.08 1.77
CA GLY A 1666 55.22 -37.51 1.71
C GLY A 1666 56.30 -37.98 2.71
N LYS A 1667 57.06 -39.01 2.30
CA LYS A 1667 58.09 -39.63 3.14
C LYS A 1667 59.22 -38.65 3.46
N ARG A 1668 59.64 -38.61 4.73
CA ARG A 1668 60.77 -37.80 5.21
C ARG A 1668 62.10 -38.32 4.66
N VAL A 1669 62.94 -37.40 4.20
CA VAL A 1669 64.28 -37.69 3.66
C VAL A 1669 65.35 -36.91 4.43
N GLY A 1670 66.37 -37.58 4.96
CA GLY A 1670 67.62 -37.02 5.50
C GLY A 1670 67.56 -36.26 6.83
N VAL A 1671 66.39 -35.75 7.23
CA VAL A 1671 66.24 -34.75 8.30
C VAL A 1671 65.63 -35.35 9.59
N ALA A 1672 65.88 -34.75 10.77
CA ALA A 1672 65.24 -35.14 12.02
C ALA A 1672 63.74 -34.76 12.06
N VAL A 1673 62.91 -35.45 12.87
CA VAL A 1673 61.45 -35.18 12.96
C VAL A 1673 61.17 -33.70 13.28
N GLN A 1674 61.88 -33.11 14.22
CA GLN A 1674 61.68 -31.71 14.64
C GLN A 1674 62.03 -30.72 13.53
N GLN A 1675 63.17 -30.89 12.87
CA GLN A 1675 63.60 -29.95 11.83
C GLN A 1675 62.70 -30.03 10.58
N TRP A 1676 62.24 -31.23 10.20
CA TRP A 1676 61.25 -31.39 9.13
C TRP A 1676 59.93 -30.68 9.49
N ARG A 1677 59.43 -30.90 10.70
CA ARG A 1677 58.25 -30.18 11.22
C ARG A 1677 58.46 -28.67 11.20
N ASN A 1678 59.64 -28.17 11.53
CA ASN A 1678 59.94 -26.73 11.48
C ASN A 1678 59.88 -26.16 10.06
N TRP A 1679 60.36 -26.87 9.03
CA TRP A 1679 60.23 -26.42 7.65
C TRP A 1679 58.78 -26.38 7.17
N MET A 1680 57.99 -27.42 7.50
CA MET A 1680 56.57 -27.45 7.20
C MET A 1680 55.81 -26.33 7.93
N LEU A 1681 56.15 -26.09 9.20
CA LEU A 1681 55.62 -24.98 9.98
C LEU A 1681 56.02 -23.64 9.39
N GLN A 1682 57.27 -23.47 8.92
CA GLN A 1682 57.72 -22.22 8.30
C GLN A 1682 56.97 -21.93 7.00
N LEU A 1683 56.80 -22.92 6.13
CA LEU A 1683 56.03 -22.78 4.89
C LEU A 1683 54.55 -22.52 5.18
N SER A 1684 53.94 -23.31 6.08
CA SER A 1684 52.55 -23.09 6.51
C SER A 1684 52.37 -21.71 7.17
N THR A 1685 53.34 -21.25 7.97
CA THR A 1685 53.33 -19.92 8.58
C THR A 1685 53.44 -18.84 7.54
N TYR A 1686 54.32 -18.97 6.54
CA TYR A 1686 54.44 -18.04 5.42
C TYR A 1686 53.12 -17.92 4.67
N LEU A 1687 52.56 -19.04 4.20
CA LEU A 1687 51.32 -19.06 3.41
C LEU A 1687 50.09 -18.59 4.22
N THR A 1688 50.10 -18.80 5.53
CA THR A 1688 48.94 -18.48 6.40
C THR A 1688 49.04 -17.09 7.05
N HIS A 1689 50.24 -16.58 7.32
CA HIS A 1689 50.43 -15.34 8.09
C HIS A 1689 51.14 -14.23 7.31
N GLN A 1690 51.67 -14.50 6.11
CA GLN A 1690 52.27 -13.49 5.24
C GLN A 1690 51.43 -13.36 3.96
N ASN A 1691 51.36 -12.15 3.40
CA ASN A 1691 50.61 -11.85 2.17
C ASN A 1691 51.48 -12.15 0.92
N GLY A 1692 52.01 -13.38 0.85
CA GLY A 1692 52.87 -13.87 -0.23
C GLY A 1692 52.19 -14.95 -1.08
N SER A 1693 52.70 -15.18 -2.29
CA SER A 1693 52.15 -16.19 -3.21
C SER A 1693 52.62 -17.61 -2.86
N ILE A 1694 51.91 -18.63 -3.33
CA ILE A 1694 52.33 -20.04 -3.19
C ILE A 1694 53.73 -20.26 -3.81
N MET A 1695 54.01 -19.63 -4.96
CA MET A 1695 55.27 -19.80 -5.68
C MET A 1695 56.46 -19.21 -4.91
N GLU A 1696 56.29 -18.04 -4.27
CA GLU A 1696 57.30 -17.47 -3.38
C GLU A 1696 57.56 -18.36 -2.16
N GLY A 1697 56.48 -18.93 -1.58
CA GLY A 1697 56.59 -19.88 -0.47
C GLY A 1697 57.38 -21.14 -0.85
N LEU A 1698 57.09 -21.70 -2.04
CA LEU A 1698 57.82 -22.85 -2.58
C LEU A 1698 59.29 -22.53 -2.88
N ALA A 1699 59.58 -21.32 -3.38
CA ALA A 1699 60.95 -20.86 -3.59
C ALA A 1699 61.75 -20.79 -2.28
N LEU A 1700 61.14 -20.24 -1.21
CA LEU A 1700 61.74 -20.19 0.11
C LEU A 1700 61.98 -21.59 0.69
N TRP A 1701 61.00 -22.49 0.56
CA TRP A 1701 61.12 -23.87 1.01
C TRP A 1701 62.24 -24.61 0.27
N LYS A 1702 62.30 -24.49 -1.06
CA LYS A 1702 63.35 -25.08 -1.89
C LYS A 1702 64.74 -24.59 -1.46
N ASN A 1703 64.92 -23.28 -1.28
CA ASN A 1703 66.20 -22.71 -0.85
C ASN A 1703 66.67 -23.29 0.50
N ASN A 1704 65.75 -23.58 1.42
CA ASN A 1704 66.06 -24.23 2.70
C ASN A 1704 66.46 -25.70 2.53
N VAL A 1705 65.84 -26.41 1.58
CA VAL A 1705 66.15 -27.80 1.25
C VAL A 1705 67.52 -27.89 0.58
N ASP A 1706 67.78 -27.07 -0.45
CA ASP A 1706 69.07 -27.03 -1.17
C ASP A 1706 70.23 -26.76 -0.22
N LYS A 1707 70.14 -25.71 0.61
CA LYS A 1707 71.15 -25.36 1.64
C LYS A 1707 71.43 -26.50 2.62
N ARG A 1708 70.53 -27.48 2.77
CA ARG A 1708 70.72 -28.60 3.68
C ARG A 1708 71.50 -29.76 3.06
N PHE A 1709 71.32 -30.00 1.76
CA PHE A 1709 72.05 -31.04 1.03
C PHE A 1709 73.38 -30.54 0.48
N GLU A 1710 73.56 -29.22 0.38
CA GLU A 1710 74.81 -28.59 0.00
C GLU A 1710 75.97 -29.00 0.93
N GLY A 1711 77.03 -29.59 0.36
CA GLY A 1711 78.26 -29.98 1.07
C GLY A 1711 78.23 -31.32 1.81
N VAL A 1712 77.17 -32.14 1.69
CA VAL A 1712 77.16 -33.49 2.26
C VAL A 1712 77.84 -34.47 1.31
N GLU A 1713 78.96 -35.04 1.74
CA GLU A 1713 79.70 -36.04 0.94
C GLU A 1713 79.00 -37.40 0.88
N ASP A 1714 79.15 -38.11 -0.24
CA ASP A 1714 78.56 -39.43 -0.49
C ASP A 1714 79.05 -40.52 0.49
N CYS A 1715 78.15 -41.42 0.85
CA CYS A 1715 78.54 -42.66 1.52
C CYS A 1715 79.29 -43.56 0.52
N MET A 1716 80.61 -43.73 0.68
CA MET A 1716 81.45 -44.50 -0.27
C MET A 1716 81.16 -46.03 -0.31
N ILE A 1717 80.13 -46.51 0.39
CA ILE A 1717 79.65 -47.90 0.28
C ILE A 1717 78.52 -48.00 -0.74
N CYS A 1718 77.56 -47.06 -0.73
CA CYS A 1718 76.44 -47.04 -1.67
C CYS A 1718 76.54 -45.92 -2.71
N PHE A 1719 77.57 -45.08 -2.63
CA PHE A 1719 77.83 -43.93 -3.51
C PHE A 1719 76.65 -42.98 -3.64
N SER A 1720 75.91 -42.78 -2.55
CA SER A 1720 74.82 -41.80 -2.49
C SER A 1720 74.90 -41.01 -1.19
N VAL A 1721 74.48 -39.74 -1.26
CA VAL A 1721 74.28 -38.89 -0.07
C VAL A 1721 73.19 -39.49 0.83
N ILE A 1722 72.18 -40.16 0.27
CA ILE A 1722 71.02 -40.61 1.03
C ILE A 1722 70.81 -42.12 0.89
N HIS A 1723 70.68 -42.83 2.01
CA HIS A 1723 70.55 -44.28 1.98
C HIS A 1723 69.20 -44.74 1.39
N GLY A 1724 69.21 -45.49 0.29
CA GLY A 1724 68.02 -45.85 -0.50
C GLY A 1724 66.85 -46.52 0.26
N PHE A 1725 67.10 -47.21 1.38
CA PHE A 1725 66.01 -47.84 2.16
C PHE A 1725 65.53 -47.06 3.38
N ASN A 1726 66.40 -46.27 4.02
CA ASN A 1726 66.08 -45.64 5.32
C ASN A 1726 66.18 -44.11 5.28
N TYR A 1727 66.52 -43.56 4.11
CA TYR A 1727 66.58 -42.14 3.80
C TYR A 1727 67.42 -41.33 4.81
N SER A 1728 68.45 -41.94 5.38
CA SER A 1728 69.36 -41.24 6.30
C SER A 1728 70.57 -40.67 5.56
N LEU A 1729 71.11 -39.57 6.09
CA LEU A 1729 72.39 -39.01 5.64
C LEU A 1729 73.58 -39.77 6.26
N PRO A 1730 74.79 -39.70 5.67
CA PRO A 1730 75.98 -40.36 6.18
C PRO A 1730 76.39 -39.65 7.46
N LYS A 1731 76.27 -40.33 8.60
CA LYS A 1731 76.50 -39.73 9.93
C LYS A 1731 77.71 -40.31 10.66
N LYS A 1732 78.09 -41.55 10.33
CA LYS A 1732 79.18 -42.23 11.02
C LYS A 1732 80.48 -41.90 10.31
N ALA A 1733 81.28 -41.01 10.90
CA ALA A 1733 82.61 -40.67 10.42
C ALA A 1733 83.62 -41.72 10.92
N CYS A 1734 84.50 -42.19 10.02
CA CYS A 1734 85.69 -42.93 10.44
C CYS A 1734 86.59 -42.04 11.31
N ARG A 1735 87.16 -42.56 12.40
CA ARG A 1735 88.06 -41.77 13.25
C ARG A 1735 89.30 -41.27 12.50
N THR A 1736 89.84 -42.09 11.60
CA THR A 1736 91.07 -41.83 10.84
C THR A 1736 90.83 -40.94 9.63
N CYS A 1737 90.05 -41.37 8.64
CA CYS A 1737 89.87 -40.60 7.39
C CYS A 1737 88.72 -39.59 7.43
N LYS A 1738 87.95 -39.51 8.53
CA LYS A 1738 86.80 -38.62 8.74
C LYS A 1738 85.64 -38.75 7.76
N LYS A 1739 85.77 -39.58 6.71
CA LYS A 1739 84.69 -39.86 5.75
C LYS A 1739 83.48 -40.47 6.45
N LYS A 1740 82.30 -39.97 6.09
CA LYS A 1740 81.02 -40.32 6.71
C LYS A 1740 80.31 -41.38 5.88
N PHE A 1741 79.68 -42.32 6.57
CA PHE A 1741 78.91 -43.42 5.97
C PHE A 1741 77.52 -43.47 6.59
N HIS A 1742 76.55 -44.04 5.86
CA HIS A 1742 75.26 -44.39 6.44
C HIS A 1742 75.46 -45.50 7.46
N SER A 1743 74.84 -45.38 8.63
CA SER A 1743 74.93 -46.40 9.68
C SER A 1743 74.53 -47.79 9.16
N ALA A 1744 73.55 -47.87 8.25
CA ALA A 1744 73.10 -49.13 7.65
C ALA A 1744 74.10 -49.74 6.66
N CYS A 1745 74.68 -48.93 5.76
CA CYS A 1745 75.77 -49.37 4.88
C CYS A 1745 76.96 -49.87 5.70
N LEU A 1746 77.36 -49.09 6.72
CA LEU A 1746 78.50 -49.40 7.57
C LEU A 1746 78.27 -50.68 8.38
N TYR A 1747 77.07 -50.85 8.94
CA TYR A 1747 76.68 -52.08 9.62
C TYR A 1747 76.75 -53.28 8.69
N LYS A 1748 76.16 -53.18 7.48
CA LYS A 1748 76.20 -54.25 6.48
C LYS A 1748 77.64 -54.61 6.09
N TRP A 1749 78.51 -53.61 5.97
CA TRP A 1749 79.94 -53.79 5.70
C TRP A 1749 80.68 -54.50 6.83
N PHE A 1750 80.45 -54.12 8.09
CA PHE A 1750 81.06 -54.79 9.25
C PHE A 1750 80.61 -56.24 9.37
N THR A 1751 79.32 -56.50 9.11
CA THR A 1751 78.78 -57.87 9.14
C THR A 1751 79.35 -58.72 8.01
N SER A 1752 79.52 -58.18 6.80
CA SER A 1752 80.05 -58.95 5.66
C SER A 1752 81.56 -59.17 5.70
N SER A 1753 82.32 -58.22 6.25
CA SER A 1753 83.79 -58.31 6.33
C SER A 1753 84.28 -59.02 7.59
N ASN A 1754 83.40 -59.27 8.58
CA ASN A 1754 83.72 -59.76 9.92
C ASN A 1754 84.79 -58.91 10.67
N LYS A 1755 85.07 -57.68 10.21
CA LYS A 1755 86.03 -56.76 10.82
C LYS A 1755 85.41 -55.36 10.86
N SER A 1756 85.51 -54.68 11.99
CA SER A 1756 85.05 -53.28 12.19
C SER A 1756 86.00 -52.25 11.55
N THR A 1757 86.41 -52.48 10.30
CA THR A 1757 87.38 -51.64 9.58
C THR A 1757 86.68 -50.70 8.59
N CYS A 1758 87.23 -49.50 8.42
CA CYS A 1758 86.71 -48.53 7.47
C CYS A 1758 86.83 -49.05 6.03
N PRO A 1759 85.78 -48.98 5.20
CA PRO A 1759 85.84 -49.41 3.80
C PRO A 1759 86.91 -48.68 2.98
N LEU A 1760 87.20 -47.42 3.32
CA LEU A 1760 88.14 -46.57 2.59
C LEU A 1760 89.59 -46.76 3.05
N CYS A 1761 89.89 -46.47 4.32
CA CYS A 1761 91.27 -46.50 4.80
C CYS A 1761 91.70 -47.83 5.40
N ARG A 1762 90.78 -48.80 5.54
CA ARG A 1762 91.00 -50.15 6.12
C ARG A 1762 91.47 -50.19 7.58
N GLU A 1763 91.63 -49.04 8.24
CA GLU A 1763 91.91 -48.92 9.67
C GLU A 1763 90.68 -49.28 10.51
N THR A 1764 90.85 -49.57 11.81
CA THR A 1764 89.70 -49.71 12.73
C THR A 1764 88.81 -48.47 12.64
N PHE A 1765 87.52 -48.67 12.39
CA PHE A 1765 86.60 -47.58 12.11
C PHE A 1765 86.35 -46.71 13.35
N PHE A 1766 86.33 -47.37 14.51
CA PHE A 1766 86.14 -46.79 15.82
C PHE A 1766 87.45 -46.39 16.47
#